data_AF-Q8IV33-F1
#
_entry.id   AF-Q8IV33-F1
#
_cell.length_a   1.000
_cell.length_b   1.000
_cell.length_c   1.000
_cell.angle_alpha   90.00
_cell.angle_beta   90.00
_cell.angle_gamma   90.00
#
_symmetry.space_group_name_H-M   'P 1'
#
loop_
_entity.id
_entity.type
_entity.pdbx_description
1 polymer ?
#
loop_
_entity_poly.entity_id
_entity_poly.type
_entity_poly.pdbx_seq_one_letter_code
_entity_poly.pdbx_strand_id
1 'polypeptide(L)'
;MDWDDEYSHNSFDLHCLLNSFPGDLEFEQIFSDIDEKIEQNAASIKHCIKEIQSEINKQCPGVQLQTTTDCFEWLTNYNYSTSESSFISHGDLIKFFKTLQDLLKNEQNQEEMTLDLLWDLSCHSSVSFPSTLSGTSFHFLSRTSLHSVEDNSSMDVKSMWDDIRLHLRRFLVSKLQSHNEINNSQQKILLKKQCLQQLLFLYPESEVIIKYQNIQNKLLANLLWNCFPSYNRDSNLDVIAHGYQSTMLKLYSVIKEDFNTLCEILAPSSMVKFIKETYLDTVTEEMAKFLENFCELQFRENAVRVVKTSKSSSKHRGAVHALVTTECPQKGRNFSLPLDKVEFLSQLIKSFMKLEKGVQELFDEILLSLKITRDTSGILEKSDREVVMEKPRANETNIPSEQSLPGKEATLLDFGWRSAFKEVSLPMAHCVVTAIEGFSTKILQQEQNERSSAVSYAMNLVNVQQVWQDSHMFPEEEQPKKIGKFCSDIMEKLDTMLPLALACRDDSFQEIRANLVEACCKVATAVLQRLQERAKEVPSKAPLKNLHTYLSTAVYVFQHFKRYDNLMKEMTKKPIFLVLVQRYQEFINTLQFQVTNYCVRVCATSILQDAESHHWDDYKAFYEGERCSFSIQMWHYFCWSLHYDLWTILPPKLAQEILVEVLEKSLSLLASRYARAHPSRKRTPQLRLDVTTILICTENMLWSVCTSVQKLLNPHQHTDDKIFKIHTHCNNLFTTLVILTSPLTELYKTFQHGLDESASDSLKSFFKQPLYWVSCISHFYPSLLRTPSAGGLKAEGQLKLLLSQPRCNWNLLLETLLHHDGLLLRILLKSSKQVSDTENNLNQGPSLMEAIFKILYHCSFSPQTFANVFVSYMEEEQLWDFLYNIPVSTCVEYELEVIRCLRLALTDAIKDTVQQIVSVMSSRRNCETNLNKHIVPDCLLESMPKEWNYSPKETNRKESCKSFTRLTAQAVSIVISKLPTVIACLPPPVKYFFFLSERKMSKKFVELKKAGLLVWNLIVIICRIFEDGNTVELLTGASLDRWSKEKLGLICMCLKSIMGDQTSIHNQMIQKVIQSIEQQKPNWIERQLLKARKLSTECAFMTIEKSTALQEGDVALELTEQKINTMVLDLCHKPGGREYLRQIYHIMQLNEEYLKEQLFSMNSSEEKPLPIRPLKTTLRSIEDQPSAFNPFHVYKAFSENMLDQSAITKWNWNWAKLLPNYLRLDKMTFSVLLKNRWEMKKDETLEEEEKAILEHLKQICTPQNSSASDNIEEQ
;
A
#
# COMPACT_ATOMS: atom_id res chain seq x y z
N MET A 1 15.34 46.17 19.84
CA MET A 1 14.00 45.56 19.94
C MET A 1 14.15 44.30 20.78
N ASP A 2 13.87 44.42 22.07
CA ASP A 2 13.67 43.27 22.96
C ASP A 2 12.35 42.62 22.55
N TRP A 3 12.42 41.45 21.91
CA TRP A 3 11.27 40.56 21.73
C TRP A 3 11.06 39.77 23.02
N ASP A 4 10.78 40.50 24.11
CA ASP A 4 10.01 39.97 25.22
C ASP A 4 8.52 40.20 24.91
N ASP A 5 7.71 39.25 25.35
CA ASP A 5 6.26 39.26 25.44
C ASP A 5 5.41 38.62 24.31
N GLU A 6 4.60 37.68 24.81
CA GLU A 6 3.31 37.21 24.31
C GLU A 6 3.22 36.00 23.34
N TYR A 7 3.25 34.83 23.97
CA TYR A 7 2.23 33.77 23.85
C TYR A 7 1.62 33.47 22.46
N SER A 8 2.31 32.69 21.61
CA SER A 8 1.61 31.88 20.60
C SER A 8 2.41 30.64 20.16
N HIS A 9 2.77 29.74 21.08
CA HIS A 9 3.18 28.40 20.66
C HIS A 9 1.95 27.55 20.37
N ASN A 10 1.76 27.22 19.09
CA ASN A 10 0.71 26.37 18.57
C ASN A 10 0.58 25.08 19.39
N SER A 11 -0.46 24.98 20.23
CA SER A 11 -0.86 23.68 20.82
C SER A 11 -1.47 22.73 19.78
N PHE A 12 -1.60 23.18 18.53
CA PHE A 12 -2.17 22.41 17.44
C PHE A 12 -1.06 21.85 16.57
N ASP A 13 -0.83 20.55 16.66
CA ASP A 13 0.14 19.83 15.84
C ASP A 13 -0.63 19.11 14.74
N LEU A 14 -0.62 19.68 13.52
CA LEU A 14 -1.30 19.08 12.36
C LEU A 14 -0.77 17.66 12.09
N HIS A 15 0.49 17.39 12.47
CA HIS A 15 1.12 16.10 12.32
C HIS A 15 0.45 14.99 13.13
N CYS A 16 -0.06 15.29 14.33
CA CYS A 16 -0.75 14.29 15.16
C CYS A 16 -2.08 13.83 14.54
N LEU A 17 -2.75 14.68 13.74
CA LEU A 17 -4.04 14.37 13.11
C LEU A 17 -3.93 13.44 11.91
N LEU A 18 -2.75 13.31 11.30
CA LEU A 18 -2.57 12.46 10.11
C LEU A 18 -2.54 10.96 10.46
N ASN A 19 -2.35 10.61 11.74
CA ASN A 19 -2.20 9.22 12.16
C ASN A 19 -3.52 8.53 12.55
N SER A 20 -4.57 9.30 12.84
CA SER A 20 -5.91 8.79 13.12
C SER A 20 -6.97 9.79 12.66
N PHE A 21 -8.07 9.31 12.06
CA PHE A 21 -9.21 10.17 11.77
C PHE A 21 -9.91 10.52 13.10
N PRO A 22 -9.95 11.81 13.49
CA PRO A 22 -10.74 12.23 14.63
C PRO A 22 -12.23 11.95 14.34
N GLY A 23 -13.01 11.56 15.35
CA GLY A 23 -14.46 11.52 15.21
C GLY A 23 -15.07 12.93 15.23
N ASP A 24 -16.39 13.02 15.04
CA ASP A 24 -17.11 14.30 14.99
C ASP A 24 -16.86 15.17 16.24
N LEU A 25 -16.79 14.54 17.42
CA LEU A 25 -16.58 15.21 18.71
C LEU A 25 -15.15 15.76 18.83
N GLU A 26 -14.16 15.03 18.32
CA GLU A 26 -12.80 15.52 18.22
C GLU A 26 -12.70 16.69 17.24
N PHE A 27 -13.38 16.64 16.09
CA PHE A 27 -13.45 17.76 15.15
C PHE A 27 -14.09 19.00 15.78
N GLU A 28 -15.21 18.86 16.49
CA GLU A 28 -15.83 19.98 17.22
C GLU A 28 -14.86 20.61 18.24
N GLN A 29 -14.14 19.79 19.01
CA GLN A 29 -13.15 20.30 19.96
C GLN A 29 -11.95 20.96 19.25
N ILE A 30 -11.48 20.37 18.16
CA ILE A 30 -10.40 20.90 17.32
C ILE A 30 -10.79 22.26 16.75
N PHE A 31 -11.98 22.40 16.17
CA PHE A 31 -12.46 23.66 15.63
C PHE A 31 -12.63 24.70 16.73
N SER A 32 -13.19 24.33 17.89
CA SER A 32 -13.28 25.24 19.03
C SER A 32 -11.91 25.73 19.51
N ASP A 33 -10.89 24.86 19.52
CA ASP A 33 -9.52 25.23 19.94
C ASP A 33 -8.80 26.07 18.85
N ILE A 34 -9.15 25.91 17.57
CA ILE A 34 -8.66 26.75 16.46
C ILE A 34 -9.30 28.14 16.52
N ASP A 35 -10.62 28.21 16.72
CA ASP A 35 -11.35 29.47 16.82
C ASP A 35 -10.83 30.33 17.97
N GLU A 36 -10.62 29.73 19.15
CA GLU A 36 -10.03 30.42 20.32
C GLU A 36 -8.63 31.01 20.00
N LYS A 37 -7.84 30.33 19.16
CA LYS A 37 -6.52 30.80 18.74
C LYS A 37 -6.58 31.88 17.67
N ILE A 38 -7.49 31.78 16.71
CA ILE A 38 -7.66 32.80 15.66
C ILE A 38 -8.06 34.12 16.32
N GLU A 39 -8.92 34.10 17.32
CA GLU A 39 -9.28 35.28 18.10
C GLU A 39 -8.08 35.88 18.84
N GLN A 40 -7.26 35.05 19.49
CA GLN A 40 -6.02 35.49 20.16
C GLN A 40 -5.04 36.13 19.18
N ASN A 41 -4.77 35.49 18.04
CA ASN A 41 -3.88 36.00 17.01
C ASN A 41 -4.39 37.33 16.41
N ALA A 42 -5.69 37.45 16.17
CA ALA A 42 -6.30 38.69 15.66
C ALA A 42 -6.17 39.85 16.64
N ALA A 43 -6.23 39.59 17.94
CA ALA A 43 -5.98 40.60 18.98
C ALA A 43 -4.51 41.05 18.99
N SER A 44 -3.57 40.11 18.92
CA SER A 44 -2.12 40.40 18.89
C SER A 44 -1.70 41.21 17.65
N ILE A 45 -2.21 40.88 16.46
CA ILE A 45 -1.91 41.65 15.23
C ILE A 45 -2.42 43.09 15.33
N LYS A 46 -3.63 43.31 15.87
CA LYS A 46 -4.18 44.66 16.07
C LYS A 46 -3.35 45.49 17.05
N HIS A 47 -2.76 44.85 18.08
CA HIS A 47 -1.85 45.52 19.00
C HIS A 47 -0.57 45.97 18.29
N CYS A 48 0.05 45.06 17.52
CA CYS A 48 1.31 45.32 16.80
C CYS A 48 1.17 46.47 15.78
N ILE A 49 0.07 46.55 15.01
CA ILE A 49 -0.15 47.65 14.05
C ILE A 49 -0.23 49.01 14.76
N LYS A 50 -0.84 49.08 15.95
CA LYS A 50 -0.93 50.32 16.73
C LYS A 50 0.44 50.77 17.24
N GLU A 51 1.29 49.84 17.64
CA GLU A 51 2.66 50.16 18.05
C GLU A 51 3.48 50.70 16.88
N ILE A 52 3.43 50.05 15.71
CA ILE A 52 4.08 50.53 14.48
C ILE A 52 3.63 51.95 14.14
N GLN A 53 2.31 52.21 14.17
CA GLN A 53 1.76 53.55 13.91
C GLN A 53 2.29 54.60 14.90
N SER A 54 2.43 54.24 16.18
CA SER A 54 2.92 55.14 17.23
C SER A 54 4.41 55.48 17.08
N GLU A 55 5.21 54.53 16.59
CA GLU A 55 6.66 54.68 16.45
C GLU A 55 7.02 55.46 15.16
N ILE A 56 6.31 55.23 14.04
CA ILE A 56 6.55 55.97 12.79
C ILE A 56 6.19 57.47 12.97
N ASN A 57 5.05 57.76 13.61
CA ASN A 57 4.63 59.14 13.89
C ASN A 57 5.60 59.89 14.83
N LYS A 58 6.43 59.18 15.61
CA LYS A 58 7.51 59.79 16.43
C LYS A 58 8.78 60.05 15.64
N GLN A 59 9.20 59.13 14.78
CA GLN A 59 10.51 59.19 14.13
C GLN A 59 10.52 60.03 12.83
N CYS A 60 9.39 60.17 12.14
CA CYS A 60 9.28 60.92 10.88
C CYS A 60 8.30 62.10 11.01
N PRO A 61 8.73 63.30 11.46
CA PRO A 61 7.84 64.45 11.64
C PRO A 61 7.22 65.00 10.35
N GLY A 62 7.65 64.53 9.17
CA GLY A 62 7.10 64.89 7.87
C GLY A 62 6.00 63.97 7.32
N VAL A 63 5.70 62.83 7.98
CA VAL A 63 4.68 61.86 7.54
C VAL A 63 3.67 61.64 8.66
N GLN A 64 2.40 61.99 8.43
CA GLN A 64 1.33 61.84 9.41
C GLN A 64 0.42 60.66 9.01
N LEU A 65 0.65 59.47 9.59
CA LEU A 65 -0.15 58.26 9.31
C LEU A 65 -1.37 58.24 10.26
N GLN A 66 -2.57 58.50 9.73
CA GLN A 66 -3.80 58.63 10.52
C GLN A 66 -4.65 57.34 10.52
N THR A 67 -4.61 56.54 9.46
CA THR A 67 -5.43 55.31 9.34
C THR A 67 -4.57 54.04 9.24
N THR A 68 -5.16 52.87 9.56
CA THR A 68 -4.51 51.57 9.30
C THR A 68 -4.20 51.38 7.82
N THR A 69 -5.02 51.96 6.94
CA THR A 69 -4.80 51.97 5.48
C THR A 69 -3.57 52.79 5.13
N ASP A 70 -3.36 53.95 5.77
CA ASP A 70 -2.16 54.77 5.59
C ASP A 70 -0.90 54.01 6.01
N CYS A 71 -0.95 53.25 7.12
CA CYS A 71 0.16 52.39 7.54
C CYS A 71 0.48 51.31 6.49
N PHE A 72 -0.54 50.68 5.89
CA PHE A 72 -0.31 49.69 4.83
C PHE A 72 0.18 50.32 3.52
N GLU A 73 -0.36 51.47 3.12
CA GLU A 73 0.14 52.23 1.95
C GLU A 73 1.57 52.71 2.15
N TRP A 74 1.92 53.15 3.36
CA TRP A 74 3.29 53.54 3.69
C TRP A 74 4.24 52.33 3.66
N LEU A 75 3.83 51.19 4.23
CA LEU A 75 4.62 49.95 4.17
C LEU A 75 4.77 49.40 2.73
N THR A 76 3.79 49.63 1.84
CA THR A 76 3.83 49.16 0.45
C THR A 76 4.55 50.12 -0.51
N ASN A 77 4.49 51.43 -0.27
CA ASN A 77 5.14 52.45 -1.11
C ASN A 77 6.53 52.89 -0.60
N TYR A 78 7.06 52.27 0.47
CA TYR A 78 8.40 52.55 0.96
C TYR A 78 9.49 51.99 0.03
N ASN A 79 9.60 52.57 -1.17
CA ASN A 79 10.74 52.36 -2.05
C ASN A 79 11.90 53.21 -1.54
N TYR A 80 12.95 52.54 -1.07
CA TYR A 80 14.25 53.11 -0.72
C TYR A 80 14.83 53.87 -1.93
N SER A 81 14.45 55.13 -2.13
CA SER A 81 15.18 56.02 -3.02
C SER A 81 16.52 56.33 -2.34
N THR A 82 17.60 55.85 -2.95
CA THR A 82 19.01 55.92 -2.56
C THR A 82 19.59 57.36 -2.45
N SER A 83 18.76 58.36 -2.16
CA SER A 83 19.12 59.77 -2.27
C SER A 83 19.66 60.43 -0.99
N GLU A 84 19.74 59.74 0.15
CA GLU A 84 20.37 60.27 1.38
C GLU A 84 21.20 59.20 2.12
N SER A 85 22.11 58.49 1.45
CA SER A 85 23.19 57.81 2.20
C SER A 85 24.25 58.85 2.55
N SER A 86 24.43 59.12 3.84
CA SER A 86 25.56 59.91 4.36
C SER A 86 26.86 59.45 3.69
N PHE A 87 27.47 60.34 2.90
CA PHE A 87 28.72 60.09 2.20
C PHE A 87 29.80 59.64 3.22
N ILE A 88 30.09 58.33 3.26
CA ILE A 88 31.22 57.80 4.03
C ILE A 88 32.50 58.32 3.37
N SER A 89 33.44 58.84 4.15
CA SER A 89 34.71 59.29 3.58
C SER A 89 35.45 58.08 3.00
N HIS A 90 35.95 58.20 1.75
CA HIS A 90 36.74 57.12 1.12
C HIS A 90 37.92 56.69 2.00
N GLY A 91 38.48 57.60 2.81
CA GLY A 91 39.55 57.30 3.75
C GLY A 91 39.16 56.33 4.86
N ASP A 92 37.96 56.44 5.41
CA ASP A 92 37.48 55.55 6.49
C ASP A 92 37.16 54.15 5.97
N LEU A 93 36.62 54.03 4.76
CA LEU A 93 36.43 52.74 4.08
C LEU A 93 37.77 52.05 3.78
N ILE A 94 38.77 52.80 3.28
CA ILE A 94 40.12 52.27 3.05
C ILE A 94 40.73 51.81 4.38
N LYS A 95 40.54 52.56 5.48
CA LYS A 95 41.03 52.17 6.80
C LYS A 95 40.40 50.86 7.27
N PHE A 96 39.08 50.75 7.22
CA PHE A 96 38.34 49.54 7.58
C PHE A 96 38.77 48.33 6.74
N PHE A 97 38.84 48.47 5.41
CA PHE A 97 39.29 47.40 4.53
C PHE A 97 40.77 47.03 4.75
N LYS A 98 41.65 47.98 5.10
CA LYS A 98 43.05 47.67 5.45
C LYS A 98 43.10 46.82 6.71
N THR A 99 42.39 47.23 7.76
CA THR A 99 42.34 46.49 9.02
C THR A 99 41.74 45.09 8.84
N LEU A 100 40.68 44.97 8.04
CA LEU A 100 40.05 43.68 7.73
C LEU A 100 40.94 42.79 6.86
N GLN A 101 41.68 43.35 5.90
CA GLN A 101 42.66 42.63 5.10
C GLN A 101 43.88 42.19 5.95
N ASP A 102 44.33 43.02 6.90
CA ASP A 102 45.41 42.70 7.83
C ASP A 102 44.99 41.59 8.80
N LEU A 103 43.74 41.62 9.28
CA LEU A 103 43.19 40.55 10.11
C LEU A 103 43.16 39.21 9.36
N LEU A 104 42.62 39.20 8.14
CA LEU A 104 42.55 38.00 7.29
C LEU A 104 43.94 37.47 6.88
N LYS A 105 44.98 38.32 6.83
CA LYS A 105 46.35 37.90 6.47
C LYS A 105 47.17 37.41 7.66
N ASN A 106 46.97 38.00 8.85
CA ASN A 106 47.84 37.79 10.01
C ASN A 106 47.26 36.82 11.05
N GLU A 107 45.93 36.67 11.11
CA GLU A 107 45.27 35.78 12.06
C GLU A 107 44.60 34.61 11.35
N GLN A 108 44.83 33.39 11.86
CA GLN A 108 44.31 32.17 11.26
C GLN A 108 42.88 31.86 11.76
N ASN A 109 42.00 31.41 10.87
CA ASN A 109 40.60 31.04 11.12
C ASN A 109 39.66 32.22 11.49
N GLN A 110 39.92 33.42 11.00
CA GLN A 110 39.04 34.59 11.21
C GLN A 110 37.99 34.76 10.10
N GLU A 111 38.00 33.93 9.06
CA GLU A 111 37.15 34.07 7.88
C GLU A 111 35.66 33.92 8.20
N GLU A 112 35.27 32.98 9.07
CA GLU A 112 33.87 32.80 9.49
C GLU A 112 33.37 34.00 10.30
N MET A 113 34.15 34.46 11.28
CA MET A 113 33.83 35.65 12.06
C MET A 113 33.71 36.89 11.16
N THR A 114 34.59 37.01 10.16
CA THR A 114 34.55 38.10 9.19
C THR A 114 33.29 38.05 8.31
N LEU A 115 32.89 36.86 7.84
CA LEU A 115 31.66 36.68 7.06
C LEU A 115 30.41 37.03 7.88
N ASP A 116 30.36 36.57 9.13
CA ASP A 116 29.26 36.87 10.05
C ASP A 116 29.21 38.37 10.36
N LEU A 117 30.36 39.02 10.58
CA LEU A 117 30.45 40.47 10.78
C LEU A 117 29.99 41.25 9.55
N LEU A 118 30.43 40.87 8.33
CA LEU A 118 30.02 41.54 7.10
C LEU A 118 28.51 41.37 6.83
N TRP A 119 27.97 40.19 7.14
CA TRP A 119 26.54 39.94 7.07
C TRP A 119 25.77 40.79 8.10
N ASP A 120 26.22 40.80 9.35
CA ASP A 120 25.64 41.63 10.41
C ASP A 120 25.71 43.13 10.06
N LEU A 121 26.80 43.60 9.46
CA LEU A 121 26.96 44.99 9.01
C LEU A 121 25.98 45.35 7.89
N SER A 122 25.77 44.44 6.94
CA SER A 122 24.80 44.57 5.87
C SER A 122 23.36 44.60 6.41
N CYS A 123 23.04 43.74 7.37
CA CYS A 123 21.69 43.61 7.91
C CYS A 123 21.32 44.70 8.94
N HIS A 124 22.25 45.11 9.81
CA HIS A 124 21.95 45.97 10.95
C HIS A 124 22.30 47.45 10.74
N SER A 125 23.21 47.76 9.82
CA SER A 125 23.79 49.11 9.69
C SER A 125 23.66 49.70 8.29
N SER A 126 22.80 49.11 7.44
CA SER A 126 22.49 49.60 6.07
C SER A 126 23.73 49.78 5.18
N VAL A 127 24.78 49.01 5.43
CA VAL A 127 26.03 49.08 4.66
C VAL A 127 25.91 48.23 3.41
N SER A 128 25.86 48.87 2.24
CA SER A 128 25.92 48.17 0.95
C SER A 128 27.38 47.98 0.52
N PHE A 129 27.86 46.74 0.56
CA PHE A 129 29.19 46.41 0.02
C PHE A 129 29.16 46.37 -1.53
N PRO A 130 30.26 46.74 -2.23
CA PRO A 130 30.30 46.74 -3.68
C PRO A 130 30.04 45.34 -4.27
N SER A 131 28.94 45.15 -4.99
CA SER A 131 28.55 43.86 -5.58
C SER A 131 29.19 43.59 -6.95
N THR A 132 29.59 44.62 -7.70
CA THR A 132 30.11 44.50 -9.08
C THR A 132 31.63 44.35 -9.15
N LEU A 133 32.14 43.39 -9.94
CA LEU A 133 33.56 43.21 -10.27
C LEU A 133 34.08 44.32 -11.21
N SER A 134 35.24 44.88 -10.89
CA SER A 134 36.03 45.70 -11.81
C SER A 134 36.84 44.79 -12.75
N GLY A 135 36.50 44.81 -14.05
CA GLY A 135 37.24 44.11 -15.12
C GLY A 135 36.77 42.66 -15.30
N THR A 136 36.04 42.30 -16.36
CA THR A 136 36.40 42.49 -17.76
C THR A 136 35.16 42.44 -18.67
N SER A 137 34.72 43.59 -19.18
CA SER A 137 34.20 43.68 -20.55
C SER A 137 34.49 45.07 -21.13
N PHE A 138 35.48 45.14 -22.02
CA PHE A 138 35.87 46.35 -22.75
C PHE A 138 34.86 46.73 -23.85
N HIS A 139 33.57 46.49 -23.64
CA HIS A 139 32.53 46.69 -24.65
C HIS A 139 31.25 47.23 -24.01
N PHE A 140 31.21 48.53 -23.68
CA PHE A 140 30.04 49.39 -23.91
C PHE A 140 30.47 50.86 -23.71
N LEU A 141 30.72 51.51 -24.84
CA LEU A 141 30.95 52.94 -24.96
C LEU A 141 29.70 53.72 -24.55
N SER A 142 29.86 54.76 -23.72
CA SER A 142 29.17 56.04 -23.95
C SER A 142 30.25 57.09 -24.19
N ARG A 143 30.44 57.35 -25.47
CA ARG A 143 31.56 58.04 -26.10
C ARG A 143 31.29 59.54 -26.13
N THR A 144 31.17 60.20 -24.98
CA THR A 144 30.91 61.66 -24.92
C THR A 144 31.38 62.29 -23.61
N SER A 145 32.69 62.37 -23.37
CA SER A 145 33.31 63.51 -22.68
C SER A 145 34.82 63.40 -22.77
N LEU A 146 35.45 64.30 -23.53
CA LEU A 146 36.92 64.40 -23.63
C LEU A 146 37.56 65.09 -22.41
N HIS A 147 36.79 65.35 -21.34
CA HIS A 147 37.20 66.15 -20.18
C HIS A 147 36.84 65.56 -18.80
N SER A 148 36.42 64.29 -18.70
CA SER A 148 36.22 63.65 -17.39
C SER A 148 37.55 63.14 -16.84
N VAL A 149 38.06 63.78 -15.79
CA VAL A 149 39.20 63.31 -14.98
C VAL A 149 38.76 62.05 -14.24
N GLU A 150 39.45 60.93 -14.46
CA GLU A 150 39.25 59.70 -13.70
C GLU A 150 39.64 59.92 -12.23
N ASP A 151 38.69 59.74 -11.32
CA ASP A 151 38.94 59.87 -9.89
C ASP A 151 39.64 58.59 -9.38
N ASN A 152 40.98 58.62 -9.35
CA ASN A 152 41.86 57.54 -8.90
C ASN A 152 41.52 57.04 -7.48
N SER A 153 40.84 57.85 -6.66
CA SER A 153 40.43 57.46 -5.31
C SER A 153 39.39 56.32 -5.29
N SER A 154 38.59 56.20 -6.35
CA SER A 154 37.57 55.15 -6.50
C SER A 154 38.14 53.77 -6.89
N MET A 155 39.34 53.73 -7.50
CA MET A 155 40.03 52.49 -7.86
C MET A 155 40.64 51.78 -6.65
N ASP A 156 41.13 52.53 -5.65
CA ASP A 156 41.77 51.96 -4.45
C ASP A 156 40.77 51.23 -3.54
N VAL A 157 39.56 51.75 -3.35
CA VAL A 157 38.53 51.10 -2.51
C VAL A 157 38.04 49.78 -3.13
N LYS A 158 37.81 49.78 -4.46
CA LYS A 158 37.31 48.61 -5.18
C LYS A 158 38.35 47.48 -5.23
N SER A 159 39.62 47.81 -5.49
CA SER A 159 40.69 46.80 -5.54
C SER A 159 40.92 46.12 -4.17
N MET A 160 40.85 46.89 -3.09
CA MET A 160 40.93 46.36 -1.73
C MET A 160 39.76 45.44 -1.36
N TRP A 161 38.54 45.83 -1.72
CA TRP A 161 37.37 44.96 -1.52
C TRP A 161 37.46 43.69 -2.37
N ASP A 162 37.98 43.78 -3.60
CA ASP A 162 38.21 42.62 -4.46
C ASP A 162 39.21 41.62 -3.83
N ASP A 163 40.27 42.11 -3.19
CA ASP A 163 41.22 41.28 -2.44
C ASP A 163 40.57 40.55 -1.25
N ILE A 164 39.76 41.26 -0.45
CA ILE A 164 39.03 40.69 0.69
C ILE A 164 38.03 39.63 0.21
N ARG A 165 37.19 39.96 -0.78
CA ARG A 165 36.24 39.01 -1.37
C ARG A 165 36.95 37.78 -1.93
N LEU A 166 38.10 37.97 -2.59
CA LEU A 166 38.91 36.87 -3.12
C LEU A 166 39.43 35.94 -2.01
N HIS A 167 39.86 36.51 -0.88
CA HIS A 167 40.31 35.74 0.27
C HIS A 167 39.17 34.89 0.85
N LEU A 168 38.02 35.52 1.16
CA LEU A 168 36.83 34.82 1.68
C LEU A 168 36.31 33.77 0.69
N ARG A 169 36.34 34.06 -0.62
CA ARG A 169 36.00 33.08 -1.67
C ARG A 169 36.91 31.85 -1.62
N ARG A 170 38.21 32.01 -1.44
CA ARG A 170 39.16 30.88 -1.37
C ARG A 170 38.83 29.98 -0.19
N PHE A 171 38.49 30.56 0.97
CA PHE A 171 38.04 29.84 2.15
C PHE A 171 36.71 29.09 1.92
N LEU A 172 35.69 29.75 1.35
CA LEU A 172 34.41 29.10 1.08
C LEU A 172 34.53 27.99 0.02
N VAL A 173 35.36 28.19 -1.01
CA VAL A 173 35.63 27.18 -2.04
C VAL A 173 36.43 26.00 -1.48
N SER A 174 37.40 26.22 -0.58
CA SER A 174 38.12 25.11 0.06
C SER A 174 37.21 24.29 0.97
N LYS A 175 36.32 24.95 1.73
CA LYS A 175 35.29 24.31 2.55
C LYS A 175 34.25 23.54 1.70
N LEU A 176 33.88 24.08 0.55
CA LEU A 176 33.07 23.37 -0.45
C LEU A 176 33.81 22.23 -1.14
N GLN A 177 35.14 22.16 -1.14
CA GLN A 177 35.89 21.05 -1.73
C GLN A 177 36.15 19.91 -0.72
N SER A 178 36.21 20.21 0.58
CA SER A 178 36.47 19.22 1.66
C SER A 178 35.24 18.41 2.10
N HIS A 179 34.04 18.69 1.58
CA HIS A 179 32.80 17.99 1.99
C HIS A 179 32.77 16.46 1.72
N ASN A 180 33.70 15.93 0.93
CA ASN A 180 33.83 14.49 0.71
C ASN A 180 34.24 13.70 1.97
N GLU A 181 34.80 14.37 2.99
CA GLU A 181 35.21 13.74 4.26
C GLU A 181 34.03 13.48 5.22
N ILE A 182 32.87 14.08 4.95
CA ILE A 182 31.67 13.95 5.78
C ILE A 182 30.91 12.68 5.34
N ASN A 183 30.62 11.75 6.25
CA ASN A 183 29.83 10.55 5.90
C ASN A 183 28.32 10.78 5.92
N ASN A 184 27.85 11.83 6.61
CA ASN A 184 26.44 12.14 6.78
C ASN A 184 25.91 13.08 5.67
N SER A 185 24.95 12.61 4.88
CA SER A 185 24.35 13.38 3.78
C SER A 185 23.64 14.65 4.23
N GLN A 186 22.97 14.66 5.40
CA GLN A 186 22.30 15.86 5.90
C GLN A 186 23.29 16.96 6.28
N GLN A 187 24.42 16.59 6.88
CA GLN A 187 25.49 17.55 7.21
C GLN A 187 26.14 18.12 5.95
N LYS A 188 26.31 17.30 4.89
CA LYS A 188 26.78 17.80 3.58
C LYS A 188 25.82 18.81 2.98
N ILE A 189 24.51 18.51 2.97
CA ILE A 189 23.48 19.42 2.43
C ILE A 189 23.49 20.75 3.19
N LEU A 190 23.52 20.71 4.53
CA LEU A 190 23.57 21.92 5.36
C LEU A 190 24.82 22.76 5.10
N LEU A 191 26.00 22.11 5.04
CA LEU A 191 27.26 22.79 4.78
C LEU A 191 27.31 23.39 3.37
N LYS A 192 26.88 22.64 2.35
CA LYS A 192 26.77 23.14 0.97
C LYS A 192 25.83 24.34 0.90
N LYS A 193 24.66 24.26 1.54
CA LYS A 193 23.68 25.35 1.62
C LYS A 193 24.27 26.60 2.26
N GLN A 194 24.91 26.47 3.41
CA GLN A 194 25.56 27.59 4.11
C GLN A 194 26.64 28.26 3.25
N CYS A 195 27.55 27.46 2.67
CA CYS A 195 28.62 28.00 1.82
C CYS A 195 28.08 28.67 0.54
N LEU A 196 27.04 28.11 -0.09
CA LEU A 196 26.41 28.71 -1.27
C LEU A 196 25.72 30.03 -0.92
N GLN A 197 25.02 30.12 0.22
CA GLN A 197 24.42 31.36 0.71
C GLN A 197 25.48 32.44 0.99
N GLN A 198 26.59 32.08 1.63
CA GLN A 198 27.71 33.01 1.87
C GLN A 198 28.42 33.43 0.57
N LEU A 199 28.51 32.55 -0.43
CA LEU A 199 29.03 32.91 -1.75
C LEU A 199 28.11 33.85 -2.52
N LEU A 200 26.79 33.66 -2.43
CA LEU A 200 25.78 34.54 -3.03
C LEU A 200 25.76 35.94 -2.40
N PHE A 201 26.19 36.07 -1.14
CA PHE A 201 26.41 37.37 -0.51
C PHE A 201 27.62 38.11 -1.12
N LEU A 202 28.66 37.40 -1.54
CA LEU A 202 29.91 38.00 -2.05
C LEU A 202 29.93 38.20 -3.58
N TYR A 203 29.26 37.33 -4.33
CA TYR A 203 29.29 37.26 -5.79
C TYR A 203 27.90 37.06 -6.40
N PRO A 204 27.67 37.52 -7.65
CA PRO A 204 26.40 37.28 -8.36
C PRO A 204 26.08 35.79 -8.53
N GLU A 205 24.79 35.45 -8.53
CA GLU A 205 24.27 34.07 -8.69
C GLU A 205 24.93 33.31 -9.85
N SER A 206 25.09 33.94 -11.02
CA SER A 206 25.69 33.33 -12.20
C SER A 206 27.13 32.85 -11.98
N GLU A 207 27.94 33.59 -11.22
CA GLU A 207 29.33 33.21 -10.94
C GLU A 207 29.41 32.09 -9.91
N VAL A 208 28.54 32.13 -8.90
CA VAL A 208 28.45 31.09 -7.86
C VAL A 208 28.04 29.77 -8.49
N ILE A 209 27.02 29.76 -9.35
CA ILE A 209 26.58 28.57 -10.09
C ILE A 209 27.71 28.00 -10.93
N ILE A 210 28.37 28.81 -11.77
CA ILE A 210 29.46 28.33 -12.65
C ILE A 210 30.61 27.73 -11.82
N LYS A 211 30.98 28.34 -10.70
CA LYS A 211 32.03 27.80 -9.81
C LYS A 211 31.59 26.49 -9.16
N TYR A 212 30.33 26.41 -8.69
CA TYR A 212 29.78 25.20 -8.10
C TYR A 212 29.69 24.06 -9.13
N GLN A 213 29.21 24.34 -10.35
CA GLN A 213 29.24 23.43 -11.49
C GLN A 213 30.65 22.90 -11.75
N ASN A 214 31.67 23.76 -11.74
CA ASN A 214 33.07 23.33 -11.93
C ASN A 214 33.59 22.41 -10.81
N ILE A 215 33.13 22.58 -9.57
CA ILE A 215 33.47 21.68 -8.46
C ILE A 215 32.78 20.32 -8.69
N GLN A 216 31.49 20.33 -9.04
CA GLN A 216 30.72 19.12 -9.30
C GLN A 216 31.23 18.35 -10.53
N ASN A 217 31.61 19.04 -11.61
CA ASN A 217 32.20 18.43 -12.80
C ASN A 217 33.52 17.69 -12.48
N LYS A 218 34.35 18.21 -11.58
CA LYS A 218 35.56 17.51 -11.11
C LYS A 218 35.22 16.25 -10.30
N LEU A 219 34.20 16.32 -9.44
CA LEU A 219 33.72 15.18 -8.67
C LEU A 219 33.12 14.11 -9.58
N LEU A 220 32.32 14.53 -10.57
CA LEU A 220 31.73 13.68 -11.56
C LEU A 220 32.81 13.00 -12.41
N ALA A 221 33.81 13.74 -12.90
CA ALA A 221 34.95 13.14 -13.63
C ALA A 221 35.65 12.05 -12.82
N ASN A 222 35.88 12.26 -11.52
CA ASN A 222 36.45 11.23 -10.64
C ASN A 222 35.52 10.02 -10.45
N LEU A 223 34.20 10.25 -10.32
CA LEU A 223 33.22 9.19 -10.15
C LEU A 223 33.08 8.34 -11.42
N LEU A 224 33.04 8.97 -12.60
CA LEU A 224 32.94 8.31 -13.89
C LEU A 224 34.24 7.57 -14.25
N TRP A 225 35.41 8.17 -14.02
CA TRP A 225 36.71 7.52 -14.23
C TRP A 225 36.87 6.24 -13.41
N ASN A 226 36.42 6.26 -12.15
CA ASN A 226 36.55 5.11 -11.26
C ASN A 226 35.54 3.98 -11.57
N CYS A 227 34.47 4.26 -12.31
CA CYS A 227 33.37 3.31 -12.46
C CYS A 227 33.03 2.90 -13.91
N PHE A 228 33.60 3.54 -14.93
CA PHE A 228 33.51 3.08 -16.33
C PHE A 228 34.72 2.21 -16.69
N PRO A 229 34.63 0.87 -16.59
CA PRO A 229 35.64 -0.01 -17.14
C PRO A 229 35.74 0.18 -18.66
N SER A 230 36.97 0.26 -19.17
CA SER A 230 37.20 0.29 -20.61
C SER A 230 36.75 -1.04 -21.24
N TYR A 231 35.95 -0.94 -22.30
CA TYR A 231 35.53 -2.12 -23.07
C TYR A 231 36.74 -2.71 -23.82
N ASN A 232 37.08 -3.95 -23.49
CA ASN A 232 38.17 -4.71 -24.11
C ASN A 232 37.65 -6.06 -24.62
N ARG A 233 38.38 -6.70 -25.53
CA ARG A 233 37.98 -7.95 -26.19
C ARG A 233 37.58 -9.09 -25.23
N ASP A 234 38.22 -9.17 -24.08
CA ASP A 234 38.02 -10.21 -23.06
C ASP A 234 37.19 -9.71 -21.86
N SER A 235 36.49 -8.58 -22.03
CA SER A 235 35.72 -7.98 -20.93
C SER A 235 34.42 -8.74 -20.68
N ASN A 236 34.17 -9.03 -19.40
CA ASN A 236 32.94 -9.67 -18.95
C ASN A 236 31.80 -8.63 -19.02
N LEU A 237 30.90 -8.82 -19.99
CA LEU A 237 29.77 -7.91 -20.25
C LEU A 237 28.89 -7.72 -19.00
N ASP A 238 28.70 -8.77 -18.19
CA ASP A 238 27.90 -8.69 -16.96
C ASP A 238 28.56 -7.78 -15.91
N VAL A 239 29.89 -7.84 -15.80
CA VAL A 239 30.66 -6.99 -14.88
C VAL A 239 30.58 -5.52 -15.32
N ILE A 240 30.65 -5.26 -16.64
CA ILE A 240 30.48 -3.91 -17.17
C ILE A 240 29.06 -3.41 -16.90
N ALA A 241 28.02 -4.20 -17.23
CA ALA A 241 26.64 -3.82 -17.01
C ALA A 241 26.33 -3.52 -15.53
N HIS A 242 26.82 -4.36 -14.61
CA HIS A 242 26.74 -4.11 -13.17
C HIS A 242 27.53 -2.87 -12.73
N GLY A 243 28.70 -2.62 -13.32
CA GLY A 243 29.47 -1.39 -13.11
C GLY A 243 28.66 -0.14 -13.48
N TYR A 244 28.05 -0.13 -14.67
CA TYR A 244 27.16 0.94 -15.11
C TYR A 244 25.94 1.08 -14.18
N GLN A 245 25.28 -0.01 -13.83
CA GLN A 245 24.13 0.01 -12.92
C GLN A 245 24.48 0.62 -11.55
N SER A 246 25.60 0.22 -10.96
CA SER A 246 26.10 0.76 -9.69
C SER A 246 26.45 2.25 -9.81
N THR A 247 27.06 2.65 -10.93
CA THR A 247 27.41 4.05 -11.23
C THR A 247 26.16 4.92 -11.35
N MET A 248 25.14 4.46 -12.09
CA MET A 248 23.89 5.19 -12.25
C MET A 248 23.16 5.37 -10.91
N LEU A 249 23.20 4.38 -10.01
CA LEU A 249 22.65 4.50 -8.66
C LEU A 249 23.42 5.53 -7.81
N LYS A 250 24.76 5.52 -7.87
CA LYS A 250 25.58 6.53 -7.19
C LYS A 250 25.33 7.93 -7.74
N LEU A 251 25.26 8.06 -9.07
CA LEU A 251 24.98 9.31 -9.75
C LEU A 251 23.61 9.87 -9.35
N TYR A 252 22.57 9.03 -9.31
CA TYR A 252 21.26 9.43 -8.81
C TYR A 252 21.32 9.98 -7.38
N SER A 253 22.10 9.36 -6.49
CA SER A 253 22.30 9.86 -5.12
C SER A 253 22.98 11.24 -5.11
N VAL A 254 23.97 11.47 -5.98
CA VAL A 254 24.65 12.78 -6.10
C VAL A 254 23.71 13.84 -6.64
N ILE A 255 22.93 13.52 -7.69
CA ILE A 255 21.90 14.41 -8.25
C ILE A 255 20.88 14.76 -7.17
N LYS A 256 20.41 13.78 -6.37
CA LYS A 256 19.45 14.00 -5.29
C LYS A 256 20.01 14.91 -4.18
N GLU A 257 21.29 14.76 -3.82
CA GLU A 257 21.96 15.61 -2.83
C GLU A 257 22.04 17.07 -3.31
N ASP A 258 22.46 17.29 -4.55
CA ASP A 258 22.58 18.63 -5.13
C ASP A 258 21.21 19.24 -5.44
N PHE A 259 20.23 18.44 -5.85
CA PHE A 259 18.84 18.85 -6.00
C PHE A 259 18.27 19.40 -4.68
N ASN A 260 18.43 18.67 -3.59
CA ASN A 260 17.98 19.12 -2.26
C ASN A 260 18.73 20.36 -1.76
N THR A 261 20.01 20.49 -2.11
CA THR A 261 20.84 21.65 -1.75
C THR A 261 20.39 22.91 -2.51
N LEU A 262 20.11 22.78 -3.81
CA LEU A 262 19.80 23.90 -4.71
C LEU A 262 18.31 24.30 -4.70
N CYS A 263 17.41 23.39 -4.29
CA CYS A 263 15.96 23.60 -4.27
C CYS A 263 15.51 24.88 -3.55
N GLU A 264 16.16 25.20 -2.43
CA GLU A 264 15.84 26.39 -1.64
C GLU A 264 16.61 27.65 -2.07
N ILE A 265 17.60 27.52 -2.95
CA ILE A 265 18.53 28.60 -3.29
C ILE A 265 18.26 29.16 -4.70
N LEU A 266 18.03 28.29 -5.68
CA LEU A 266 17.91 28.63 -7.09
C LEU A 266 16.45 28.59 -7.57
N ALA A 267 16.11 29.43 -8.56
CA ALA A 267 14.85 29.30 -9.27
C ALA A 267 14.74 27.91 -9.97
N PRO A 268 13.53 27.31 -10.09
CA PRO A 268 13.35 25.99 -10.71
C PRO A 268 13.96 25.87 -12.11
N SER A 269 13.89 26.92 -12.92
CA SER A 269 14.52 26.96 -14.26
C SER A 269 16.05 26.87 -14.23
N SER A 270 16.68 27.54 -13.25
CA SER A 270 18.14 27.51 -13.07
C SER A 270 18.60 26.15 -12.55
N MET A 271 17.80 25.51 -11.69
CA MET A 271 18.06 24.15 -11.19
C MET A 271 17.96 23.08 -12.29
N VAL A 272 16.90 23.13 -13.12
CA VAL A 272 16.75 22.26 -14.28
C VAL A 272 17.96 22.39 -15.21
N LYS A 273 18.36 23.63 -15.52
CA LYS A 273 19.54 23.91 -16.34
C LYS A 273 20.82 23.35 -15.70
N PHE A 274 21.01 23.55 -14.39
CA PHE A 274 22.16 23.04 -13.65
C PHE A 274 22.27 21.51 -13.74
N ILE A 275 21.18 20.78 -13.46
CA ILE A 275 21.19 19.31 -13.48
C ILE A 275 21.44 18.77 -14.89
N LYS A 276 20.86 19.40 -15.91
CA LYS A 276 21.07 19.04 -17.32
C LYS A 276 22.54 19.20 -17.72
N GLU A 277 23.08 20.39 -17.58
CA GLU A 277 24.44 20.75 -18.03
C GLU A 277 25.54 20.02 -17.23
N THR A 278 25.31 19.77 -15.93
CA THR A 278 26.33 19.19 -15.03
C THR A 278 26.35 17.67 -15.07
N TYR A 279 25.19 17.02 -15.17
CA TYR A 279 25.09 15.56 -15.04
C TYR A 279 24.61 14.88 -16.32
N LEU A 280 23.46 15.29 -16.87
CA LEU A 280 22.81 14.55 -17.97
C LEU A 280 23.60 14.66 -19.28
N ASP A 281 24.12 15.84 -19.60
CA ASP A 281 24.93 16.07 -20.81
C ASP A 281 26.26 15.30 -20.72
N THR A 282 26.95 15.34 -19.56
CA THR A 282 28.19 14.58 -19.35
C THR A 282 27.99 13.07 -19.47
N VAL A 283 26.89 12.55 -18.90
CA VAL A 283 26.53 11.13 -19.02
C VAL A 283 26.26 10.74 -20.48
N THR A 284 25.63 11.64 -21.24
CA THR A 284 25.36 11.44 -22.67
C THR A 284 26.66 11.39 -23.48
N GLU A 285 27.60 12.30 -23.22
CA GLU A 285 28.92 12.33 -23.87
C GLU A 285 29.76 11.08 -23.56
N GLU A 286 29.84 10.66 -22.30
CA GLU A 286 30.60 9.46 -21.91
C GLU A 286 29.99 8.19 -22.51
N MET A 287 28.66 8.11 -22.60
CA MET A 287 28.00 6.98 -23.24
C MET A 287 28.24 6.96 -24.77
N ALA A 288 28.28 8.12 -25.41
CA ALA A 288 28.62 8.23 -26.83
C ALA A 288 30.05 7.70 -27.10
N LYS A 289 31.03 8.11 -26.28
CA LYS A 289 32.42 7.61 -26.36
C LYS A 289 32.51 6.09 -26.15
N PHE A 290 31.75 5.57 -25.18
CA PHE A 290 31.70 4.12 -24.92
C PHE A 290 31.13 3.35 -26.12
N LEU A 291 30.00 3.82 -26.68
CA LEU A 291 29.35 3.16 -27.81
C LEU A 291 30.15 3.26 -29.10
N GLU A 292 30.89 4.35 -29.32
CA GLU A 292 31.84 4.50 -30.43
C GLU A 292 32.94 3.42 -30.33
N ASN A 293 33.59 3.28 -29.17
CA ASN A 293 34.58 2.23 -28.92
C ASN A 293 33.99 0.81 -29.04
N PHE A 294 32.76 0.60 -28.54
CA PHE A 294 32.04 -0.66 -28.71
C PHE A 294 31.85 -1.01 -30.19
N CYS A 295 31.40 -0.06 -31.01
CA CYS A 295 31.22 -0.24 -32.45
C CYS A 295 32.55 -0.55 -33.16
N GLU A 296 33.61 0.21 -32.89
CA GLU A 296 34.93 0.00 -33.50
C GLU A 296 35.48 -1.41 -33.25
N LEU A 297 35.35 -1.91 -32.01
CA LEU A 297 35.80 -3.25 -31.65
C LEU A 297 34.98 -4.35 -32.34
N GLN A 298 33.67 -4.15 -32.53
CA GLN A 298 32.82 -5.07 -33.30
C GLN A 298 33.18 -5.10 -34.79
N PHE A 299 33.48 -3.93 -35.38
CA PHE A 299 33.94 -3.85 -36.76
C PHE A 299 35.26 -4.59 -36.98
N ARG A 300 36.22 -4.47 -36.05
CA ARG A 300 37.48 -5.22 -36.10
C ARG A 300 37.28 -6.72 -35.97
N GLU A 301 36.35 -7.17 -35.12
CA GLU A 301 36.06 -8.60 -34.95
C GLU A 301 35.50 -9.23 -36.24
N ASN A 302 34.55 -8.54 -36.89
CA ASN A 302 33.97 -9.00 -38.15
C ASN A 302 34.98 -8.94 -39.31
N ALA A 303 35.84 -7.91 -39.36
CA ALA A 303 36.91 -7.83 -40.36
C ALA A 303 37.95 -8.98 -40.21
N VAL A 304 38.29 -9.38 -38.97
CA VAL A 304 39.22 -10.48 -38.72
C VAL A 304 38.64 -11.86 -39.10
N ARG A 305 37.32 -12.05 -38.98
CA ARG A 305 36.64 -13.27 -39.48
C ARG A 305 36.64 -13.33 -41.02
N VAL A 306 36.49 -12.20 -41.71
CA VAL A 306 36.56 -12.15 -43.20
C VAL A 306 37.98 -12.36 -43.73
N VAL A 307 39.02 -11.96 -42.99
CA VAL A 307 40.43 -12.10 -43.41
C VAL A 307 41.02 -13.50 -43.11
N LYS A 308 40.45 -14.27 -42.16
CA LYS A 308 40.93 -15.63 -41.85
C LYS A 308 40.39 -16.71 -42.80
N THR A 309 39.41 -16.40 -43.64
CA THR A 309 38.86 -17.33 -44.65
C THR A 309 39.36 -17.09 -46.07
N SER A 310 40.35 -16.19 -46.29
CA SER A 310 40.81 -15.79 -47.62
C SER A 310 42.23 -16.25 -48.03
N LYS A 311 42.86 -17.17 -47.28
CA LYS A 311 44.16 -17.77 -47.64
C LYS A 311 44.03 -19.13 -48.36
N SER A 312 43.44 -19.14 -49.55
CA SER A 312 43.61 -20.23 -50.54
C SER A 312 43.01 -19.87 -51.90
N SER A 313 43.73 -19.08 -52.70
CA SER A 313 43.87 -19.30 -54.16
C SER A 313 44.61 -18.13 -54.79
N SER A 314 45.57 -18.48 -55.62
CA SER A 314 46.65 -17.65 -56.12
C SER A 314 46.53 -17.40 -57.64
N LYS A 315 47.13 -16.30 -58.10
CA LYS A 315 47.65 -16.01 -59.46
C LYS A 315 46.63 -15.56 -60.53
N HIS A 316 46.66 -14.26 -60.87
CA HIS A 316 47.34 -13.78 -62.10
C HIS A 316 47.32 -12.23 -62.26
N ARG A 317 48.51 -11.65 -62.05
CA ARG A 317 49.23 -10.56 -62.76
C ARG A 317 48.52 -9.71 -63.85
N GLY A 318 48.71 -8.38 -63.78
CA GLY A 318 48.83 -7.51 -64.98
C GLY A 318 48.64 -5.99 -64.77
N ALA A 319 49.76 -5.23 -64.68
CA ALA A 319 50.01 -3.81 -65.03
C ALA A 319 49.10 -2.67 -64.45
N VAL A 320 49.52 -1.69 -63.64
CA VAL A 320 50.65 -0.70 -63.60
C VAL A 320 50.21 0.73 -64.04
N HIS A 321 50.43 1.71 -63.13
CA HIS A 321 50.31 3.19 -63.20
C HIS A 321 48.87 3.79 -63.16
N ALA A 322 48.51 4.83 -62.39
CA ALA A 322 49.22 5.79 -61.55
C ALA A 322 48.26 6.52 -60.56
N LEU A 323 48.80 6.91 -59.41
CA LEU A 323 48.50 8.09 -58.56
C LEU A 323 47.04 8.41 -58.10
N VAL A 324 46.70 7.89 -56.92
CA VAL A 324 46.24 8.57 -55.67
C VAL A 324 44.99 9.49 -55.67
N THR A 325 44.11 9.14 -54.72
CA THR A 325 42.96 9.87 -54.12
C THR A 325 41.68 10.04 -54.94
N THR A 326 40.82 9.02 -54.89
CA THR A 326 39.37 9.17 -55.00
C THR A 326 38.72 8.81 -53.67
N GLU A 327 38.19 9.83 -52.99
CA GLU A 327 37.22 9.71 -51.91
C GLU A 327 36.03 8.86 -52.36
N CYS A 328 35.63 7.87 -51.54
CA CYS A 328 34.40 7.11 -51.74
C CYS A 328 33.51 7.28 -50.48
N PRO A 329 32.25 7.73 -50.59
CA PRO A 329 31.43 8.08 -49.43
C PRO A 329 30.84 6.82 -48.75
N GLN A 330 30.84 6.84 -47.42
CA GLN A 330 30.28 5.82 -46.52
C GLN A 330 28.74 5.73 -46.65
N LYS A 331 28.22 4.58 -47.09
CA LYS A 331 26.81 4.17 -46.89
C LYS A 331 26.75 2.72 -46.40
N GLY A 332 26.15 2.52 -45.22
CA GLY A 332 25.52 1.28 -44.74
C GLY A 332 26.37 0.00 -44.64
N ARG A 333 27.15 -0.16 -43.57
CA ARG A 333 27.79 -1.45 -43.24
C ARG A 333 26.99 -2.17 -42.15
N ASN A 334 26.16 -3.13 -42.55
CA ASN A 334 25.43 -4.03 -41.65
C ASN A 334 26.39 -5.04 -41.02
N PHE A 335 26.45 -5.09 -39.68
CA PHE A 335 27.17 -6.12 -38.93
C PHE A 335 26.22 -6.80 -37.94
N SER A 336 26.41 -8.10 -37.70
CA SER A 336 25.57 -8.87 -36.77
C SER A 336 26.09 -8.81 -35.34
N LEU A 337 25.20 -8.55 -34.39
CA LEU A 337 25.44 -8.59 -32.95
C LEU A 337 24.95 -9.94 -32.39
N PRO A 338 25.82 -10.75 -31.75
CA PRO A 338 25.38 -11.94 -31.02
C PRO A 338 24.48 -11.60 -29.81
N LEU A 339 23.68 -12.57 -29.36
CA LEU A 339 22.60 -12.40 -28.36
C LEU A 339 23.08 -11.78 -27.04
N ASP A 340 24.24 -12.21 -26.56
CA ASP A 340 24.93 -11.70 -25.37
C ASP A 340 25.17 -10.19 -25.45
N LYS A 341 25.53 -9.68 -26.63
CA LYS A 341 25.75 -8.25 -26.85
C LYS A 341 24.44 -7.46 -26.92
N VAL A 342 23.35 -8.04 -27.41
CA VAL A 342 22.01 -7.40 -27.40
C VAL A 342 21.45 -7.36 -25.98
N GLU A 343 21.58 -8.45 -25.22
CA GLU A 343 21.19 -8.49 -23.80
C GLU A 343 21.98 -7.44 -22.99
N PHE A 344 23.30 -7.32 -23.24
CA PHE A 344 24.15 -6.29 -22.63
C PHE A 344 23.65 -4.85 -22.92
N LEU A 345 23.37 -4.52 -24.18
CA LEU A 345 22.84 -3.20 -24.54
C LEU A 345 21.47 -2.93 -23.89
N SER A 346 20.63 -3.96 -23.75
CA SER A 346 19.35 -3.85 -23.04
C SER A 346 19.53 -3.58 -21.55
N GLN A 347 20.49 -4.22 -20.89
CA GLN A 347 20.83 -3.95 -19.49
C GLN A 347 21.38 -2.54 -19.27
N LEU A 348 22.18 -2.01 -20.21
CA LEU A 348 22.64 -0.63 -20.19
C LEU A 348 21.46 0.34 -20.28
N ILE A 349 20.61 0.18 -21.29
CA ILE A 349 19.39 0.99 -21.48
C ILE A 349 18.50 0.96 -20.23
N LYS A 350 18.29 -0.23 -19.64
CA LYS A 350 17.54 -0.39 -18.39
C LYS A 350 18.12 0.45 -17.25
N SER A 351 19.44 0.59 -17.16
CA SER A 351 20.11 1.40 -16.15
C SER A 351 19.87 2.90 -16.36
N PHE A 352 19.92 3.38 -17.62
CA PHE A 352 19.58 4.77 -17.97
C PHE A 352 18.11 5.09 -17.72
N MET A 353 17.20 4.18 -18.09
CA MET A 353 15.77 4.35 -17.81
C MET A 353 15.46 4.46 -16.32
N LYS A 354 16.17 3.71 -15.47
CA LYS A 354 16.04 3.81 -14.00
C LYS A 354 16.52 5.18 -13.50
N LEU A 355 17.63 5.70 -14.03
CA LEU A 355 18.12 7.05 -13.71
C LEU A 355 17.11 8.12 -14.15
N GLU A 356 16.64 8.06 -15.40
CA GLU A 356 15.64 8.98 -15.95
C GLU A 356 14.37 9.01 -15.12
N LYS A 357 13.82 7.83 -14.78
CA LYS A 357 12.65 7.71 -13.92
C LYS A 357 12.89 8.32 -12.53
N GLY A 358 14.02 8.02 -11.90
CA GLY A 358 14.35 8.58 -10.59
C GLY A 358 14.49 10.11 -10.61
N VAL A 359 15.13 10.68 -11.63
CA VAL A 359 15.27 12.13 -11.76
C VAL A 359 13.91 12.79 -12.04
N GLN A 360 13.06 12.18 -12.87
CA GLN A 360 11.71 12.69 -13.14
C GLN A 360 10.85 12.72 -11.86
N GLU A 361 10.90 11.65 -11.05
CA GLU A 361 10.18 11.57 -9.76
C GLU A 361 10.60 12.69 -8.79
N LEU A 362 11.89 13.08 -8.76
CA LEU A 362 12.38 14.20 -7.95
C LEU A 362 11.75 15.55 -8.37
N PHE A 363 11.69 15.84 -9.67
CA PHE A 363 11.10 17.09 -10.18
C PHE A 363 9.57 17.12 -10.00
N ASP A 364 8.88 15.99 -10.12
CA ASP A 364 7.44 15.88 -9.90
C ASP A 364 7.06 16.18 -8.43
N GLU A 365 7.90 15.77 -7.47
CA GLU A 365 7.74 16.07 -6.03
C GLU A 365 7.78 17.60 -5.75
N ILE A 366 8.66 18.34 -6.44
CA ILE A 366 8.71 19.82 -6.37
C ILE A 366 7.49 20.47 -7.01
N LEU A 367 7.04 19.96 -8.17
CA LEU A 367 5.90 20.52 -8.89
C LEU A 367 4.60 20.39 -8.09
N LEU A 368 4.48 19.35 -7.26
CA LEU A 368 3.39 19.18 -6.30
C LEU A 368 3.51 20.14 -5.12
N SER A 369 4.70 20.33 -4.55
CA SER A 369 4.92 21.22 -3.38
C SER A 369 4.83 22.72 -3.73
N LEU A 370 5.24 23.14 -4.93
CA LEU A 370 5.05 24.50 -5.45
C LEU A 370 3.58 24.82 -5.79
N LYS A 371 2.78 23.81 -6.17
CA LYS A 371 1.33 23.98 -6.38
C LYS A 371 0.59 24.20 -5.06
N ILE A 372 0.97 23.48 -4.01
CA ILE A 372 0.36 23.60 -2.67
C ILE A 372 0.65 24.98 -2.03
N THR A 373 1.78 25.62 -2.35
CA THR A 373 2.14 26.95 -1.81
C THR A 373 1.55 28.13 -2.59
N ARG A 374 1.18 27.95 -3.87
CA ARG A 374 0.58 29.00 -4.70
C ARG A 374 -0.93 29.21 -4.48
N ASP A 375 -1.65 28.24 -3.94
CA ASP A 375 -3.10 28.36 -3.70
C ASP A 375 -3.48 29.13 -2.42
N THR A 376 -2.49 29.60 -1.63
CA THR A 376 -2.69 30.42 -0.41
C THR A 376 -2.28 31.89 -0.54
N SER A 377 -1.86 32.36 -1.72
CA SER A 377 -1.60 33.78 -1.99
C SER A 377 -2.69 34.37 -2.88
N GLY A 378 -3.79 34.77 -2.25
CA GLY A 378 -4.76 35.66 -2.88
C GLY A 378 -4.26 37.10 -2.85
N ILE A 379 -4.47 37.81 -3.97
CA ILE A 379 -4.51 39.28 -4.14
C ILE A 379 -3.18 39.95 -4.56
N LEU A 380 -3.24 40.56 -5.76
CA LEU A 380 -2.35 41.56 -6.39
C LEU A 380 -1.06 41.10 -7.10
N GLU A 381 -1.15 40.88 -8.42
CA GLU A 381 -0.18 41.44 -9.37
C GLU A 381 -0.87 41.63 -10.75
N LYS A 382 -1.56 42.77 -10.89
CA LYS A 382 -1.99 43.38 -12.15
C LYS A 382 -2.01 44.90 -11.98
N SER A 383 -0.89 45.56 -12.23
CA SER A 383 -0.83 46.92 -12.79
C SER A 383 0.61 47.42 -12.84
N ASP A 384 1.20 47.45 -14.04
CA ASP A 384 2.15 48.51 -14.45
C ASP A 384 2.37 48.45 -15.97
N ARG A 385 1.33 48.93 -16.67
CA ARG A 385 1.37 49.41 -18.05
C ARG A 385 0.34 50.55 -18.16
N GLU A 386 0.72 51.75 -17.75
CA GLU A 386 0.08 52.97 -18.24
C GLU A 386 1.00 53.62 -19.28
N VAL A 387 0.56 53.52 -20.54
CA VAL A 387 1.09 54.27 -21.69
C VAL A 387 0.12 55.42 -21.96
N VAL A 388 0.59 56.64 -21.73
CA VAL A 388 0.50 57.83 -22.60
C VAL A 388 -0.66 57.88 -23.62
N MET A 389 -1.56 58.85 -23.40
CA MET A 389 -2.26 59.71 -24.40
C MET A 389 -2.95 59.08 -25.63
N GLU A 390 -4.30 59.08 -25.65
CA GLU A 390 -5.15 59.83 -26.62
C GLU A 390 -6.62 59.31 -26.64
N LYS A 391 -7.56 60.27 -26.65
CA LYS A 391 -9.02 60.14 -26.91
C LYS A 391 -9.26 60.21 -28.44
N PRO A 392 -10.45 59.96 -29.05
CA PRO A 392 -11.74 59.42 -28.54
C PRO A 392 -12.54 58.50 -29.53
N ARG A 393 -13.78 58.14 -29.11
CA ARG A 393 -15.03 57.86 -29.88
C ARG A 393 -15.37 56.45 -30.43
N ALA A 394 -16.32 55.84 -29.72
CA ALA A 394 -17.55 55.15 -30.15
C ALA A 394 -17.76 54.85 -31.64
N ASN A 395 -17.77 53.55 -32.01
CA ASN A 395 -18.94 52.79 -32.49
C ASN A 395 -18.49 51.41 -33.00
N GLU A 396 -19.44 50.46 -32.97
CA GLU A 396 -19.44 49.18 -33.71
C GLU A 396 -18.63 47.99 -33.16
N THR A 397 -19.37 47.15 -32.43
CA THR A 397 -19.34 45.68 -32.48
C THR A 397 -18.42 45.06 -33.53
N ASN A 398 -17.26 44.57 -33.12
CA ASN A 398 -16.52 43.51 -33.82
C ASN A 398 -15.67 42.71 -32.82
N ILE A 399 -15.82 41.40 -32.90
CA ILE A 399 -15.14 40.34 -32.14
C ILE A 399 -13.61 40.49 -32.31
N PRO A 400 -12.79 40.62 -31.25
CA PRO A 400 -11.34 40.63 -31.41
C PRO A 400 -10.73 39.25 -31.20
N SER A 401 -10.05 38.82 -32.25
CA SER A 401 -9.30 37.58 -32.47
C SER A 401 -8.20 37.31 -31.43
N GLU A 402 -8.03 36.02 -31.12
CA GLU A 402 -6.87 35.44 -30.46
C GLU A 402 -5.58 35.78 -31.21
N GLN A 403 -4.64 36.47 -30.57
CA GLN A 403 -3.19 36.33 -30.82
C GLN A 403 -2.35 37.02 -29.74
N SER A 404 -1.36 36.27 -29.22
CA SER A 404 -0.13 36.69 -28.53
C SER A 404 -0.11 36.84 -27.00
N LEU A 405 -0.23 35.70 -26.30
CA LEU A 405 0.46 35.43 -25.03
C LEU A 405 1.57 34.40 -25.33
N PRO A 406 2.86 34.66 -25.05
CA PRO A 406 3.87 33.61 -25.15
C PRO A 406 3.73 32.67 -23.95
N GLY A 407 2.98 31.58 -24.16
CA GLY A 407 2.94 30.44 -23.24
C GLY A 407 4.31 29.77 -23.21
N LYS A 408 5.11 30.02 -22.17
CA LYS A 408 6.33 29.26 -21.91
C LYS A 408 5.92 27.90 -21.33
N GLU A 409 6.02 26.88 -22.17
CA GLU A 409 5.99 25.46 -21.83
C GLU A 409 6.76 25.22 -20.52
N ALA A 410 6.14 24.51 -19.58
CA ALA A 410 6.85 23.96 -18.45
C ALA A 410 8.04 23.17 -19.00
N THR A 411 9.26 23.59 -18.65
CA THR A 411 10.53 23.01 -19.11
C THR A 411 10.61 21.54 -18.72
N LEU A 412 10.12 20.66 -19.58
CA LEU A 412 10.29 19.21 -19.50
C LEU A 412 11.79 18.91 -19.56
N LEU A 413 12.27 18.08 -18.64
CA LEU A 413 13.66 17.64 -18.62
C LEU A 413 13.91 16.80 -19.89
N ASP A 414 14.80 17.27 -20.75
CA ASP A 414 15.17 16.57 -21.97
C ASP A 414 16.36 15.63 -21.71
N PHE A 415 16.16 14.33 -21.94
CA PHE A 415 17.13 13.27 -21.64
C PHE A 415 17.86 12.84 -22.92
N GLY A 416 19.01 13.46 -23.20
CA GLY A 416 19.78 13.28 -24.43
C GLY A 416 20.50 11.94 -24.61
N TRP A 417 20.56 11.07 -23.59
CA TRP A 417 21.32 9.80 -23.62
C TRP A 417 20.90 8.86 -24.76
N ARG A 418 19.64 8.96 -25.22
CA ARG A 418 19.13 8.18 -26.35
C ARG A 418 19.93 8.46 -27.62
N SER A 419 20.37 9.70 -27.86
CA SER A 419 21.14 10.09 -29.04
C SER A 419 22.45 9.30 -29.22
N ALA A 420 23.06 8.85 -28.12
CA ALA A 420 24.29 8.05 -28.14
C ALA A 420 24.11 6.67 -28.82
N PHE A 421 22.89 6.10 -28.80
CA PHE A 421 22.60 4.77 -29.37
C PHE A 421 22.31 4.79 -30.88
N LYS A 422 22.38 5.96 -31.54
CA LYS A 422 22.01 6.12 -32.95
C LYS A 422 22.81 5.23 -33.91
N GLU A 423 24.13 5.06 -33.69
CA GLU A 423 24.98 4.23 -34.55
C GLU A 423 24.72 2.72 -34.39
N VAL A 424 24.23 2.29 -33.23
CA VAL A 424 23.95 0.89 -32.91
C VAL A 424 22.51 0.49 -33.28
N SER A 425 21.62 1.49 -33.45
CA SER A 425 20.18 1.30 -33.61
C SER A 425 19.77 0.33 -34.75
N LEU A 426 20.30 0.54 -35.96
CA LEU A 426 20.02 -0.27 -37.16
C LEU A 426 20.51 -1.72 -37.03
N PRO A 427 21.80 -2.00 -36.70
CA PRO A 427 22.28 -3.35 -36.43
C PRO A 427 21.46 -4.06 -35.34
N MET A 428 21.11 -3.34 -34.29
CA MET A 428 20.36 -3.85 -33.15
C MET A 428 18.92 -4.22 -33.53
N ALA A 429 18.24 -3.42 -34.35
CA ALA A 429 16.89 -3.68 -34.82
C ALA A 429 16.78 -5.04 -35.55
N HIS A 430 17.75 -5.34 -36.43
CA HIS A 430 17.80 -6.63 -37.12
C HIS A 430 18.16 -7.79 -36.18
N CYS A 431 19.09 -7.57 -35.24
CA CYS A 431 19.56 -8.61 -34.35
C CYS A 431 18.49 -9.03 -33.33
N VAL A 432 17.66 -8.10 -32.86
CA VAL A 432 16.55 -8.38 -31.93
C VAL A 432 15.57 -9.41 -32.50
N VAL A 433 15.19 -9.31 -33.78
CA VAL A 433 14.30 -10.29 -34.41
C VAL A 433 14.94 -11.68 -34.42
N THR A 434 16.19 -11.77 -34.90
CA THR A 434 16.91 -13.06 -34.97
C THR A 434 17.17 -13.68 -33.59
N ALA A 435 17.41 -12.84 -32.58
CA ALA A 435 17.60 -13.24 -31.20
C ALA A 435 16.31 -13.83 -30.61
N ILE A 436 15.20 -13.11 -30.75
CA ILE A 436 13.89 -13.50 -30.23
C ILE A 436 13.39 -14.79 -30.88
N GLU A 437 13.50 -14.89 -32.20
CA GLU A 437 13.15 -16.12 -32.93
C GLU A 437 14.09 -17.28 -32.56
N GLY A 438 15.39 -17.01 -32.39
CA GLY A 438 16.41 -18.01 -32.06
C GLY A 438 16.23 -18.66 -30.69
N PHE A 439 16.01 -17.89 -29.62
CA PHE A 439 15.77 -18.49 -28.30
C PHE A 439 14.39 -19.15 -28.21
N SER A 440 13.37 -18.54 -28.84
CA SER A 440 12.00 -19.08 -28.84
C SER A 440 11.96 -20.46 -29.50
N THR A 441 12.56 -20.59 -30.68
CA THR A 441 12.64 -21.88 -31.40
C THR A 441 13.41 -22.93 -30.60
N LYS A 442 14.53 -22.54 -29.95
CA LYS A 442 15.30 -23.45 -29.09
C LYS A 442 14.48 -23.95 -27.90
N ILE A 443 13.78 -23.07 -27.19
CA ILE A 443 12.94 -23.45 -26.03
C ILE A 443 11.75 -24.30 -26.48
N LEU A 444 11.08 -23.94 -27.57
CA LEU A 444 9.97 -24.73 -28.13
C LEU A 444 10.42 -26.11 -28.63
N GLN A 445 11.65 -26.24 -29.14
CA GLN A 445 12.22 -27.53 -29.53
C GLN A 445 12.62 -28.36 -28.30
N GLN A 446 13.13 -27.72 -27.25
CA GLN A 446 13.40 -28.38 -25.98
C GLN A 446 12.12 -28.95 -25.35
N GLU A 447 11.02 -28.17 -25.31
CA GLU A 447 9.71 -28.67 -24.86
C GLU A 447 9.25 -29.89 -25.66
N GLN A 448 9.40 -29.86 -26.99
CA GLN A 448 9.02 -30.97 -27.86
C GLN A 448 9.86 -32.23 -27.57
N ASN A 449 11.15 -32.06 -27.29
CA ASN A 449 12.04 -33.17 -26.95
C ASN A 449 11.69 -33.76 -25.57
N GLU A 450 11.52 -32.90 -24.55
CA GLU A 450 11.11 -33.30 -23.19
C GLU A 450 9.79 -34.08 -23.25
N ARG A 451 8.81 -33.57 -24.00
CA ARG A 451 7.53 -34.24 -24.24
C ARG A 451 7.68 -35.60 -24.90
N SER A 452 8.52 -35.74 -25.93
CA SER A 452 8.74 -37.02 -26.62
C SER A 452 9.42 -38.07 -25.74
N SER A 453 10.16 -37.64 -24.72
CA SER A 453 10.82 -38.52 -23.75
C SER A 453 9.94 -38.90 -22.56
N ALA A 454 8.90 -38.11 -22.26
CA ALA A 454 8.06 -38.31 -21.09
C ALA A 454 7.07 -39.47 -21.27
N VAL A 455 7.19 -40.49 -20.43
CA VAL A 455 6.35 -41.71 -20.45
C VAL A 455 4.84 -41.41 -20.34
N SER A 456 4.47 -40.29 -19.71
CA SER A 456 3.08 -39.94 -19.38
C SER A 456 2.63 -38.57 -19.92
N TYR A 457 3.35 -37.99 -20.90
CA TYR A 457 3.11 -36.61 -21.36
C TYR A 457 3.10 -35.58 -20.21
N ALA A 458 3.83 -35.89 -19.12
CA ALA A 458 3.97 -35.00 -17.97
C ALA A 458 4.65 -33.70 -18.40
N MET A 459 4.10 -32.58 -17.96
CA MET A 459 4.59 -31.24 -18.29
C MET A 459 5.40 -30.68 -17.12
N ASN A 460 6.56 -30.10 -17.41
CA ASN A 460 7.36 -29.39 -16.42
C ASN A 460 6.66 -28.09 -16.01
N LEU A 461 6.36 -27.94 -14.73
CA LEU A 461 5.64 -26.80 -14.16
C LEU A 461 6.54 -25.94 -13.30
N VAL A 462 6.30 -24.62 -13.30
CA VAL A 462 6.95 -23.65 -12.42
C VAL A 462 5.90 -22.88 -11.63
N ASN A 463 6.20 -22.54 -10.37
CA ASN A 463 5.33 -21.70 -9.55
C ASN A 463 5.56 -20.21 -9.91
N VAL A 464 4.49 -19.50 -10.26
CA VAL A 464 4.58 -18.11 -10.73
C VAL A 464 5.13 -17.17 -9.66
N GLN A 465 4.84 -17.42 -8.38
CA GLN A 465 5.37 -16.61 -7.26
C GLN A 465 6.90 -16.62 -7.19
N GLN A 466 7.55 -17.66 -7.71
CA GLN A 466 9.02 -17.76 -7.73
C GLN A 466 9.66 -16.99 -8.89
N VAL A 467 8.92 -16.78 -9.99
CA VAL A 467 9.47 -16.22 -11.24
C VAL A 467 9.07 -14.76 -11.43
N TRP A 468 7.84 -14.40 -11.08
CA TRP A 468 7.25 -13.11 -11.46
C TRP A 468 6.85 -12.26 -10.25
N GLN A 469 7.84 -11.87 -9.45
CA GLN A 469 7.65 -11.10 -8.21
C GLN A 469 7.18 -9.65 -8.46
N ASP A 470 7.49 -9.07 -9.63
CA ASP A 470 7.29 -7.64 -9.93
C ASP A 470 5.92 -7.27 -10.54
N SER A 471 4.88 -8.12 -10.44
CA SER A 471 3.60 -7.90 -11.13
C SER A 471 2.43 -7.50 -10.22
N HIS A 472 2.52 -6.33 -9.58
CA HIS A 472 1.39 -5.74 -8.83
C HIS A 472 0.23 -5.24 -9.71
N MET A 473 0.28 -5.44 -11.05
CA MET A 473 -0.72 -4.89 -11.97
C MET A 473 -2.03 -5.69 -12.00
N PHE A 474 -1.99 -6.99 -11.67
CA PHE A 474 -3.18 -7.84 -11.65
C PHE A 474 -3.54 -8.23 -10.22
N PRO A 475 -4.84 -8.33 -9.89
CA PRO A 475 -5.27 -8.86 -8.61
C PRO A 475 -4.72 -10.26 -8.38
N GLU A 476 -4.32 -10.53 -7.15
CA GLU A 476 -3.79 -11.84 -6.72
C GLU A 476 -4.74 -13.02 -7.02
N GLU A 477 -6.03 -12.76 -7.16
CA GLU A 477 -7.09 -13.73 -7.48
C GLU A 477 -7.10 -14.17 -8.96
N GLU A 478 -6.50 -13.36 -9.84
CA GLU A 478 -6.42 -13.61 -11.28
C GLU A 478 -5.05 -14.18 -11.70
N GLN A 479 -4.06 -14.16 -10.81
CA GLN A 479 -2.73 -14.66 -11.11
C GLN A 479 -2.70 -16.21 -11.14
N PRO A 480 -2.08 -16.81 -12.18
CA PRO A 480 -1.89 -18.25 -12.24
C PRO A 480 -0.94 -18.76 -11.15
N LYS A 481 -1.20 -19.96 -10.61
CA LYS A 481 -0.34 -20.55 -9.56
C LYS A 481 0.83 -21.33 -10.15
N LYS A 482 0.55 -22.19 -11.14
CA LYS A 482 1.55 -23.00 -11.84
C LYS A 482 1.40 -22.86 -13.35
N ILE A 483 2.51 -22.74 -14.06
CA ILE A 483 2.55 -22.56 -15.52
C ILE A 483 3.55 -23.52 -16.14
N GLY A 484 3.44 -23.75 -17.45
CA GLY A 484 4.44 -24.52 -18.20
C GLY A 484 5.79 -23.83 -18.22
N LYS A 485 6.86 -24.56 -17.84
CA LYS A 485 8.24 -24.05 -17.78
C LYS A 485 8.67 -23.35 -19.07
N PHE A 486 8.39 -23.95 -20.23
CA PHE A 486 8.78 -23.38 -21.52
C PHE A 486 8.20 -21.98 -21.78
N CYS A 487 6.98 -21.69 -21.30
CA CYS A 487 6.39 -20.35 -21.41
C CYS A 487 7.03 -19.37 -20.42
N SER A 488 7.34 -19.83 -19.21
CA SER A 488 8.10 -19.06 -18.23
C SER A 488 9.43 -18.60 -18.83
N ASP A 489 10.20 -19.54 -19.38
CA ASP A 489 11.53 -19.29 -19.96
C ASP A 489 11.45 -18.33 -21.17
N ILE A 490 10.43 -18.47 -22.03
CA ILE A 490 10.20 -17.56 -23.17
C ILE A 490 9.86 -16.15 -22.67
N MET A 491 8.93 -16.01 -21.71
CA MET A 491 8.51 -14.69 -21.21
C MET A 491 9.64 -13.98 -20.46
N GLU A 492 10.44 -14.72 -19.68
CA GLU A 492 11.63 -14.17 -19.01
C GLU A 492 12.64 -13.61 -20.04
N LYS A 493 12.90 -14.35 -21.12
CA LYS A 493 13.76 -13.89 -22.23
C LYS A 493 13.16 -12.75 -23.06
N LEU A 494 11.84 -12.58 -23.10
CA LEU A 494 11.22 -11.39 -23.68
C LEU A 494 11.34 -10.18 -22.74
N ASP A 495 11.18 -10.39 -21.43
CA ASP A 495 11.33 -9.35 -20.41
C ASP A 495 12.76 -8.77 -20.37
N THR A 496 13.80 -9.57 -20.68
CA THR A 496 15.18 -9.06 -20.82
C THR A 496 15.36 -8.12 -22.01
N MET A 497 14.55 -8.24 -23.07
CA MET A 497 14.60 -7.40 -24.28
C MET A 497 13.62 -6.22 -24.23
N LEU A 498 12.62 -6.25 -23.36
CA LEU A 498 11.61 -5.19 -23.22
C LEU A 498 12.17 -3.76 -23.03
N PRO A 499 13.27 -3.53 -22.28
CA PRO A 499 13.86 -2.18 -22.14
C PRO A 499 14.19 -1.52 -23.49
N LEU A 500 14.53 -2.33 -24.51
CA LEU A 500 14.82 -1.83 -25.85
C LEU A 500 13.62 -1.13 -26.48
N ALA A 501 12.42 -1.70 -26.33
CA ALA A 501 11.20 -1.12 -26.87
C ALA A 501 10.71 0.10 -26.07
N LEU A 502 10.92 0.10 -24.74
CA LEU A 502 10.48 1.19 -23.87
C LEU A 502 11.36 2.45 -24.00
N ALA A 503 12.64 2.28 -24.34
CA ALA A 503 13.54 3.40 -24.58
C ALA A 503 13.23 4.22 -25.84
N CYS A 504 12.44 3.67 -26.77
CA CYS A 504 12.15 4.25 -28.08
C CYS A 504 11.12 5.39 -28.04
N ARG A 505 11.43 6.52 -27.39
CA ARG A 505 10.57 7.72 -27.38
C ARG A 505 10.69 8.53 -28.67
N ASP A 506 11.91 8.65 -29.17
CA ASP A 506 12.26 9.48 -30.34
C ASP A 506 12.17 8.69 -31.65
N ASP A 507 11.89 9.40 -32.76
CA ASP A 507 11.71 8.83 -34.10
C ASP A 507 12.88 7.93 -34.55
N SER A 508 14.10 8.17 -34.05
CA SER A 508 15.30 7.41 -34.40
C SER A 508 15.31 5.95 -33.91
N PHE A 509 14.46 5.58 -32.96
CA PHE A 509 14.41 4.22 -32.38
C PHE A 509 13.17 3.42 -32.76
N GLN A 510 12.27 3.99 -33.57
CA GLN A 510 11.00 3.34 -33.90
C GLN A 510 11.18 1.99 -34.62
N GLU A 511 12.25 1.82 -35.40
CA GLU A 511 12.56 0.55 -36.08
C GLU A 511 12.86 -0.59 -35.10
N ILE A 512 13.59 -0.33 -34.00
CA ILE A 512 13.86 -1.34 -32.96
C ILE A 512 12.56 -1.77 -32.31
N ARG A 513 11.71 -0.81 -31.94
CA ARG A 513 10.40 -1.08 -31.34
C ARG A 513 9.51 -1.88 -32.28
N ALA A 514 9.41 -1.48 -33.56
CA ALA A 514 8.58 -2.17 -34.55
C ALA A 514 9.03 -3.63 -34.73
N ASN A 515 10.34 -3.85 -34.88
CA ASN A 515 10.92 -5.18 -35.02
C ASN A 515 10.75 -6.05 -33.76
N LEU A 516 10.92 -5.47 -32.56
CA LEU A 516 10.68 -6.18 -31.30
C LEU A 516 9.20 -6.55 -31.16
N VAL A 517 8.28 -5.62 -31.42
CA VAL A 517 6.83 -5.87 -31.37
C VAL A 517 6.43 -6.97 -32.34
N GLU A 518 6.94 -6.91 -33.58
CA GLU A 518 6.68 -7.94 -34.59
C GLU A 518 7.21 -9.31 -34.14
N ALA A 519 8.45 -9.38 -33.65
CA ALA A 519 9.05 -10.61 -33.15
C ALA A 519 8.28 -11.18 -31.94
N CYS A 520 7.90 -10.32 -30.98
CA CYS A 520 7.04 -10.69 -29.86
C CYS A 520 5.69 -11.25 -30.32
N CYS A 521 5.04 -10.62 -31.32
CA CYS A 521 3.78 -11.09 -31.88
C CYS A 521 3.94 -12.46 -32.57
N LYS A 522 5.04 -12.66 -33.31
CA LYS A 522 5.37 -13.96 -33.93
C LYS A 522 5.57 -15.05 -32.88
N VAL A 523 6.39 -14.79 -31.85
CA VAL A 523 6.63 -15.74 -30.75
C VAL A 523 5.35 -16.06 -30.01
N ALA A 524 4.55 -15.05 -29.66
CA ALA A 524 3.29 -15.27 -28.97
C ALA A 524 2.28 -16.04 -29.82
N THR A 525 2.27 -15.84 -31.14
CA THR A 525 1.46 -16.62 -32.06
C THR A 525 1.94 -18.07 -32.16
N ALA A 526 3.26 -18.31 -32.18
CA ALA A 526 3.84 -19.64 -32.17
C ALA A 526 3.55 -20.39 -30.85
N VAL A 527 3.66 -19.70 -29.71
CA VAL A 527 3.26 -20.24 -28.39
C VAL A 527 1.77 -20.57 -28.37
N LEU A 528 0.91 -19.69 -28.89
CA LEU A 528 -0.53 -19.94 -28.98
C LEU A 528 -0.84 -21.17 -29.84
N GLN A 529 -0.23 -21.28 -31.01
CA GLN A 529 -0.37 -22.44 -31.91
C GLN A 529 0.09 -23.72 -31.21
N ARG A 530 1.23 -23.69 -30.51
CA ARG A 530 1.72 -24.83 -29.72
C ARG A 530 0.71 -25.24 -28.65
N LEU A 531 0.19 -24.29 -27.86
CA LEU A 531 -0.82 -24.58 -26.84
C LEU A 531 -2.11 -25.13 -27.45
N GLN A 532 -2.54 -24.63 -28.61
CA GLN A 532 -3.72 -25.12 -29.33
C GLN A 532 -3.53 -26.56 -29.85
N GLU A 533 -2.36 -26.88 -30.41
CA GLU A 533 -2.00 -28.24 -30.82
C GLU A 533 -2.04 -29.19 -29.63
N ARG A 534 -1.45 -28.78 -28.50
CA ARG A 534 -1.41 -29.62 -27.29
C ARG A 534 -2.78 -29.81 -26.65
N ALA A 535 -3.63 -28.79 -26.66
CA ALA A 535 -4.99 -28.86 -26.12
C ALA A 535 -5.84 -29.90 -26.86
N LYS A 536 -5.67 -30.04 -28.19
CA LYS A 536 -6.40 -31.03 -29.01
C LYS A 536 -6.07 -32.49 -28.69
N GLU A 537 -4.94 -32.75 -28.03
CA GLU A 537 -4.50 -34.10 -27.67
C GLU A 537 -5.11 -34.59 -26.34
N VAL A 538 -5.74 -33.69 -25.58
CA VAL A 538 -6.52 -34.04 -24.38
C VAL A 538 -7.96 -34.35 -24.84
N PRO A 539 -8.57 -35.49 -24.44
CA PRO A 539 -8.10 -36.48 -23.46
C PRO A 539 -7.41 -37.72 -24.07
N SER A 540 -7.24 -37.78 -25.40
CA SER A 540 -6.86 -39.02 -26.10
C SER A 540 -5.44 -39.51 -25.81
N LYS A 541 -4.48 -38.59 -25.68
CA LYS A 541 -3.06 -38.91 -25.43
C LYS A 541 -2.56 -38.38 -24.08
N ALA A 542 -3.13 -37.27 -23.62
CA ALA A 542 -2.66 -36.56 -22.44
C ALA A 542 -3.75 -36.48 -21.35
N PRO A 543 -3.37 -36.47 -20.05
CA PRO A 543 -4.32 -36.39 -18.96
C PRO A 543 -5.01 -35.01 -18.88
N LEU A 544 -6.20 -34.96 -18.28
CA LEU A 544 -6.97 -33.72 -18.07
C LEU A 544 -6.15 -32.63 -17.37
N LYS A 545 -5.26 -33.01 -16.45
CA LYS A 545 -4.36 -32.09 -15.73
C LYS A 545 -3.56 -31.19 -16.67
N ASN A 546 -3.19 -31.67 -17.86
CA ASN A 546 -2.48 -30.86 -18.85
C ASN A 546 -3.35 -29.72 -19.39
N LEU A 547 -4.68 -29.92 -19.51
CA LEU A 547 -5.62 -28.90 -19.93
C LEU A 547 -5.71 -27.76 -18.89
N HIS A 548 -5.73 -28.09 -17.60
CA HIS A 548 -5.64 -27.09 -16.52
C HIS A 548 -4.34 -26.28 -16.63
N THR A 549 -3.21 -26.94 -16.91
CA THR A 549 -1.93 -26.26 -17.11
C THR A 549 -1.94 -25.35 -18.34
N TYR A 550 -2.46 -25.79 -19.48
CA TYR A 550 -2.52 -24.97 -20.69
C TYR A 550 -3.41 -23.74 -20.49
N LEU A 551 -4.52 -23.89 -19.75
CA LEU A 551 -5.38 -22.78 -19.37
C LEU A 551 -4.63 -21.77 -18.50
N SER A 552 -3.96 -22.23 -17.43
CA SER A 552 -3.12 -21.39 -16.56
C SER A 552 -2.00 -20.68 -17.34
N THR A 553 -1.35 -21.40 -18.25
CA THR A 553 -0.26 -20.88 -19.08
C THR A 553 -0.75 -19.83 -20.09
N ALA A 554 -1.94 -20.03 -20.68
CA ALA A 554 -2.54 -19.05 -21.57
C ALA A 554 -2.92 -17.75 -20.82
N VAL A 555 -3.45 -17.86 -19.60
CA VAL A 555 -3.73 -16.71 -18.72
C VAL A 555 -2.45 -15.93 -18.40
N TYR A 556 -1.35 -16.64 -18.10
CA TYR A 556 -0.04 -16.02 -17.85
C TYR A 556 0.45 -15.19 -19.04
N VAL A 557 0.45 -15.78 -20.24
CA VAL A 557 0.89 -15.07 -21.46
C VAL A 557 -0.03 -13.88 -21.76
N PHE A 558 -1.35 -14.04 -21.61
CA PHE A 558 -2.30 -12.94 -21.74
C PHE A 558 -1.98 -11.77 -20.80
N GLN A 559 -1.69 -12.06 -19.52
CA GLN A 559 -1.32 -11.05 -18.53
C GLN A 559 -0.01 -10.34 -18.88
N HIS A 560 1.01 -11.08 -19.32
CA HIS A 560 2.28 -10.50 -19.79
C HIS A 560 2.09 -9.52 -20.95
N PHE A 561 1.35 -9.90 -22.00
CA PHE A 561 1.14 -9.00 -23.14
C PHE A 561 0.24 -7.81 -22.81
N LYS A 562 -0.71 -7.95 -21.90
CA LYS A 562 -1.49 -6.83 -21.38
C LYS A 562 -0.64 -5.87 -20.54
N ARG A 563 0.38 -6.37 -19.83
CA ARG A 563 1.41 -5.54 -19.18
C ARG A 563 2.26 -4.80 -20.21
N TYR A 564 2.71 -5.46 -21.28
CA TYR A 564 3.47 -4.80 -22.35
C TYR A 564 2.65 -3.69 -23.02
N ASP A 565 1.37 -3.95 -23.29
CA ASP A 565 0.45 -2.95 -23.85
C ASP A 565 0.33 -1.72 -22.91
N ASN A 566 0.18 -1.94 -21.60
CA ASN A 566 0.11 -0.85 -20.62
C ASN A 566 1.41 -0.06 -20.50
N LEU A 567 2.58 -0.72 -20.54
CA LEU A 567 3.88 -0.03 -20.52
C LEU A 567 4.14 0.77 -21.80
N MET A 568 3.58 0.37 -22.94
CA MET A 568 3.73 1.08 -24.21
C MET A 568 2.64 2.15 -24.46
N LYS A 569 1.51 2.11 -23.73
CA LYS A 569 0.42 3.11 -23.84
C LYS A 569 0.86 4.54 -23.55
N GLU A 570 1.88 4.74 -22.71
CA GLU A 570 2.46 6.07 -22.46
C GLU A 570 2.96 6.75 -23.75
N MET A 571 3.24 5.97 -24.80
CA MET A 571 3.94 6.44 -26.00
C MET A 571 3.12 6.35 -27.29
N THR A 572 2.04 5.56 -27.29
CA THR A 572 1.14 5.41 -28.43
C THR A 572 -0.31 5.39 -27.99
N LYS A 573 -1.17 6.24 -28.58
CA LYS A 573 -2.62 6.26 -28.32
C LYS A 573 -3.35 4.96 -28.68
N LYS A 574 -2.73 4.06 -29.46
CA LYS A 574 -3.32 2.79 -29.91
C LYS A 574 -2.67 1.60 -29.18
N PRO A 575 -3.46 0.63 -28.68
CA PRO A 575 -2.93 -0.58 -28.08
C PRO A 575 -2.25 -1.45 -29.15
N ILE A 576 -0.97 -1.75 -28.94
CA ILE A 576 -0.11 -2.42 -29.93
C ILE A 576 -0.42 -3.91 -30.00
N PHE A 577 -0.70 -4.55 -28.85
CA PHE A 577 -0.91 -6.00 -28.75
C PHE A 577 -2.40 -6.40 -28.75
N LEU A 578 -3.32 -5.49 -29.10
CA LEU A 578 -4.77 -5.70 -28.96
C LEU A 578 -5.26 -7.01 -29.61
N VAL A 579 -4.88 -7.27 -30.85
CA VAL A 579 -5.30 -8.47 -31.60
C VAL A 579 -4.80 -9.75 -30.94
N LEU A 580 -3.56 -9.72 -30.43
CA LEU A 580 -2.96 -10.88 -29.75
C LEU A 580 -3.67 -11.15 -28.42
N VAL A 581 -3.92 -10.11 -27.63
CA VAL A 581 -4.63 -10.19 -26.34
C VAL A 581 -6.04 -10.75 -26.55
N GLN A 582 -6.75 -10.33 -27.60
CA GLN A 582 -8.07 -10.88 -27.97
C GLN A 582 -8.01 -12.37 -28.33
N ARG A 583 -7.03 -12.79 -29.15
CA ARG A 583 -6.87 -14.21 -29.51
C ARG A 583 -6.58 -15.10 -28.31
N TYR A 584 -5.75 -14.64 -27.38
CA TYR A 584 -5.51 -15.37 -26.13
C TYR A 584 -6.77 -15.44 -25.25
N GLN A 585 -7.55 -14.35 -25.16
CA GLN A 585 -8.81 -14.36 -24.42
C GLN A 585 -9.83 -15.36 -25.00
N GLU A 586 -10.00 -15.39 -26.33
CA GLU A 586 -10.85 -16.38 -27.01
C GLU A 586 -10.40 -17.82 -26.73
N PHE A 587 -9.08 -18.05 -26.76
CA PHE A 587 -8.51 -19.35 -26.47
C PHE A 587 -8.69 -19.77 -25.00
N ILE A 588 -8.51 -18.85 -24.05
CA ILE A 588 -8.78 -19.07 -22.62
C ILE A 588 -10.24 -19.47 -22.41
N ASN A 589 -11.19 -18.74 -23.01
CA ASN A 589 -12.62 -19.05 -22.92
C ASN A 589 -12.92 -20.44 -23.51
N THR A 590 -12.28 -20.79 -24.64
CA THR A 590 -12.41 -22.10 -25.28
C THR A 590 -11.89 -23.21 -24.38
N LEU A 591 -10.72 -23.03 -23.77
CA LEU A 591 -10.12 -24.00 -22.85
C LEU A 591 -10.96 -24.18 -21.58
N GLN A 592 -11.47 -23.08 -20.98
CA GLN A 592 -12.37 -23.12 -19.83
C GLN A 592 -13.64 -23.93 -20.14
N PHE A 593 -14.25 -23.70 -21.32
CA PHE A 593 -15.39 -24.48 -21.77
C PHE A 593 -15.02 -25.96 -21.98
N GLN A 594 -13.86 -26.24 -22.59
CA GLN A 594 -13.39 -27.62 -22.80
C GLN A 594 -13.19 -28.37 -21.48
N VAL A 595 -12.54 -27.77 -20.48
CA VAL A 595 -12.35 -28.35 -19.13
C VAL A 595 -13.72 -28.67 -18.53
N THR A 596 -14.60 -27.69 -18.49
CA THR A 596 -15.92 -27.82 -17.87
C THR A 596 -16.77 -28.88 -18.57
N ASN A 597 -16.86 -28.84 -19.90
CA ASN A 597 -17.62 -29.80 -20.69
C ASN A 597 -17.04 -31.22 -20.58
N TYR A 598 -15.71 -31.37 -20.52
CA TYR A 598 -15.09 -32.67 -20.27
C TYR A 598 -15.49 -33.22 -18.90
N CYS A 599 -15.34 -32.44 -17.83
CA CYS A 599 -15.69 -32.87 -16.48
C CYS A 599 -17.17 -33.26 -16.37
N VAL A 600 -18.08 -32.44 -16.90
CA VAL A 600 -19.53 -32.74 -16.89
C VAL A 600 -19.86 -34.00 -17.69
N ARG A 601 -19.20 -34.22 -18.85
CA ARG A 601 -19.37 -35.44 -19.64
C ARG A 601 -18.88 -36.66 -18.88
N VAL A 602 -17.69 -36.62 -18.28
CA VAL A 602 -17.17 -37.72 -17.46
C VAL A 602 -18.14 -38.07 -16.33
N CYS A 603 -18.72 -37.07 -15.65
CA CYS A 603 -19.79 -37.31 -14.70
C CYS A 603 -20.99 -38.02 -15.36
N ALA A 604 -21.52 -37.49 -16.46
CA ALA A 604 -22.75 -37.96 -17.10
C ALA A 604 -22.62 -39.36 -17.75
N THR A 605 -21.48 -39.67 -18.37
CA THR A 605 -21.30 -40.82 -19.26
C THR A 605 -20.41 -41.92 -18.69
N SER A 606 -19.64 -41.64 -17.64
CA SER A 606 -18.69 -42.61 -17.08
C SER A 606 -18.95 -42.86 -15.60
N ILE A 607 -18.96 -41.81 -14.78
CA ILE A 607 -19.09 -41.96 -13.32
C ILE A 607 -20.51 -42.33 -12.92
N LEU A 608 -21.49 -41.60 -13.45
CA LEU A 608 -22.88 -41.80 -13.08
C LEU A 608 -23.49 -42.99 -13.85
N GLN A 609 -22.83 -43.57 -14.87
CA GLN A 609 -23.36 -44.72 -15.62
C GLN A 609 -23.01 -46.05 -14.92
N ASP A 610 -23.51 -46.24 -13.70
CA ASP A 610 -23.41 -47.52 -12.99
C ASP A 610 -24.76 -48.25 -13.01
N ALA A 611 -24.81 -49.36 -13.75
CA ALA A 611 -26.05 -50.10 -13.97
C ALA A 611 -26.60 -50.70 -12.66
N GLU A 612 -25.73 -51.23 -11.80
CA GLU A 612 -26.15 -51.90 -10.56
C GLU A 612 -26.68 -50.92 -9.50
N SER A 613 -26.01 -49.77 -9.35
CA SER A 613 -26.49 -48.70 -8.47
C SER A 613 -27.83 -48.14 -8.92
N HIS A 614 -28.11 -48.08 -10.23
CA HIS A 614 -29.30 -47.44 -10.79
C HIS A 614 -30.37 -48.41 -11.31
N HIS A 615 -30.26 -49.70 -10.99
CA HIS A 615 -31.29 -50.72 -11.25
C HIS A 615 -32.44 -50.59 -10.25
N TRP A 616 -33.24 -49.52 -10.41
CA TRP A 616 -34.27 -49.11 -9.44
C TRP A 616 -35.40 -50.13 -9.28
N ASP A 617 -35.70 -50.92 -10.30
CA ASP A 617 -36.74 -51.95 -10.34
C ASP A 617 -36.31 -53.32 -9.78
N ASP A 618 -35.06 -53.47 -9.36
CA ASP A 618 -34.57 -54.71 -8.75
C ASP A 618 -35.38 -55.07 -7.49
N TYR A 619 -35.71 -56.35 -7.37
CA TYR A 619 -36.42 -56.93 -6.24
C TYR A 619 -35.51 -57.16 -5.02
N LYS A 620 -34.18 -57.06 -5.19
CA LYS A 620 -33.21 -57.10 -4.10
C LYS A 620 -32.87 -55.70 -3.59
N ALA A 621 -32.62 -55.61 -2.29
CA ALA A 621 -32.02 -54.40 -1.70
C ALA A 621 -30.58 -54.25 -2.21
N PHE A 622 -30.16 -53.02 -2.49
CA PHE A 622 -28.78 -52.74 -2.86
C PHE A 622 -27.86 -52.97 -1.67
N TYR A 623 -26.91 -53.91 -1.80
CA TYR A 623 -25.96 -54.27 -0.73
C TYR A 623 -26.63 -54.35 0.65
N GLU A 624 -27.75 -55.07 0.72
CA GLU A 624 -28.49 -55.32 1.98
C GLU A 624 -28.99 -54.05 2.70
N GLY A 625 -28.97 -52.90 2.01
CA GLY A 625 -29.34 -51.59 2.57
C GLY A 625 -28.22 -50.91 3.36
N GLU A 626 -26.97 -51.40 3.25
CA GLU A 626 -25.86 -50.93 4.07
C GLU A 626 -25.23 -49.62 3.58
N ARG A 627 -25.24 -49.34 2.27
CA ARG A 627 -24.41 -48.28 1.66
C ARG A 627 -25.09 -47.52 0.53
N CYS A 628 -24.59 -46.32 0.26
CA CYS A 628 -24.99 -45.52 -0.90
C CYS A 628 -24.42 -46.10 -2.21
N SER A 629 -25.03 -45.72 -3.33
CA SER A 629 -24.61 -46.07 -4.68
C SER A 629 -23.14 -45.73 -4.96
N PHE A 630 -22.41 -46.64 -5.61
CA PHE A 630 -21.01 -46.44 -5.95
C PHE A 630 -20.81 -45.23 -6.87
N SER A 631 -21.74 -45.00 -7.80
CA SER A 631 -21.70 -43.84 -8.70
C SER A 631 -21.70 -42.50 -7.95
N ILE A 632 -22.39 -42.41 -6.80
CA ILE A 632 -22.42 -41.20 -5.97
C ILE A 632 -21.12 -41.03 -5.20
N GLN A 633 -20.54 -42.11 -4.67
CA GLN A 633 -19.22 -42.07 -4.03
C GLN A 633 -18.14 -41.65 -5.04
N MET A 634 -18.16 -42.22 -6.25
CA MET A 634 -17.24 -41.88 -7.33
C MET A 634 -17.43 -40.44 -7.84
N TRP A 635 -18.67 -39.95 -7.89
CA TRP A 635 -18.94 -38.54 -8.19
C TRP A 635 -18.34 -37.61 -7.15
N HIS A 636 -18.46 -37.95 -5.87
CA HIS A 636 -17.82 -37.18 -4.79
C HIS A 636 -16.29 -37.17 -4.91
N TYR A 637 -15.66 -38.34 -5.11
CA TYR A 637 -14.20 -38.42 -5.30
C TYR A 637 -13.72 -37.63 -6.51
N PHE A 638 -14.46 -37.69 -7.62
CA PHE A 638 -14.13 -36.94 -8.81
C PHE A 638 -14.20 -35.43 -8.55
N CYS A 639 -15.26 -34.93 -7.91
CA CYS A 639 -15.41 -33.51 -7.58
C CYS A 639 -14.26 -33.02 -6.67
N TRP A 640 -13.84 -33.83 -5.69
CA TRP A 640 -12.70 -33.49 -4.82
C TRP A 640 -11.35 -33.54 -5.53
N SER A 641 -11.15 -34.50 -6.43
CA SER A 641 -9.95 -34.56 -7.26
C SER A 641 -9.84 -33.34 -8.17
N LEU A 642 -10.98 -32.92 -8.75
CA LEU A 642 -11.08 -31.73 -9.57
C LEU A 642 -10.80 -30.48 -8.72
N HIS A 643 -11.44 -30.35 -7.56
CA HIS A 643 -11.17 -29.25 -6.62
C HIS A 643 -9.66 -29.13 -6.32
N TYR A 644 -9.01 -30.23 -5.96
CA TYR A 644 -7.57 -30.26 -5.70
C TYR A 644 -6.73 -29.78 -6.89
N ASP A 645 -7.00 -30.29 -8.10
CA ASP A 645 -6.26 -29.92 -9.30
C ASP A 645 -6.45 -28.44 -9.68
N LEU A 646 -7.69 -27.95 -9.63
CA LEU A 646 -8.01 -26.54 -9.92
C LEU A 646 -7.34 -25.61 -8.91
N TRP A 647 -7.41 -25.91 -7.61
CA TRP A 647 -6.80 -25.11 -6.53
C TRP A 647 -5.27 -25.09 -6.62
N THR A 648 -4.65 -26.13 -7.20
CA THR A 648 -3.18 -26.25 -7.27
C THR A 648 -2.58 -25.52 -8.48
N ILE A 649 -3.30 -25.40 -9.59
CA ILE A 649 -2.76 -24.97 -10.88
C ILE A 649 -3.30 -23.62 -11.33
N LEU A 650 -4.62 -23.45 -11.30
CA LEU A 650 -5.30 -22.31 -11.93
C LEU A 650 -5.31 -21.05 -11.04
N PRO A 651 -5.61 -19.88 -11.64
CA PRO A 651 -6.00 -18.70 -10.88
C PRO A 651 -7.20 -18.97 -9.95
N PRO A 652 -7.19 -18.48 -8.69
CA PRO A 652 -8.26 -18.64 -7.70
C PRO A 652 -9.69 -18.45 -8.25
N LYS A 653 -9.93 -17.33 -8.93
CA LYS A 653 -11.26 -16.99 -9.47
C LYS A 653 -11.72 -17.99 -10.54
N LEU A 654 -10.83 -18.33 -11.46
CA LEU A 654 -11.11 -19.27 -12.54
C LEU A 654 -11.32 -20.70 -12.02
N ALA A 655 -10.57 -21.11 -11.00
CA ALA A 655 -10.73 -22.39 -10.32
C ALA A 655 -12.13 -22.53 -9.70
N GLN A 656 -12.59 -21.49 -8.98
CA GLN A 656 -13.93 -21.46 -8.40
C GLN A 656 -15.02 -21.47 -9.48
N GLU A 657 -14.91 -20.64 -10.53
CA GLU A 657 -15.90 -20.57 -11.61
C GLU A 657 -16.12 -21.92 -12.31
N ILE A 658 -15.03 -22.66 -12.59
CA ILE A 658 -15.10 -23.99 -13.20
C ILE A 658 -15.75 -24.98 -12.23
N LEU A 659 -15.34 -24.97 -10.95
CA LEU A 659 -15.89 -25.89 -9.95
C LEU A 659 -17.39 -25.66 -9.73
N VAL A 660 -17.83 -24.40 -9.62
CA VAL A 660 -19.24 -24.00 -9.50
C VAL A 660 -20.04 -24.56 -10.68
N GLU A 661 -19.53 -24.40 -11.90
CA GLU A 661 -20.24 -24.82 -13.11
C GLU A 661 -20.30 -26.34 -13.26
N VAL A 662 -19.23 -27.06 -12.92
CA VAL A 662 -19.23 -28.54 -12.91
C VAL A 662 -20.21 -29.06 -11.83
N LEU A 663 -20.22 -28.44 -10.65
CA LEU A 663 -21.15 -28.80 -9.57
C LEU A 663 -22.60 -28.55 -9.96
N GLU A 664 -22.93 -27.36 -10.47
CA GLU A 664 -24.29 -27.00 -10.93
C GLU A 664 -24.80 -27.96 -12.01
N LYS A 665 -24.02 -28.19 -13.07
CA LYS A 665 -24.41 -29.09 -14.16
C LYS A 665 -24.51 -30.55 -13.72
N SER A 666 -23.61 -31.03 -12.87
CA SER A 666 -23.67 -32.41 -12.36
C SER A 666 -24.85 -32.61 -11.39
N LEU A 667 -25.19 -31.62 -10.57
CA LEU A 667 -26.40 -31.65 -9.72
C LEU A 667 -27.68 -31.58 -10.54
N SER A 668 -27.71 -30.82 -11.62
CA SER A 668 -28.85 -30.80 -12.56
C SER A 668 -29.09 -32.19 -13.16
N LEU A 669 -28.01 -32.89 -13.56
CA LEU A 669 -28.09 -34.29 -14.05
C LEU A 669 -28.61 -35.25 -12.98
N LEU A 670 -28.10 -35.14 -11.74
CA LEU A 670 -28.56 -35.95 -10.62
C LEU A 670 -30.03 -35.68 -10.29
N ALA A 671 -30.44 -34.42 -10.16
CA ALA A 671 -31.82 -34.02 -9.90
C ALA A 671 -32.78 -34.59 -10.95
N SER A 672 -32.46 -34.45 -12.23
CA SER A 672 -33.24 -35.01 -13.33
C SER A 672 -33.31 -36.54 -13.28
N ARG A 673 -32.20 -37.21 -12.96
CA ARG A 673 -32.13 -38.67 -12.90
C ARG A 673 -32.94 -39.25 -11.75
N TYR A 674 -32.77 -38.73 -10.54
CA TYR A 674 -33.50 -39.20 -9.38
C TYR A 674 -35.00 -38.88 -9.48
N ALA A 675 -35.37 -37.75 -10.09
CA ALA A 675 -36.78 -37.42 -10.35
C ALA A 675 -37.47 -38.42 -11.30
N ARG A 676 -36.71 -39.14 -12.15
CA ARG A 676 -37.21 -40.17 -13.08
C ARG A 676 -37.05 -41.60 -12.55
N ALA A 677 -36.49 -41.79 -11.36
CA ALA A 677 -36.28 -43.11 -10.79
C ALA A 677 -37.62 -43.75 -10.40
N HIS A 678 -37.78 -45.04 -10.70
CA HIS A 678 -38.97 -45.83 -10.32
C HIS A 678 -38.54 -46.92 -9.33
N PRO A 679 -38.18 -46.58 -8.08
CA PRO A 679 -37.66 -47.53 -7.13
C PRO A 679 -38.68 -48.65 -6.86
N SER A 680 -38.22 -49.87 -6.63
CA SER A 680 -38.98 -50.93 -5.97
C SER A 680 -39.10 -50.61 -4.48
N ARG A 681 -39.97 -51.31 -3.76
CA ARG A 681 -40.05 -51.21 -2.30
C ARG A 681 -38.68 -51.45 -1.63
N LYS A 682 -37.88 -52.38 -2.17
CA LYS A 682 -36.53 -52.71 -1.64
C LYS A 682 -35.45 -51.69 -2.03
N ARG A 683 -35.65 -50.92 -3.10
CA ARG A 683 -34.71 -49.89 -3.58
C ARG A 683 -35.07 -48.47 -3.10
N THR A 684 -36.26 -48.26 -2.55
CA THR A 684 -36.70 -46.97 -1.96
C THR A 684 -35.74 -46.46 -0.87
N PRO A 685 -35.22 -47.30 0.06
CA PRO A 685 -34.21 -46.84 1.03
C PRO A 685 -32.89 -46.39 0.39
N GLN A 686 -32.46 -47.03 -0.71
CA GLN A 686 -31.25 -46.64 -1.44
C GLN A 686 -31.40 -45.25 -2.05
N LEU A 687 -32.56 -44.96 -2.68
CA LEU A 687 -32.85 -43.63 -3.23
C LEU A 687 -32.76 -42.54 -2.14
N ARG A 688 -33.31 -42.84 -0.95
CA ARG A 688 -33.26 -41.94 0.20
C ARG A 688 -31.82 -41.69 0.65
N LEU A 689 -31.01 -42.75 0.78
CA LEU A 689 -29.62 -42.68 1.21
C LEU A 689 -28.76 -41.92 0.19
N ASP A 690 -28.94 -42.17 -1.11
CA ASP A 690 -28.22 -41.49 -2.19
C ASP A 690 -28.51 -40.00 -2.22
N VAL A 691 -29.79 -39.60 -2.24
CA VAL A 691 -30.16 -38.18 -2.27
C VAL A 691 -29.64 -37.46 -1.03
N THR A 692 -29.75 -38.09 0.14
CA THR A 692 -29.18 -37.53 1.39
C THR A 692 -27.67 -37.35 1.28
N THR A 693 -26.97 -38.34 0.72
CA THR A 693 -25.52 -38.27 0.48
C THR A 693 -25.16 -37.15 -0.49
N ILE A 694 -25.91 -36.98 -1.59
CA ILE A 694 -25.70 -35.89 -2.56
C ILE A 694 -25.82 -34.53 -1.88
N LEU A 695 -26.81 -34.34 -1.00
CA LEU A 695 -27.02 -33.09 -0.28
C LEU A 695 -25.86 -32.79 0.68
N ILE A 696 -25.39 -33.78 1.47
CA ILE A 696 -24.25 -33.63 2.37
C ILE A 696 -22.96 -33.31 1.58
N CYS A 697 -22.71 -34.05 0.50
CA CYS A 697 -21.59 -33.80 -0.41
C CYS A 697 -21.63 -32.38 -0.99
N THR A 698 -22.82 -31.90 -1.36
CA THR A 698 -23.02 -30.56 -1.92
C THR A 698 -22.79 -29.49 -0.87
N GLU A 699 -23.30 -29.67 0.36
CA GLU A 699 -22.99 -28.79 1.49
C GLU A 699 -21.48 -28.67 1.69
N ASN A 700 -20.74 -29.77 1.58
CA ASN A 700 -19.30 -29.75 1.75
C ASN A 700 -18.56 -29.04 0.61
N MET A 701 -19.11 -29.05 -0.61
CA MET A 701 -18.54 -28.32 -1.74
C MET A 701 -18.90 -26.84 -1.74
N LEU A 702 -20.04 -26.46 -1.14
CA LEU A 702 -20.49 -25.07 -1.05
C LEU A 702 -19.46 -24.14 -0.39
N TRP A 703 -18.70 -24.62 0.58
CA TRP A 703 -17.63 -23.86 1.25
C TRP A 703 -16.51 -23.43 0.30
N SER A 704 -16.22 -24.22 -0.74
CA SER A 704 -15.18 -23.91 -1.73
C SER A 704 -15.71 -23.05 -2.89
N VAL A 705 -17.00 -23.17 -3.22
CA VAL A 705 -17.59 -22.45 -4.37
C VAL A 705 -18.18 -21.08 -4.01
N CYS A 706 -18.54 -20.84 -2.75
CA CYS A 706 -19.05 -19.54 -2.29
C CYS A 706 -17.90 -18.65 -1.79
N THR A 707 -17.89 -17.38 -2.20
CA THR A 707 -16.82 -16.41 -1.86
C THR A 707 -17.12 -15.54 -0.64
N SER A 708 -18.37 -15.51 -0.18
CA SER A 708 -18.82 -14.72 0.98
C SER A 708 -19.98 -15.40 1.69
N VAL A 709 -20.24 -15.00 2.93
CA VAL A 709 -21.35 -15.52 3.74
C VAL A 709 -22.70 -15.21 3.07
N GLN A 710 -22.83 -14.03 2.45
CA GLN A 710 -24.06 -13.63 1.74
C GLN A 710 -24.37 -14.53 0.54
N LYS A 711 -23.37 -14.86 -0.29
CA LYS A 711 -23.59 -15.77 -1.44
C LYS A 711 -23.98 -17.17 -1.01
N LEU A 712 -23.43 -17.62 0.12
CA LEU A 712 -23.72 -18.94 0.68
C LEU A 712 -25.13 -19.03 1.28
N LEU A 713 -25.56 -18.00 2.02
CA LEU A 713 -26.82 -18.04 2.75
C LEU A 713 -28.01 -17.44 1.97
N ASN A 714 -27.79 -16.33 1.27
CA ASN A 714 -28.81 -15.58 0.55
C ASN A 714 -28.36 -15.28 -0.90
N PRO A 715 -28.14 -16.30 -1.75
CA PRO A 715 -27.77 -16.06 -3.14
C PRO A 715 -28.90 -15.35 -3.89
N HIS A 716 -28.56 -14.27 -4.61
CA HIS A 716 -29.53 -13.57 -5.44
C HIS A 716 -29.51 -14.11 -6.87
N GLN A 717 -30.69 -14.29 -7.47
CA GLN A 717 -30.84 -14.90 -8.81
C GLN A 717 -30.11 -14.14 -9.92
N HIS A 718 -29.95 -12.82 -9.81
CA HIS A 718 -29.30 -11.99 -10.84
C HIS A 718 -27.77 -11.93 -10.72
N THR A 719 -27.24 -11.96 -9.50
CA THR A 719 -25.78 -11.85 -9.26
C THR A 719 -25.12 -13.22 -9.16
N ASP A 720 -25.82 -14.19 -8.55
CA ASP A 720 -25.29 -15.49 -8.15
C ASP A 720 -26.09 -16.64 -8.77
N ASP A 721 -26.50 -16.49 -10.04
CA ASP A 721 -27.38 -17.41 -10.78
C ASP A 721 -26.96 -18.88 -10.63
N LYS A 722 -25.67 -19.20 -10.77
CA LYS A 722 -25.17 -20.58 -10.64
C LYS A 722 -25.33 -21.14 -9.21
N ILE A 723 -25.03 -20.35 -8.18
CA ILE A 723 -25.19 -20.78 -6.77
C ILE A 723 -26.67 -20.93 -6.45
N PHE A 724 -27.49 -19.98 -6.89
CA PHE A 724 -28.95 -20.05 -6.77
C PHE A 724 -29.51 -21.32 -7.43
N LYS A 725 -29.01 -21.70 -8.61
CA LYS A 725 -29.35 -22.97 -9.29
C LYS A 725 -28.90 -24.20 -8.51
N ILE A 726 -27.71 -24.20 -7.91
CA ILE A 726 -27.25 -25.30 -7.03
C ILE A 726 -28.26 -25.53 -5.90
N HIS A 727 -28.64 -24.47 -5.18
CA HIS A 727 -29.64 -24.54 -4.13
C HIS A 727 -31.01 -25.04 -4.66
N THR A 728 -31.41 -24.58 -5.85
CA THR A 728 -32.64 -25.04 -6.51
C THR A 728 -32.59 -26.53 -6.85
N HIS A 729 -31.47 -27.03 -7.38
CA HIS A 729 -31.27 -28.46 -7.67
C HIS A 729 -31.30 -29.31 -6.39
N CYS A 730 -30.69 -28.83 -5.31
CA CYS A 730 -30.76 -29.47 -3.99
C CYS A 730 -32.20 -29.51 -3.45
N ASN A 731 -32.96 -28.41 -3.56
CA ASN A 731 -34.38 -28.39 -3.20
C ASN A 731 -35.20 -29.38 -4.05
N ASN A 732 -34.92 -29.50 -5.35
CA ASN A 732 -35.60 -30.45 -6.24
C ASN A 732 -35.25 -31.92 -5.91
N LEU A 733 -33.98 -32.21 -5.62
CA LEU A 733 -33.53 -33.52 -5.13
C LEU A 733 -34.24 -33.87 -3.82
N PHE A 734 -34.28 -32.94 -2.87
CA PHE A 734 -34.95 -33.15 -1.60
C PHE A 734 -36.47 -33.35 -1.77
N THR A 735 -37.12 -32.55 -2.61
CA THR A 735 -38.54 -32.74 -2.99
C THR A 735 -38.79 -34.14 -3.56
N THR A 736 -37.90 -34.61 -4.42
CA THR A 736 -37.96 -35.97 -5.00
C THR A 736 -37.87 -37.04 -3.92
N LEU A 737 -36.92 -36.93 -2.98
CA LEU A 737 -36.80 -37.85 -1.84
C LEU A 737 -38.09 -37.88 -1.01
N VAL A 738 -38.68 -36.72 -0.73
CA VAL A 738 -39.85 -36.60 0.14
C VAL A 738 -41.07 -37.26 -0.50
N ILE A 739 -41.39 -36.91 -1.74
CA ILE A 739 -42.58 -37.43 -2.43
C ILE A 739 -42.44 -38.92 -2.79
N LEU A 740 -41.23 -39.41 -3.13
CA LEU A 740 -41.03 -40.81 -3.49
C LEU A 740 -40.90 -41.76 -2.30
N THR A 741 -40.42 -41.28 -1.15
CA THR A 741 -40.05 -42.15 -0.02
C THR A 741 -40.89 -41.98 1.25
N SER A 742 -41.82 -41.02 1.29
CA SER A 742 -42.75 -40.88 2.41
C SER A 742 -43.74 -42.06 2.46
N PRO A 743 -44.22 -42.48 3.64
CA PRO A 743 -45.32 -43.43 3.76
C PRO A 743 -46.55 -42.91 3.02
N LEU A 744 -47.24 -43.80 2.29
CA LEU A 744 -48.42 -43.46 1.50
C LEU A 744 -49.54 -42.86 2.38
N THR A 745 -49.73 -43.38 3.59
CA THR A 745 -50.72 -42.91 4.56
C THR A 745 -50.46 -41.46 5.02
N GLU A 746 -49.20 -41.10 5.29
CA GLU A 746 -48.82 -39.74 5.68
C GLU A 746 -48.94 -38.75 4.52
N LEU A 747 -48.60 -39.20 3.31
CA LEU A 747 -48.79 -38.43 2.09
C LEU A 747 -50.29 -38.16 1.85
N TYR A 748 -51.14 -39.18 1.97
CA TYR A 748 -52.58 -39.03 1.86
C TYR A 748 -53.16 -38.06 2.89
N LYS A 749 -52.85 -38.24 4.19
CA LYS A 749 -53.30 -37.35 5.26
C LYS A 749 -52.99 -35.88 4.97
N THR A 750 -51.84 -35.62 4.35
CA THR A 750 -51.42 -34.26 4.00
C THR A 750 -52.19 -33.72 2.79
N PHE A 751 -52.33 -34.51 1.71
CA PHE A 751 -52.88 -34.04 0.42
C PHE A 751 -54.39 -34.33 0.21
N GLN A 752 -55.09 -34.97 1.16
CA GLN A 752 -56.49 -35.38 1.01
C GLN A 752 -57.48 -34.22 0.75
N HIS A 753 -57.17 -32.99 1.18
CA HIS A 753 -58.04 -31.82 1.02
C HIS A 753 -57.77 -31.01 -0.25
N GLY A 754 -56.99 -31.56 -1.19
CA GLY A 754 -56.64 -30.88 -2.44
C GLY A 754 -55.47 -29.91 -2.30
N LEU A 755 -54.88 -29.57 -3.44
CA LEU A 755 -53.87 -28.52 -3.59
C LEU A 755 -54.61 -27.18 -3.76
N ASP A 756 -55.32 -26.70 -2.74
CA ASP A 756 -56.10 -25.46 -2.84
C ASP A 756 -55.18 -24.24 -2.87
N GLU A 757 -55.26 -23.46 -3.94
CA GLU A 757 -54.52 -22.19 -4.14
C GLU A 757 -54.96 -21.08 -3.16
N SER A 758 -56.06 -21.28 -2.42
CA SER A 758 -56.76 -20.23 -1.66
C SER A 758 -56.51 -20.21 -0.13
N ALA A 759 -55.65 -21.08 0.42
CA ALA A 759 -55.44 -21.15 1.88
C ALA A 759 -54.24 -20.33 2.42
N SER A 760 -54.57 -19.20 3.05
CA SER A 760 -53.81 -18.35 4.01
C SER A 760 -52.48 -17.70 3.54
N ASP A 761 -52.46 -16.37 3.56
CA ASP A 761 -51.31 -15.50 3.24
C ASP A 761 -50.10 -15.63 4.20
N SER A 762 -50.17 -16.46 5.24
CA SER A 762 -49.13 -16.56 6.28
C SER A 762 -47.99 -17.53 5.98
N LEU A 763 -48.16 -18.50 5.06
CA LEU A 763 -47.09 -19.43 4.67
C LEU A 763 -46.42 -19.00 3.36
N LYS A 764 -45.40 -18.14 3.44
CA LYS A 764 -44.51 -17.87 2.30
C LYS A 764 -43.97 -19.21 1.77
N SER A 765 -44.00 -19.40 0.45
CA SER A 765 -43.50 -20.60 -0.25
C SER A 765 -42.07 -20.95 0.18
N PHE A 766 -41.92 -21.84 1.17
CA PHE A 766 -40.62 -22.15 1.76
C PHE A 766 -39.65 -22.82 0.76
N PHE A 767 -40.16 -23.54 -0.24
CA PHE A 767 -39.30 -24.18 -1.26
C PHE A 767 -38.64 -23.24 -2.25
N LYS A 768 -39.15 -22.02 -2.39
CA LYS A 768 -38.51 -20.99 -3.20
C LYS A 768 -37.31 -20.37 -2.48
N GLN A 769 -37.08 -20.70 -1.20
CA GLN A 769 -35.91 -20.25 -0.45
C GLN A 769 -34.71 -21.16 -0.75
N PRO A 770 -33.55 -20.60 -1.15
CA PRO A 770 -32.36 -21.38 -1.51
C PRO A 770 -31.88 -22.38 -0.43
N LEU A 771 -32.02 -22.03 0.85
CA LEU A 771 -31.52 -22.84 1.98
C LEU A 771 -32.52 -23.85 2.56
N TYR A 772 -33.67 -24.07 1.92
CA TYR A 772 -34.71 -24.94 2.49
C TYR A 772 -34.19 -26.37 2.75
N TRP A 773 -33.49 -26.97 1.78
CA TRP A 773 -32.90 -28.31 1.94
C TRP A 773 -31.93 -28.41 3.12
N VAL A 774 -31.12 -27.37 3.36
CA VAL A 774 -30.16 -27.30 4.49
C VAL A 774 -30.89 -27.38 5.83
N SER A 775 -31.98 -26.60 5.97
CA SER A 775 -32.77 -26.62 7.19
C SER A 775 -33.39 -28.00 7.46
N CYS A 776 -33.73 -28.73 6.39
CA CYS A 776 -34.30 -30.06 6.52
C CYS A 776 -33.26 -31.12 6.89
N ILE A 777 -32.05 -31.05 6.32
CA ILE A 777 -30.97 -32.00 6.65
C ILE A 777 -30.36 -31.76 8.03
N SER A 778 -30.46 -30.53 8.55
CA SER A 778 -29.94 -30.13 9.87
C SER A 778 -30.43 -30.99 11.04
N HIS A 779 -31.56 -31.68 10.84
CA HIS A 779 -32.16 -32.58 11.83
C HIS A 779 -31.37 -33.88 12.05
N PHE A 780 -30.57 -34.31 11.09
CA PHE A 780 -29.81 -35.57 11.15
C PHE A 780 -28.33 -35.42 10.79
N TYR A 781 -27.95 -34.30 10.17
CA TYR A 781 -26.57 -33.92 9.89
C TYR A 781 -26.32 -32.53 10.50
N PRO A 782 -25.36 -32.36 11.42
CA PRO A 782 -25.05 -31.05 12.00
C PRO A 782 -24.53 -30.07 10.93
N SER A 783 -25.45 -29.33 10.30
CA SER A 783 -25.09 -28.33 9.31
C SER A 783 -24.46 -27.12 10.00
N LEU A 784 -23.36 -26.63 9.41
CA LEU A 784 -22.68 -25.42 9.86
C LEU A 784 -23.33 -24.13 9.34
N LEU A 785 -24.32 -24.25 8.44
CA LEU A 785 -24.90 -23.12 7.70
C LEU A 785 -25.89 -22.28 8.51
N ARG A 786 -26.52 -22.80 9.57
CA ARG A 786 -27.61 -22.08 10.27
C ARG A 786 -27.47 -22.08 11.79
N THR A 787 -27.52 -20.88 12.40
CA THR A 787 -27.88 -20.73 13.82
C THR A 787 -29.41 -20.72 13.97
N PRO A 788 -30.00 -21.37 14.98
CA PRO A 788 -31.45 -21.41 15.16
C PRO A 788 -32.11 -20.05 15.45
N SER A 789 -31.35 -19.02 15.83
CA SER A 789 -31.88 -17.80 16.45
C SER A 789 -31.47 -16.47 15.78
N ALA A 790 -30.51 -16.44 14.86
CA ALA A 790 -30.07 -15.21 14.19
C ALA A 790 -29.73 -15.49 12.72
N GLY A 791 -29.95 -14.56 11.81
CA GLY A 791 -29.74 -14.74 10.36
C GLY A 791 -28.29 -14.98 9.90
N GLY A 792 -27.37 -15.33 10.80
CA GLY A 792 -25.93 -15.44 10.56
C GLY A 792 -25.39 -16.88 10.60
N LEU A 793 -24.19 -17.02 10.03
CA LEU A 793 -23.40 -18.25 10.03
C LEU A 793 -22.79 -18.50 11.41
N LYS A 794 -22.63 -19.77 11.82
CA LYS A 794 -21.87 -20.13 13.05
C LYS A 794 -20.40 -19.76 12.88
N ALA A 795 -19.68 -19.48 13.97
CA ALA A 795 -18.23 -19.26 13.96
C ALA A 795 -17.45 -20.39 13.25
N GLU A 796 -17.86 -21.64 13.45
CA GLU A 796 -17.31 -22.82 12.76
C GLU A 796 -17.52 -22.76 11.25
N GLY A 797 -18.70 -22.31 10.81
CA GLY A 797 -19.03 -22.13 9.40
C GLY A 797 -18.21 -21.02 8.76
N GLN A 798 -17.99 -19.90 9.46
CA GLN A 798 -17.13 -18.83 8.95
C GLN A 798 -15.68 -19.28 8.81
N LEU A 799 -15.14 -19.97 9.83
CA LEU A 799 -13.80 -20.56 9.75
C LEU A 799 -13.69 -21.53 8.57
N LYS A 800 -14.69 -22.40 8.38
CA LYS A 800 -14.71 -23.35 7.27
C LYS A 800 -14.79 -22.65 5.92
N LEU A 801 -15.60 -21.60 5.78
CA LEU A 801 -15.71 -20.81 4.56
C LEU A 801 -14.37 -20.15 4.21
N LEU A 802 -13.70 -19.56 5.20
CA LEU A 802 -12.39 -18.92 5.06
C LEU A 802 -11.31 -19.90 4.58
N LEU A 803 -11.19 -21.06 5.24
CA LEU A 803 -10.15 -22.05 4.95
C LEU A 803 -10.40 -22.86 3.67
N SER A 804 -11.64 -22.87 3.16
CA SER A 804 -11.99 -23.53 1.90
C SER A 804 -11.67 -22.70 0.66
N GLN A 805 -11.33 -21.42 0.81
CA GLN A 805 -11.01 -20.55 -0.32
C GLN A 805 -9.68 -20.95 -1.00
N PRO A 806 -9.56 -20.77 -2.33
CA PRO A 806 -8.32 -21.06 -3.06
C PRO A 806 -7.11 -20.20 -2.67
N ARG A 807 -7.35 -19.05 -2.05
CA ARG A 807 -6.34 -18.14 -1.51
C ARG A 807 -6.96 -17.39 -0.32
N CYS A 808 -6.13 -16.82 0.54
CA CYS A 808 -6.59 -15.97 1.63
C CYS A 808 -7.37 -14.77 1.06
N ASN A 809 -8.67 -14.70 1.38
CA ASN A 809 -9.49 -13.52 1.12
C ASN A 809 -9.41 -12.63 2.38
N TRP A 810 -8.77 -11.46 2.24
CA TRP A 810 -8.55 -10.54 3.36
C TRP A 810 -9.85 -10.03 3.99
N ASN A 811 -10.90 -9.83 3.19
CA ASN A 811 -12.20 -9.38 3.68
C ASN A 811 -12.86 -10.46 4.52
N LEU A 812 -12.89 -11.69 4.00
CA LEU A 812 -13.44 -12.83 4.74
C LEU A 812 -12.61 -13.16 5.99
N LEU A 813 -11.28 -13.00 5.94
CA LEU A 813 -10.40 -13.15 7.10
C LEU A 813 -10.78 -12.13 8.17
N LEU A 814 -10.84 -10.84 7.82
CA LEU A 814 -11.19 -9.80 8.79
C LEU A 814 -12.60 -9.99 9.34
N GLU A 815 -13.58 -10.35 8.50
CA GLU A 815 -14.93 -10.70 8.92
C GLU A 815 -14.91 -11.84 9.95
N THR A 816 -14.15 -12.90 9.68
CA THR A 816 -14.01 -14.07 10.57
C THR A 816 -13.28 -13.72 11.87
N LEU A 817 -12.30 -12.83 11.84
CA LEU A 817 -11.56 -12.37 13.01
C LEU A 817 -12.39 -11.44 13.91
N LEU A 818 -13.31 -10.64 13.34
CA LEU A 818 -14.16 -9.72 14.09
C LEU A 818 -15.45 -10.39 14.59
N HIS A 819 -15.84 -11.53 14.02
CA HIS A 819 -17.07 -12.23 14.37
C HIS A 819 -17.14 -12.65 15.84
N HIS A 820 -18.34 -12.54 16.42
CA HIS A 820 -18.62 -12.78 17.84
C HIS A 820 -17.59 -12.11 18.78
N ASP A 821 -17.32 -10.82 18.53
CA ASP A 821 -16.37 -10.00 19.29
C ASP A 821 -14.96 -10.61 19.41
N GLY A 822 -14.47 -11.20 18.31
CA GLY A 822 -13.12 -11.77 18.26
C GLY A 822 -12.98 -13.09 19.02
N LEU A 823 -14.00 -13.95 18.96
CA LEU A 823 -13.98 -15.28 19.59
C LEU A 823 -12.74 -16.10 19.17
N LEU A 824 -12.47 -16.18 17.86
CA LEU A 824 -11.31 -16.89 17.33
C LEU A 824 -9.98 -16.30 17.82
N LEU A 825 -9.89 -14.97 17.92
CA LEU A 825 -8.70 -14.27 18.43
C LEU A 825 -8.46 -14.58 19.90
N ARG A 826 -9.51 -14.65 20.72
CA ARG A 826 -9.40 -15.07 22.13
C ARG A 826 -8.88 -16.50 22.26
N ILE A 827 -9.38 -17.43 21.45
CA ILE A 827 -8.91 -18.83 21.42
C ILE A 827 -7.42 -18.88 21.03
N LEU A 828 -7.03 -18.16 19.97
CA LEU A 828 -5.64 -18.10 19.51
C LEU A 828 -4.70 -17.54 20.59
N LEU A 829 -5.06 -16.42 21.24
CA LEU A 829 -4.24 -15.82 22.30
C LEU A 829 -4.07 -16.74 23.52
N LYS A 830 -5.13 -17.43 23.93
CA LYS A 830 -5.09 -18.40 25.03
C LYS A 830 -4.11 -19.54 24.77
N SER A 831 -4.01 -20.00 23.52
CA SER A 831 -3.11 -21.09 23.09
C SER A 831 -1.67 -20.68 22.78
N SER A 832 -1.38 -19.38 22.69
CA SER A 832 -0.04 -18.85 22.39
C SER A 832 0.99 -19.09 23.51
N LYS A 833 0.57 -19.50 24.71
CA LYS A 833 1.37 -19.42 25.94
C LYS A 833 2.33 -20.57 26.22
N GLN A 834 2.15 -21.73 25.60
CA GLN A 834 2.97 -22.91 25.92
C GLN A 834 4.32 -22.99 25.20
N VAL A 835 4.64 -22.04 24.31
CA VAL A 835 5.84 -22.13 23.46
C VAL A 835 7.08 -21.46 24.08
N SER A 836 6.95 -20.74 25.20
CA SER A 836 8.06 -19.94 25.76
C SER A 836 9.09 -20.70 26.61
N ASP A 837 8.86 -21.95 26.99
CA ASP A 837 9.74 -22.64 27.97
C ASP A 837 10.86 -23.48 27.34
N THR A 838 10.92 -23.60 26.02
CA THR A 838 11.96 -24.38 25.33
C THR A 838 12.27 -23.81 23.95
N GLU A 839 13.55 -23.45 23.76
CA GLU A 839 14.24 -23.05 22.52
C GLU A 839 14.44 -21.54 22.26
N ASN A 840 15.70 -21.13 22.44
CA ASN A 840 16.34 -19.84 22.13
C ASN A 840 16.35 -19.46 20.63
N ASN A 841 15.28 -19.72 19.87
CA ASN A 841 15.22 -19.35 18.47
C ASN A 841 14.72 -17.91 18.29
N LEU A 842 15.65 -16.98 18.45
CA LEU A 842 15.63 -15.54 18.13
C LEU A 842 15.36 -15.22 16.64
N ASN A 843 14.50 -15.98 15.96
CA ASN A 843 14.17 -15.76 14.56
C ASN A 843 12.99 -14.79 14.40
N GLN A 844 13.32 -13.50 14.55
CA GLN A 844 12.87 -12.29 13.82
C GLN A 844 11.45 -12.15 13.21
N GLY A 845 10.46 -12.93 13.61
CA GLY A 845 9.05 -12.72 13.25
C GLY A 845 8.30 -11.94 14.34
N PRO A 846 7.33 -11.07 13.99
CA PRO A 846 6.43 -10.49 14.98
C PRO A 846 5.66 -11.61 15.69
N SER A 847 5.46 -11.47 16.99
CA SER A 847 4.69 -12.45 17.76
C SER A 847 3.23 -12.48 17.29
N LEU A 848 2.52 -13.60 17.46
CA LEU A 848 1.08 -13.67 17.17
C LEU A 848 0.30 -12.60 17.95
N MET A 849 0.72 -12.32 19.19
CA MET A 849 0.13 -11.28 20.03
C MET A 849 0.29 -9.89 19.41
N GLU A 850 1.49 -9.55 18.91
CA GLU A 850 1.75 -8.29 18.22
C GLU A 850 0.94 -8.17 16.92
N ALA A 851 0.84 -9.25 16.13
CA ALA A 851 0.04 -9.28 14.91
C ALA A 851 -1.45 -8.99 15.20
N ILE A 852 -2.02 -9.67 16.21
CA ILE A 852 -3.41 -9.46 16.64
C ILE A 852 -3.61 -8.03 17.16
N PHE A 853 -2.68 -7.52 17.98
CA PHE A 853 -2.74 -6.17 18.52
C PHE A 853 -2.73 -5.13 17.41
N LYS A 854 -1.78 -5.22 16.46
CA LYS A 854 -1.65 -4.26 15.36
C LYS A 854 -2.87 -4.26 14.43
N ILE A 855 -3.46 -5.42 14.14
CA ILE A 855 -4.68 -5.50 13.32
C ILE A 855 -5.86 -4.87 14.05
N LEU A 856 -6.15 -5.29 15.27
CA LEU A 856 -7.31 -4.76 16.01
C LEU A 856 -7.14 -3.27 16.37
N TYR A 857 -5.91 -2.78 16.58
CA TYR A 857 -5.60 -1.37 16.85
C TYR A 857 -6.07 -0.44 15.75
N HIS A 858 -6.07 -0.91 14.49
CA HIS A 858 -6.50 -0.14 13.32
C HIS A 858 -7.97 -0.42 12.92
N CYS A 859 -8.68 -1.33 13.58
CA CYS A 859 -10.09 -1.64 13.30
C CYS A 859 -11.04 -0.62 13.96
N SER A 860 -11.07 0.62 13.44
CA SER A 860 -11.83 1.75 14.01
C SER A 860 -13.35 1.56 14.02
N PHE A 861 -13.91 0.77 13.10
CA PHE A 861 -15.36 0.51 13.03
C PHE A 861 -15.85 -0.56 14.02
N SER A 862 -14.94 -1.31 14.66
CA SER A 862 -15.27 -2.32 15.68
C SER A 862 -14.34 -2.22 16.90
N PRO A 863 -14.32 -1.06 17.60
CA PRO A 863 -13.43 -0.85 18.74
C PRO A 863 -13.74 -1.80 19.91
N GLN A 864 -14.97 -2.32 19.99
CA GLN A 864 -15.39 -3.29 21.00
C GLN A 864 -14.59 -4.59 20.91
N THR A 865 -14.29 -5.06 19.69
CA THR A 865 -13.54 -6.31 19.48
C THR A 865 -12.15 -6.24 20.10
N PHE A 866 -11.41 -5.14 19.88
CA PHE A 866 -10.10 -4.91 20.50
C PHE A 866 -10.19 -4.99 22.02
N ALA A 867 -11.14 -4.26 22.60
CA ALA A 867 -11.26 -4.22 24.05
C ALA A 867 -11.72 -5.55 24.64
N ASN A 868 -12.67 -6.25 24.03
CA ASN A 868 -13.15 -7.55 24.51
C ASN A 868 -12.04 -8.61 24.47
N VAL A 869 -11.24 -8.66 23.38
CA VAL A 869 -10.11 -9.58 23.25
C VAL A 869 -9.05 -9.31 24.32
N PHE A 870 -8.59 -8.06 24.45
CA PHE A 870 -7.51 -7.74 25.38
C PHE A 870 -7.95 -7.65 26.83
N VAL A 871 -9.18 -7.22 27.15
CA VAL A 871 -9.70 -7.28 28.52
C VAL A 871 -9.82 -8.73 28.98
N SER A 872 -10.36 -9.63 28.14
CA SER A 872 -10.44 -11.06 28.48
C SER A 872 -9.04 -11.63 28.74
N TYR A 873 -8.08 -11.29 27.88
CA TYR A 873 -6.68 -11.69 28.06
C TYR A 873 -6.07 -11.13 29.36
N MET A 874 -6.31 -9.86 29.69
CA MET A 874 -5.79 -9.23 30.91
C MET A 874 -6.42 -9.81 32.18
N GLU A 875 -7.69 -10.25 32.11
CA GLU A 875 -8.37 -10.95 33.21
C GLU A 875 -7.83 -12.35 33.43
N GLU A 876 -7.71 -13.14 32.36
CA GLU A 876 -7.15 -14.50 32.41
C GLU A 876 -5.72 -14.48 32.95
N GLU A 877 -4.94 -13.45 32.61
CA GLU A 877 -3.54 -13.31 32.98
C GLU A 877 -3.25 -12.44 34.20
N GLN A 878 -4.29 -11.90 34.84
CA GLN A 878 -4.19 -11.03 36.02
C GLN A 878 -3.24 -9.83 35.84
N LEU A 879 -3.24 -9.21 34.66
CA LEU A 879 -2.27 -8.17 34.27
C LEU A 879 -2.68 -6.74 34.61
N TRP A 880 -3.71 -6.58 35.45
CA TRP A 880 -4.27 -5.27 35.80
C TRP A 880 -3.24 -4.34 36.47
N ASP A 881 -2.33 -4.90 37.27
CA ASP A 881 -1.28 -4.13 37.95
C ASP A 881 -0.25 -3.55 36.96
N PHE A 882 0.06 -4.28 35.89
CA PHE A 882 0.96 -3.81 34.82
C PHE A 882 0.34 -2.65 34.02
N LEU A 883 -0.97 -2.66 33.81
CA LEU A 883 -1.67 -1.57 33.11
C LEU A 883 -1.65 -0.26 33.91
N TYR A 884 -1.60 -0.33 35.24
CA TYR A 884 -1.52 0.86 36.09
C TYR A 884 -0.11 1.48 36.09
N ASN A 885 0.92 0.65 35.89
CA ASN A 885 2.33 1.03 36.02
C ASN A 885 3.18 0.61 34.81
N ILE A 886 2.76 0.95 33.57
CA ILE A 886 3.43 0.53 32.31
C ILE A 886 4.94 0.86 32.30
N PRO A 887 5.85 -0.12 32.48
CA PRO A 887 7.29 0.11 32.64
C PRO A 887 7.90 0.68 31.35
N VAL A 888 8.75 1.72 31.41
CA VAL A 888 9.33 2.33 30.19
C VAL A 888 10.63 1.67 29.72
N SER A 889 11.38 1.01 30.62
CA SER A 889 12.66 0.42 30.24
C SER A 889 12.49 -0.91 29.53
N THR A 890 13.27 -1.10 28.47
CA THR A 890 13.49 -2.39 27.77
C THR A 890 14.21 -3.41 28.65
N CYS A 891 14.58 -3.04 29.88
CA CYS A 891 15.46 -3.80 30.76
C CYS A 891 14.70 -4.69 31.76
N VAL A 892 13.37 -4.75 31.68
CA VAL A 892 12.60 -5.76 32.43
C VAL A 892 12.66 -7.04 31.61
N GLU A 893 13.40 -8.04 32.12
CA GLU A 893 13.66 -9.34 31.46
C GLU A 893 12.39 -10.11 31.04
N TYR A 894 11.20 -9.66 31.46
CA TYR A 894 9.90 -10.23 31.13
C TYR A 894 8.84 -9.14 30.90
N GLU A 895 9.02 -8.24 29.92
CA GLU A 895 7.91 -7.39 29.45
C GLU A 895 6.92 -8.25 28.63
N LEU A 896 5.70 -8.43 29.14
CA LEU A 896 4.64 -9.11 28.41
C LEU A 896 4.31 -8.32 27.14
N GLU A 897 4.24 -9.05 26.03
CA GLU A 897 4.11 -8.48 24.69
C GLU A 897 2.92 -7.51 24.51
N VAL A 898 1.80 -7.76 25.20
CA VAL A 898 0.63 -6.86 25.19
C VAL A 898 0.93 -5.51 25.83
N ILE A 899 1.66 -5.52 26.95
CA ILE A 899 2.06 -4.31 27.67
C ILE A 899 3.08 -3.55 26.82
N ARG A 900 4.03 -4.26 26.20
CA ARG A 900 4.96 -3.70 25.22
C ARG A 900 4.24 -3.00 24.08
N CYS A 901 3.25 -3.66 23.47
CA CYS A 901 2.47 -3.09 22.36
C CYS A 901 1.65 -1.86 22.78
N LEU A 902 0.97 -1.92 23.93
CA LEU A 902 0.24 -0.78 24.51
C LEU A 902 1.17 0.39 24.81
N ARG A 903 2.32 0.12 25.42
CA ARG A 903 3.34 1.12 25.75
C ARG A 903 3.86 1.82 24.50
N LEU A 904 4.21 1.06 23.46
CA LEU A 904 4.70 1.62 22.21
C LEU A 904 3.63 2.49 21.53
N ALA A 905 2.37 2.05 21.53
CA ALA A 905 1.26 2.83 20.98
C ALA A 905 1.06 4.16 21.73
N LEU A 906 1.12 4.16 23.06
CA LEU A 906 1.00 5.37 23.86
C LEU A 906 2.25 6.27 23.77
N THR A 907 3.45 5.69 23.65
CA THR A 907 4.72 6.41 23.49
C THR A 907 4.77 7.16 22.15
N ASP A 908 4.30 6.52 21.08
CA ASP A 908 4.20 7.14 19.75
C ASP A 908 3.27 8.36 19.79
N ALA A 909 2.13 8.26 20.48
CA ALA A 909 1.16 9.36 20.61
C ALA A 909 1.69 10.61 21.35
N ILE A 910 2.69 10.47 22.23
CA ILE A 910 3.29 11.59 22.99
C ILE A 910 4.65 12.05 22.42
N LYS A 911 5.17 11.39 21.38
CA LYS A 911 6.51 11.64 20.83
C LYS A 911 6.72 13.11 20.48
N ASP A 912 5.77 13.74 19.80
CA ASP A 912 5.83 15.15 19.41
C ASP A 912 5.81 16.09 20.63
N THR A 913 5.10 15.71 21.69
CA THR A 913 5.08 16.46 22.95
C THR A 913 6.45 16.41 23.63
N VAL A 914 7.07 15.22 23.68
CA VAL A 914 8.42 15.02 24.23
C VAL A 914 9.45 15.80 23.40
N GLN A 915 9.40 15.73 22.07
CA GLN A 915 10.31 16.44 21.16
C GLN A 915 10.20 17.96 21.32
N GLN A 916 8.99 18.50 21.44
CA GLN A 916 8.79 19.93 21.69
C GLN A 916 9.39 20.36 23.03
N ILE A 917 9.21 19.60 24.10
CA ILE A 917 9.79 19.93 25.42
C ILE A 917 11.32 19.91 25.36
N VAL A 918 11.91 18.90 24.71
CA VAL A 918 13.36 18.84 24.50
C VAL A 918 13.86 20.04 23.68
N SER A 919 13.11 20.49 22.67
CA SER A 919 13.45 21.69 21.87
C SER A 919 13.37 23.01 22.67
N VAL A 920 12.40 23.14 23.59
CA VAL A 920 12.29 24.28 24.50
C VAL A 920 13.47 24.31 25.46
N MET A 921 13.94 23.14 25.91
CA MET A 921 15.11 23.02 26.77
C MET A 921 16.42 23.33 26.02
N SER A 922 16.54 22.97 24.74
CA SER A 922 17.75 23.21 23.94
C SER A 922 17.86 24.64 23.39
N SER A 923 16.74 25.26 22.98
CA SER A 923 16.71 26.63 22.42
C SER A 923 17.24 27.69 23.38
N ARG A 924 16.93 27.59 24.68
CA ARG A 924 17.45 28.53 25.68
C ARG A 924 18.89 28.24 26.09
N ARG A 925 19.34 27.00 25.92
CA ARG A 925 20.75 26.66 26.10
C ARG A 925 21.62 27.25 24.99
N ASN A 926 21.13 27.32 23.76
CA ASN A 926 21.83 28.04 22.69
C ASN A 926 22.02 29.53 22.99
N CYS A 927 21.22 30.12 23.89
CA CYS A 927 21.45 31.48 24.41
C CYS A 927 22.48 31.52 25.56
N GLU A 928 22.63 30.44 26.35
CA GLU A 928 23.48 30.42 27.55
C GLU A 928 24.84 29.71 27.35
N THR A 929 24.98 28.78 26.39
CA THR A 929 26.20 27.98 26.18
C THR A 929 26.87 28.14 24.82
N ASN A 930 26.30 28.91 23.88
CA ASN A 930 27.07 29.42 22.72
C ASN A 930 27.98 30.60 23.11
N LEU A 931 28.53 30.55 24.32
CA LEU A 931 29.62 31.37 24.83
C LEU A 931 30.94 30.92 24.19
N ASN A 932 30.99 30.94 22.86
CA ASN A 932 32.20 30.94 22.04
C ASN A 932 31.96 31.77 20.76
N LYS A 933 31.04 32.74 20.79
CA LYS A 933 30.96 33.74 19.73
C LYS A 933 32.20 34.62 19.83
N HIS A 934 33.06 34.50 18.81
CA HIS A 934 34.29 35.25 18.66
C HIS A 934 34.02 36.74 18.87
N ILE A 935 34.67 37.32 19.88
CA ILE A 935 34.66 38.74 20.14
C ILE A 935 35.24 39.41 18.89
N VAL A 936 34.49 40.35 18.29
CA VAL A 936 35.01 41.16 17.17
C VAL A 936 36.27 41.85 17.67
N PRO A 937 37.45 41.63 17.05
CA PRO A 937 38.70 42.23 17.50
C PRO A 937 38.60 43.75 17.63
N ASP A 938 39.12 44.31 18.73
CA ASP A 938 39.05 45.75 19.03
C ASP A 938 39.60 46.60 17.87
N CYS A 939 40.63 46.11 17.17
CA CYS A 939 41.20 46.78 16.00
C CYS A 939 40.18 46.99 14.87
N LEU A 940 39.28 46.03 14.65
CA LEU A 940 38.20 46.17 13.67
C LEU A 940 37.17 47.19 14.15
N LEU A 941 36.75 47.11 15.42
CA LEU A 941 35.79 48.07 16.00
C LEU A 941 36.31 49.53 15.94
N GLU A 942 37.61 49.75 16.17
CA GLU A 942 38.26 51.06 16.07
C GLU A 942 38.39 51.59 14.63
N SER A 943 38.35 50.69 13.64
CA SER A 943 38.47 51.03 12.21
C SER A 943 37.11 51.32 11.55
N MET A 944 36.00 51.00 12.21
CA MET A 944 34.65 51.18 11.66
C MET A 944 34.28 52.66 11.55
N PRO A 945 33.75 53.12 10.39
CA PRO A 945 33.20 54.46 10.24
C PRO A 945 32.12 54.73 11.30
N LYS A 946 32.17 55.90 11.96
CA LYS A 946 31.20 56.27 13.00
C LYS A 946 29.78 56.35 12.46
N GLU A 947 29.66 56.59 11.16
CA GLU A 947 28.42 56.69 10.39
C GLU A 947 27.65 55.35 10.35
N TRP A 948 28.29 54.22 10.65
CA TRP A 948 27.64 52.90 10.60
C TRP A 948 26.81 52.57 11.85
N ASN A 949 26.91 53.32 12.95
CA ASN A 949 26.12 53.12 14.18
C ASN A 949 26.04 51.65 14.66
N TYR A 950 27.12 50.88 14.49
CA TYR A 950 27.16 49.48 14.87
C TYR A 950 27.34 49.32 16.39
N SER A 951 26.34 48.73 17.06
CA SER A 951 26.41 48.37 18.48
C SER A 951 26.59 46.85 18.62
N PRO A 952 27.74 46.35 19.10
CA PRO A 952 27.92 44.94 19.41
C PRO A 952 26.86 44.48 20.43
N LYS A 953 26.24 43.32 20.23
CA LYS A 953 25.24 42.76 21.17
C LYS A 953 25.91 42.37 22.50
N GLU A 954 25.95 43.27 23.48
CA GLU A 954 26.29 42.95 24.87
C GLU A 954 25.18 42.09 25.51
N THR A 955 25.54 40.91 26.01
CA THR A 955 24.59 40.00 26.69
C THR A 955 24.60 40.23 28.20
N ASN A 956 23.52 40.81 28.72
CA ASN A 956 23.31 41.06 30.15
C ASN A 956 23.19 39.73 30.95
N ARG A 957 24.29 39.33 31.62
CA ARG A 957 24.45 38.11 32.43
C ARG A 957 23.58 37.99 33.73
N LYS A 958 22.56 38.82 33.97
CA LYS A 958 21.98 39.00 35.32
C LYS A 958 20.61 38.36 35.64
N GLU A 959 19.98 37.57 34.76
CA GLU A 959 18.58 37.11 34.95
C GLU A 959 18.33 35.63 35.32
N SER A 960 19.37 34.87 35.65
CA SER A 960 19.36 33.39 35.64
C SER A 960 18.36 32.64 36.56
N CYS A 961 17.68 33.29 37.52
CA CYS A 961 16.81 32.59 38.47
C CYS A 961 15.30 32.77 38.19
N LYS A 962 14.85 33.98 37.79
CA LYS A 962 13.44 34.21 37.38
C LYS A 962 13.15 33.57 36.02
N SER A 963 14.18 33.44 35.18
CA SER A 963 14.10 32.82 33.87
C SER A 963 13.71 31.33 33.96
N PHE A 964 14.16 30.61 35.01
CA PHE A 964 13.93 29.16 35.12
C PHE A 964 12.51 28.80 35.54
N THR A 965 11.91 29.50 36.50
CA THR A 965 10.50 29.27 36.88
C THR A 965 9.57 29.49 35.68
N ARG A 966 9.88 30.48 34.82
CA ARG A 966 9.16 30.73 33.56
C ARG A 966 9.28 29.54 32.60
N LEU A 967 10.47 28.93 32.48
CA LEU A 967 10.68 27.75 31.64
C LEU A 967 9.93 26.53 32.12
N THR A 968 10.01 26.22 33.42
CA THR A 968 9.29 25.05 33.97
C THR A 968 7.78 25.24 33.84
N ALA A 969 7.28 26.46 34.08
CA ALA A 969 5.87 26.78 33.85
C ALA A 969 5.46 26.63 32.38
N GLN A 970 6.32 27.06 31.45
CA GLN A 970 6.11 26.90 30.01
C GLN A 970 6.07 25.43 29.60
N ALA A 971 7.04 24.61 30.04
CA ALA A 971 7.11 23.19 29.70
C ALA A 971 5.92 22.39 30.26
N VAL A 972 5.52 22.64 31.51
CA VAL A 972 4.32 22.03 32.12
C VAL A 972 3.06 22.48 31.38
N SER A 973 2.96 23.75 30.99
CA SER A 973 1.82 24.24 30.20
C SER A 973 1.74 23.57 28.83
N ILE A 974 2.87 23.30 28.17
CA ILE A 974 2.89 22.56 26.89
C ILE A 974 2.30 21.16 27.07
N VAL A 975 2.76 20.39 28.07
CA VAL A 975 2.24 19.04 28.35
C VAL A 975 0.73 19.08 28.59
N ILE A 976 0.28 19.91 29.53
CA ILE A 976 -1.14 19.99 29.92
C ILE A 976 -2.01 20.46 28.75
N SER A 977 -1.52 21.40 27.93
CA SER A 977 -2.26 21.89 26.75
C SER A 977 -2.39 20.87 25.63
N LYS A 978 -1.41 19.97 25.47
CA LYS A 978 -1.41 18.96 24.40
C LYS A 978 -2.19 17.70 24.75
N LEU A 979 -2.45 17.41 26.03
CA LEU A 979 -3.13 16.19 26.46
C LEU A 979 -4.49 15.95 25.78
N PRO A 980 -5.42 16.93 25.68
CA PRO A 980 -6.69 16.73 24.96
C PRO A 980 -6.48 16.35 23.49
N THR A 981 -5.56 17.04 22.78
CA THR A 981 -5.24 16.75 21.38
C THR A 981 -4.65 15.35 21.21
N VAL A 982 -3.72 14.94 22.08
CA VAL A 982 -3.12 13.60 22.05
C VAL A 982 -4.20 12.52 22.22
N ILE A 983 -5.15 12.72 23.15
CA ILE A 983 -6.24 11.76 23.38
C ILE A 983 -7.22 11.74 22.22
N ALA A 984 -7.54 12.90 21.63
CA ALA A 984 -8.35 12.97 20.42
C ALA A 984 -7.72 12.14 19.28
N CYS A 985 -6.39 12.24 19.11
CA CYS A 985 -5.63 11.51 18.11
C CYS A 985 -5.37 10.02 18.44
N LEU A 986 -5.77 9.51 19.59
CA LEU A 986 -5.67 8.07 19.86
C LEU A 986 -6.77 7.29 19.13
N PRO A 987 -6.48 6.12 18.53
CA PRO A 987 -7.49 5.32 17.85
C PRO A 987 -8.66 4.91 18.76
N PRO A 988 -9.90 4.83 18.24
CA PRO A 988 -11.07 4.39 19.01
C PRO A 988 -10.88 3.07 19.78
N PRO A 989 -10.20 2.03 19.23
CA PRO A 989 -9.94 0.78 19.96
C PRO A 989 -9.21 0.98 21.31
N VAL A 990 -8.21 1.87 21.35
CA VAL A 990 -7.44 2.15 22.58
C VAL A 990 -8.27 2.94 23.57
N LYS A 991 -9.00 3.96 23.12
CA LYS A 991 -9.90 4.75 23.98
C LYS A 991 -10.95 3.85 24.63
N TYR A 992 -11.57 2.98 23.83
CA TYR A 992 -12.59 2.03 24.30
C TYR A 992 -12.01 0.98 25.26
N PHE A 993 -10.78 0.49 25.03
CA PHE A 993 -10.08 -0.41 25.95
C PHE A 993 -9.82 0.21 27.33
N PHE A 994 -9.29 1.44 27.37
CA PHE A 994 -9.05 2.13 28.65
C PHE A 994 -10.36 2.45 29.37
N PHE A 995 -11.41 2.82 28.63
CA PHE A 995 -12.75 3.03 29.18
C PHE A 995 -13.32 1.76 29.83
N LEU A 996 -13.29 0.62 29.13
CA LEU A 996 -13.75 -0.66 29.69
C LEU A 996 -12.89 -1.13 30.88
N SER A 997 -11.58 -0.91 30.80
CA SER A 997 -10.64 -1.23 31.89
C SER A 997 -10.94 -0.41 33.15
N GLU A 998 -11.24 0.88 33.02
CA GLU A 998 -11.59 1.75 34.15
C GLU A 998 -12.90 1.30 34.84
N ARG A 999 -13.86 0.74 34.09
CA ARG A 999 -15.10 0.18 34.65
C ARG A 999 -14.92 -1.16 35.36
N LYS A 1000 -13.95 -1.97 34.92
CA LYS A 1000 -13.65 -3.27 35.55
C LYS A 1000 -12.74 -3.16 36.77
N MET A 1001 -11.89 -2.13 36.84
CA MET A 1001 -11.06 -1.88 38.02
C MET A 1001 -11.93 -1.50 39.24
N SER A 1002 -11.55 -1.99 40.43
CA SER A 1002 -12.35 -1.83 41.65
C SER A 1002 -12.59 -0.36 42.03
N LYS A 1003 -13.72 -0.07 42.69
CA LYS A 1003 -14.11 1.30 43.11
C LYS A 1003 -13.02 2.09 43.86
N LYS A 1004 -12.07 1.41 44.52
CA LYS A 1004 -10.92 2.05 45.19
C LYS A 1004 -9.96 2.78 44.22
N PHE A 1005 -9.94 2.42 42.95
CA PHE A 1005 -9.06 3.03 41.94
C PHE A 1005 -9.63 4.33 41.36
N VAL A 1006 -10.96 4.46 41.32
CA VAL A 1006 -11.66 5.60 40.69
C VAL A 1006 -11.54 6.88 41.52
N GLU A 1007 -11.47 6.77 42.85
CA GLU A 1007 -11.37 7.92 43.76
C GLU A 1007 -10.00 8.60 43.75
N LEU A 1008 -8.94 7.87 43.40
CA LEU A 1008 -7.57 8.39 43.52
C LEU A 1008 -7.18 9.36 42.39
N LYS A 1009 -7.93 9.43 41.27
CA LYS A 1009 -7.52 10.24 40.10
C LYS A 1009 -8.69 10.89 39.39
N LYS A 1010 -8.81 12.21 39.57
CA LYS A 1010 -9.78 13.07 38.88
C LYS A 1010 -9.66 13.05 37.35
N ALA A 1011 -8.53 12.64 36.77
CA ALA A 1011 -8.27 12.73 35.34
C ALA A 1011 -8.59 11.47 34.50
N GLY A 1012 -8.77 10.28 35.10
CA GLY A 1012 -9.01 9.01 34.38
C GLY A 1012 -7.74 8.19 34.09
N LEU A 1013 -7.92 6.90 33.74
CA LEU A 1013 -6.80 5.93 33.62
C LEU A 1013 -5.88 6.21 32.42
N LEU A 1014 -6.44 6.62 31.29
CA LEU A 1014 -5.67 6.94 30.07
C LEU A 1014 -4.80 8.19 30.28
N VAL A 1015 -5.37 9.26 30.83
CA VAL A 1015 -4.64 10.51 31.13
C VAL A 1015 -3.49 10.24 32.10
N TRP A 1016 -3.74 9.42 33.12
CA TRP A 1016 -2.69 8.98 34.05
C TRP A 1016 -1.55 8.26 33.33
N ASN A 1017 -1.86 7.26 32.48
CA ASN A 1017 -0.85 6.51 31.76
C ASN A 1017 0.00 7.39 30.85
N LEU A 1018 -0.61 8.33 30.11
CA LEU A 1018 0.13 9.27 29.26
C LEU A 1018 1.12 10.12 30.07
N ILE A 1019 0.70 10.67 31.22
CA ILE A 1019 1.58 11.48 32.08
C ILE A 1019 2.69 10.63 32.71
N VAL A 1020 2.39 9.41 33.14
CA VAL A 1020 3.38 8.48 33.69
C VAL A 1020 4.42 8.11 32.63
N ILE A 1021 4.01 7.81 31.40
CA ILE A 1021 4.94 7.49 30.32
C ILE A 1021 5.81 8.72 29.99
N ILE A 1022 5.24 9.93 29.89
CA ILE A 1022 6.02 11.18 29.71
C ILE A 1022 7.06 11.33 30.82
N CYS A 1023 6.66 11.18 32.09
CA CYS A 1023 7.58 11.33 33.22
C CYS A 1023 8.71 10.29 33.19
N ARG A 1024 8.38 9.04 32.85
CA ARG A 1024 9.35 7.95 32.79
C ARG A 1024 10.31 8.09 31.61
N ILE A 1025 9.85 8.58 30.45
CA ILE A 1025 10.71 8.94 29.32
C ILE A 1025 11.73 10.00 29.76
N PHE A 1026 11.29 11.07 30.43
CA PHE A 1026 12.18 12.11 30.92
C PHE A 1026 13.16 11.65 32.02
N GLU A 1027 12.79 10.65 32.82
CA GLU A 1027 13.68 10.03 33.81
C GLU A 1027 14.75 9.13 33.15
N ASP A 1028 14.41 8.45 32.05
CA ASP A 1028 15.30 7.60 31.25
C ASP A 1028 15.92 8.35 30.06
N GLY A 1029 17.09 8.94 30.30
CA GLY A 1029 17.81 9.72 29.29
C GLY A 1029 18.10 8.98 27.97
N ASN A 1030 18.23 7.64 28.00
CA ASN A 1030 18.46 6.85 26.79
C ASN A 1030 17.22 6.82 25.90
N THR A 1031 16.03 6.76 26.50
CA THR A 1031 14.77 6.78 25.74
C THR A 1031 14.50 8.15 25.13
N VAL A 1032 14.89 9.24 25.79
CA VAL A 1032 14.80 10.59 25.22
C VAL A 1032 15.70 10.71 24.00
N GLU A 1033 16.94 10.23 24.10
CA GLU A 1033 17.90 10.26 22.98
C GLU A 1033 17.40 9.40 21.80
N LEU A 1034 16.83 8.22 22.07
CA LEU A 1034 16.24 7.37 21.04
C LEU A 1034 15.02 8.01 20.36
N LEU A 1035 14.15 8.68 21.12
CA LEU A 1035 12.90 9.28 20.61
C LEU A 1035 13.13 10.60 19.88
N THR A 1036 14.09 11.41 20.34
CA THR A 1036 14.31 12.79 19.86
C THR A 1036 15.60 12.98 19.08
N GLY A 1037 16.55 12.04 19.15
CA GLY A 1037 17.89 12.16 18.56
C GLY A 1037 18.82 13.13 19.31
N ALA A 1038 18.36 13.75 20.40
CA ALA A 1038 19.13 14.73 21.17
C ALA A 1038 19.71 14.09 22.44
N SER A 1039 21.02 14.22 22.63
CA SER A 1039 21.67 13.79 23.87
C SER A 1039 21.36 14.75 25.01
N LEU A 1040 20.89 14.19 26.14
CA LEU A 1040 20.58 14.97 27.32
C LEU A 1040 21.83 15.21 28.17
N ASP A 1041 22.15 16.47 28.39
CA ASP A 1041 23.20 16.84 29.33
C ASP A 1041 22.69 16.78 30.79
N ARG A 1042 23.62 16.88 31.75
CA ARG A 1042 23.28 16.87 33.18
C ARG A 1042 22.28 17.95 33.58
N TRP A 1043 22.40 19.17 33.03
CA TRP A 1043 21.48 20.26 33.33
C TRP A 1043 20.08 19.94 32.82
N SER A 1044 19.94 19.53 31.56
CA SER A 1044 18.63 19.17 30.98
C SER A 1044 17.99 18.02 31.75
N LYS A 1045 18.77 17.01 32.16
CA LYS A 1045 18.26 15.88 32.97
C LYS A 1045 17.73 16.32 34.33
N GLU A 1046 18.46 17.18 35.05
CA GLU A 1046 18.00 17.74 36.33
C GLU A 1046 16.73 18.59 36.15
N LYS A 1047 16.64 19.35 35.05
CA LYS A 1047 15.47 20.20 34.76
C LYS A 1047 14.25 19.42 34.32
N LEU A 1048 14.41 18.39 33.48
CA LEU A 1048 13.35 17.45 33.11
C LEU A 1048 12.81 16.72 34.35
N GLY A 1049 13.68 16.34 35.29
CA GLY A 1049 13.26 15.77 36.58
C GLY A 1049 12.34 16.70 37.39
N LEU A 1050 12.58 18.03 37.36
CA LEU A 1050 11.68 19.02 37.99
C LEU A 1050 10.33 19.13 37.27
N ILE A 1051 10.31 19.01 35.93
CA ILE A 1051 9.06 18.97 35.15
C ILE A 1051 8.24 17.73 35.52
N CYS A 1052 8.88 16.55 35.63
CA CYS A 1052 8.23 15.32 36.09
C CYS A 1052 7.61 15.48 37.48
N MET A 1053 8.33 16.10 38.41
CA MET A 1053 7.84 16.36 39.76
C MET A 1053 6.60 17.28 39.74
N CYS A 1054 6.59 18.32 38.87
CA CYS A 1054 5.43 19.19 38.70
C CYS A 1054 4.21 18.44 38.14
N LEU A 1055 4.40 17.59 37.12
CA LEU A 1055 3.32 16.80 36.52
C LEU A 1055 2.74 15.76 37.50
N LYS A 1056 3.60 15.07 38.26
CA LYS A 1056 3.16 14.14 39.32
C LYS A 1056 2.39 14.86 40.42
N SER A 1057 2.80 16.08 40.77
CA SER A 1057 2.10 16.93 41.74
C SER A 1057 0.69 17.35 41.26
N ILE A 1058 0.56 17.77 40.00
CA ILE A 1058 -0.72 18.10 39.37
C ILE A 1058 -1.68 16.91 39.39
N MET A 1059 -1.16 15.68 39.26
CA MET A 1059 -1.95 14.44 39.27
C MET A 1059 -2.28 13.90 40.66
N GLY A 1060 -1.89 14.58 41.74
CA GLY A 1060 -2.25 14.23 43.12
C GLY A 1060 -1.26 13.30 43.84
N ASP A 1061 -0.04 13.10 43.33
CA ASP A 1061 0.98 12.30 44.01
C ASP A 1061 1.57 13.09 45.21
N GLN A 1062 1.21 12.66 46.42
CA GLN A 1062 1.56 13.35 47.67
C GLN A 1062 3.07 13.39 47.96
N THR A 1063 3.87 12.57 47.26
CA THR A 1063 5.33 12.51 47.42
C THR A 1063 6.03 13.81 47.00
N SER A 1064 5.40 14.65 46.18
CA SER A 1064 5.99 15.86 45.58
C SER A 1064 5.81 17.16 46.39
N ILE A 1065 4.98 17.15 47.45
CA ILE A 1065 4.41 18.36 48.06
C ILE A 1065 5.45 19.26 48.79
N HIS A 1066 6.66 18.77 49.08
CA HIS A 1066 7.63 19.48 49.92
C HIS A 1066 8.56 20.47 49.18
N ASN A 1067 8.46 20.61 47.86
CA ASN A 1067 9.37 21.47 47.10
C ASN A 1067 8.72 22.84 46.80
N GLN A 1068 9.17 23.90 47.48
CA GLN A 1068 8.68 25.28 47.29
C GLN A 1068 8.74 25.75 45.83
N MET A 1069 9.68 25.24 45.03
CA MET A 1069 9.78 25.59 43.60
C MET A 1069 8.57 25.08 42.80
N ILE A 1070 8.06 23.88 43.12
CA ILE A 1070 6.90 23.27 42.44
C ILE A 1070 5.65 24.10 42.70
N GLN A 1071 5.43 24.51 43.96
CA GLN A 1071 4.30 25.38 44.31
C GLN A 1071 4.37 26.73 43.59
N LYS A 1072 5.57 27.32 43.45
CA LYS A 1072 5.75 28.57 42.69
C LYS A 1072 5.43 28.41 41.21
N VAL A 1073 5.82 27.28 40.59
CA VAL A 1073 5.51 27.00 39.18
C VAL A 1073 4.02 26.80 38.96
N ILE A 1074 3.36 26.00 39.81
CA ILE A 1074 1.91 25.78 39.73
C ILE A 1074 1.15 27.10 39.99
N GLN A 1075 1.56 27.87 41.00
CA GLN A 1075 0.99 29.20 41.28
C GLN A 1075 1.22 30.18 40.13
N SER A 1076 2.37 30.14 39.44
CA SER A 1076 2.60 31.02 38.29
C SER A 1076 1.68 30.71 37.11
N ILE A 1077 1.35 29.42 36.88
CA ILE A 1077 0.41 29.02 35.84
C ILE A 1077 -1.01 29.43 36.24
N GLU A 1078 -1.41 29.20 37.49
CA GLU A 1078 -2.73 29.60 38.01
C GLU A 1078 -2.92 31.12 38.06
N GLN A 1079 -1.87 31.89 38.33
CA GLN A 1079 -1.92 33.37 38.29
C GLN A 1079 -2.08 33.90 36.88
N GLN A 1080 -1.46 33.26 35.89
CA GLN A 1080 -1.61 33.64 34.48
C GLN A 1080 -2.93 33.15 33.88
N LYS A 1081 -3.38 31.95 34.28
CA LYS A 1081 -4.57 31.27 33.74
C LYS A 1081 -5.32 30.53 34.86
N PRO A 1082 -6.25 31.20 35.58
CA PRO A 1082 -6.96 30.59 36.70
C PRO A 1082 -7.86 29.43 36.25
N ASN A 1083 -7.80 28.31 36.99
CA ASN A 1083 -8.51 27.04 36.74
C ASN A 1083 -8.20 26.38 35.39
N TRP A 1084 -7.16 26.82 34.68
CA TRP A 1084 -6.87 26.34 33.33
C TRP A 1084 -6.38 24.88 33.34
N ILE A 1085 -5.56 24.50 34.33
CA ILE A 1085 -5.07 23.12 34.45
C ILE A 1085 -6.24 22.15 34.65
N GLU A 1086 -7.17 22.45 35.57
CA GLU A 1086 -8.34 21.62 35.84
C GLU A 1086 -9.26 21.52 34.61
N ARG A 1087 -9.48 22.63 33.88
CA ARG A 1087 -10.26 22.61 32.63
C ARG A 1087 -9.62 21.72 31.57
N GLN A 1088 -8.30 21.78 31.37
CA GLN A 1088 -7.60 20.95 30.39
C GLN A 1088 -7.66 19.45 30.76
N LEU A 1089 -7.51 19.11 32.04
CA LEU A 1089 -7.64 17.72 32.50
C LEU A 1089 -9.09 17.19 32.37
N LEU A 1090 -10.10 18.03 32.61
CA LEU A 1090 -11.50 17.67 32.38
C LEU A 1090 -11.81 17.49 30.89
N LYS A 1091 -11.29 18.36 30.01
CA LYS A 1091 -11.38 18.17 28.55
C LYS A 1091 -10.76 16.83 28.12
N ALA A 1092 -9.56 16.53 28.59
CA ALA A 1092 -8.87 15.27 28.35
C ALA A 1092 -9.69 14.04 28.84
N ARG A 1093 -10.28 14.12 30.03
CA ARG A 1093 -11.15 13.07 30.57
C ARG A 1093 -12.41 12.87 29.73
N LYS A 1094 -13.07 13.96 29.32
CA LYS A 1094 -14.26 13.94 28.47
C LYS A 1094 -13.99 13.20 27.15
N LEU A 1095 -12.92 13.57 26.45
CA LEU A 1095 -12.48 12.92 25.20
C LEU A 1095 -12.12 11.43 25.40
N SER A 1096 -11.58 11.06 26.57
CA SER A 1096 -11.26 9.66 26.88
C SER A 1096 -12.49 8.78 27.13
N THR A 1097 -13.63 9.36 27.56
CA THR A 1097 -14.81 8.61 28.00
C THR A 1097 -15.99 8.72 27.03
N GLU A 1098 -16.32 9.92 26.52
CA GLU A 1098 -17.49 10.13 25.65
C GLU A 1098 -17.32 9.57 24.24
N CYS A 1099 -16.09 9.58 23.69
CA CYS A 1099 -15.83 9.00 22.36
C CYS A 1099 -16.06 7.47 22.32
N ALA A 1100 -16.09 6.80 23.47
CA ALA A 1100 -16.38 5.38 23.57
C ALA A 1100 -17.87 5.04 23.30
N PHE A 1101 -18.79 6.02 23.41
CA PHE A 1101 -20.24 5.78 23.39
C PHE A 1101 -20.92 5.96 22.02
N MET A 1102 -20.32 6.73 21.09
CA MET A 1102 -21.01 7.16 19.87
C MET A 1102 -21.43 6.04 18.91
N THR A 1103 -20.92 4.81 19.06
CA THR A 1103 -21.38 3.67 18.27
C THR A 1103 -22.64 2.99 18.83
N ILE A 1104 -23.00 3.21 20.10
CA ILE A 1104 -24.08 2.45 20.77
C ILE A 1104 -25.39 3.25 20.86
N GLU A 1105 -25.36 4.57 21.02
CA GLU A 1105 -26.59 5.34 21.30
C GLU A 1105 -27.40 5.78 20.06
N LYS A 1106 -26.84 5.71 18.84
CA LYS A 1106 -27.64 6.02 17.64
C LYS A 1106 -28.58 4.88 17.20
N SER A 1107 -28.48 3.69 17.79
CA SER A 1107 -29.34 2.53 17.46
C SER A 1107 -30.41 2.20 18.51
N THR A 1108 -30.31 2.71 19.74
CA THR A 1108 -31.29 2.43 20.81
C THR A 1108 -32.67 3.05 20.59
N ALA A 1109 -32.86 3.86 19.54
CA ALA A 1109 -34.15 4.45 19.18
C ALA A 1109 -34.99 3.63 18.16
N LEU A 1110 -34.49 2.51 17.63
CA LEU A 1110 -35.21 1.69 16.64
C LEU A 1110 -35.12 0.20 16.96
N GLN A 1111 -36.14 -0.27 17.68
CA GLN A 1111 -36.57 -1.66 17.86
C GLN A 1111 -35.57 -2.64 18.49
N GLU A 1112 -35.85 -2.99 19.74
CA GLU A 1112 -35.33 -4.15 20.47
C GLU A 1112 -35.34 -5.42 19.60
N GLY A 1113 -34.15 -5.87 19.21
CA GLY A 1113 -33.95 -7.08 18.42
C GLY A 1113 -32.52 -7.20 17.89
N ASP A 1114 -31.53 -7.45 18.76
CA ASP A 1114 -30.24 -8.11 18.45
C ASP A 1114 -29.36 -7.56 17.29
N VAL A 1115 -29.48 -6.29 16.92
CA VAL A 1115 -28.63 -5.67 15.88
C VAL A 1115 -27.24 -5.29 16.45
N ALA A 1116 -26.40 -6.29 16.71
CA ALA A 1116 -24.96 -6.07 16.86
C ALA A 1116 -24.42 -5.52 15.54
N LEU A 1117 -24.18 -4.19 15.47
CA LEU A 1117 -23.54 -3.42 14.40
C LEU A 1117 -23.10 -4.28 13.20
N GLU A 1118 -24.01 -4.58 12.27
CA GLU A 1118 -23.65 -5.35 11.08
C GLU A 1118 -22.58 -4.56 10.29
N LEU A 1119 -21.35 -5.05 10.34
CA LEU A 1119 -20.25 -4.56 9.53
C LEU A 1119 -20.58 -4.88 8.08
N THR A 1120 -21.13 -3.90 7.36
CA THR A 1120 -21.39 -4.02 5.91
C THR A 1120 -20.11 -4.39 5.17
N GLU A 1121 -20.20 -5.16 4.09
CA GLU A 1121 -19.06 -5.55 3.23
C GLU A 1121 -18.17 -4.34 2.85
N GLN A 1122 -18.78 -3.18 2.58
CA GLN A 1122 -18.07 -1.93 2.29
C GLN A 1122 -17.17 -1.47 3.45
N LYS A 1123 -17.65 -1.50 4.71
CA LYS A 1123 -16.86 -1.14 5.90
C LYS A 1123 -15.70 -2.11 6.12
N ILE A 1124 -15.93 -3.41 5.89
CA ILE A 1124 -14.88 -4.42 5.97
C ILE A 1124 -13.82 -4.16 4.90
N ASN A 1125 -14.24 -3.92 3.65
CA ASN A 1125 -13.33 -3.58 2.55
C ASN A 1125 -12.49 -2.33 2.87
N THR A 1126 -13.10 -1.26 3.42
CA THR A 1126 -12.39 -0.05 3.85
C THR A 1126 -11.36 -0.37 4.94
N MET A 1127 -11.73 -1.13 5.98
CA MET A 1127 -10.79 -1.54 7.03
C MET A 1127 -9.62 -2.37 6.47
N VAL A 1128 -9.88 -3.30 5.55
CA VAL A 1128 -8.83 -4.11 4.92
C VAL A 1128 -7.88 -3.25 4.11
N LEU A 1129 -8.39 -2.28 3.35
CA LEU A 1129 -7.56 -1.33 2.60
C LEU A 1129 -6.68 -0.52 3.56
N ASP A 1130 -7.28 0.07 4.60
CA ASP A 1130 -6.55 0.84 5.61
C ASP A 1130 -5.47 0.01 6.30
N LEU A 1131 -5.80 -1.22 6.72
CA LEU A 1131 -4.86 -2.18 7.30
C LEU A 1131 -3.71 -2.50 6.34
N CYS A 1132 -4.02 -2.78 5.07
CA CYS A 1132 -3.02 -3.11 4.05
C CYS A 1132 -2.06 -1.95 3.73
N HIS A 1133 -2.47 -0.71 3.96
CA HIS A 1133 -1.63 0.48 3.80
C HIS A 1133 -0.73 0.76 5.01
N LYS A 1134 -0.99 0.14 6.17
CA LYS A 1134 -0.12 0.24 7.35
C LYS A 1134 1.11 -0.67 7.23
N PRO A 1135 2.28 -0.26 7.75
CA PRO A 1135 3.50 -1.06 7.67
C PRO A 1135 3.30 -2.43 8.34
N GLY A 1136 3.54 -3.51 7.58
CA GLY A 1136 3.38 -4.89 8.04
C GLY A 1136 1.93 -5.41 8.06
N GLY A 1137 0.92 -4.60 7.73
CA GLY A 1137 -0.50 -4.98 7.86
C GLY A 1137 -0.88 -6.24 7.07
N ARG A 1138 -0.39 -6.37 5.83
CA ARG A 1138 -0.60 -7.55 4.99
C ARG A 1138 0.12 -8.78 5.56
N GLU A 1139 1.32 -8.59 6.07
CA GLU A 1139 2.14 -9.63 6.69
C GLU A 1139 1.49 -10.16 7.97
N TYR A 1140 0.93 -9.29 8.82
CA TYR A 1140 0.19 -9.69 10.02
C TYR A 1140 -1.07 -10.50 9.68
N LEU A 1141 -1.87 -10.04 8.70
CA LEU A 1141 -3.07 -10.77 8.27
C LEU A 1141 -2.67 -12.14 7.70
N ARG A 1142 -1.61 -12.19 6.89
CA ARG A 1142 -1.08 -13.43 6.32
C ARG A 1142 -0.61 -14.40 7.42
N GLN A 1143 0.09 -13.89 8.44
CA GLN A 1143 0.55 -14.68 9.57
C GLN A 1143 -0.61 -15.30 10.35
N ILE A 1144 -1.63 -14.51 10.70
CA ILE A 1144 -2.82 -15.02 11.41
C ILE A 1144 -3.53 -16.08 10.57
N TYR A 1145 -3.74 -15.83 9.27
CA TYR A 1145 -4.36 -16.79 8.38
C TYR A 1145 -3.59 -18.12 8.32
N HIS A 1146 -2.27 -18.08 8.19
CA HIS A 1146 -1.46 -19.31 8.18
C HIS A 1146 -1.52 -20.06 9.51
N ILE A 1147 -1.51 -19.35 10.65
CA ILE A 1147 -1.67 -19.97 11.97
C ILE A 1147 -3.06 -20.63 12.08
N MET A 1148 -4.12 -20.00 11.59
CA MET A 1148 -5.46 -20.60 11.55
C MET A 1148 -5.48 -21.85 10.65
N GLN A 1149 -4.84 -21.80 9.48
CA GLN A 1149 -4.77 -22.93 8.54
C GLN A 1149 -4.01 -24.13 9.14
N LEU A 1150 -2.90 -23.90 9.84
CA LEU A 1150 -2.11 -24.96 10.47
C LEU A 1150 -2.81 -25.61 11.68
N ASN A 1151 -3.76 -24.91 12.30
CA ASN A 1151 -4.44 -25.32 13.52
C ASN A 1151 -5.97 -25.49 13.31
N GLU A 1152 -6.41 -25.75 12.07
CA GLU A 1152 -7.82 -25.87 11.69
C GLU A 1152 -8.60 -26.84 12.59
N GLU A 1153 -8.08 -28.06 12.78
CA GLU A 1153 -8.75 -29.09 13.60
C GLU A 1153 -8.83 -28.68 15.08
N TYR A 1154 -7.79 -28.02 15.61
CA TYR A 1154 -7.81 -27.49 16.98
C TYR A 1154 -8.84 -26.39 17.15
N LEU A 1155 -8.92 -25.44 16.21
CA LEU A 1155 -9.90 -24.35 16.26
C LEU A 1155 -11.33 -24.90 16.17
N LYS A 1156 -11.57 -25.92 15.33
CA LYS A 1156 -12.87 -26.62 15.28
C LYS A 1156 -13.20 -27.26 16.62
N GLU A 1157 -12.30 -28.05 17.20
CA GLU A 1157 -12.51 -28.69 18.53
C GLU A 1157 -12.89 -27.66 19.61
N GLN A 1158 -12.19 -26.52 19.66
CA GLN A 1158 -12.46 -25.45 20.63
C GLN A 1158 -13.83 -24.80 20.41
N LEU A 1159 -14.19 -24.48 19.16
CA LEU A 1159 -15.50 -23.89 18.84
C LEU A 1159 -16.66 -24.85 19.16
N PHE A 1160 -16.50 -26.15 18.87
CA PHE A 1160 -17.52 -27.15 19.20
C PHE A 1160 -17.75 -27.27 20.71
N SER A 1161 -16.67 -27.26 21.52
CA SER A 1161 -16.78 -27.39 22.98
C SER A 1161 -17.47 -26.20 23.65
N MET A 1162 -17.33 -24.98 23.10
CA MET A 1162 -18.02 -23.80 23.61
C MET A 1162 -19.54 -23.85 23.40
N ASN A 1163 -20.02 -24.64 22.42
CA ASN A 1163 -21.44 -24.82 22.17
C ASN A 1163 -22.08 -25.88 23.09
N SER A 1164 -21.28 -26.75 23.72
CA SER A 1164 -21.75 -27.73 24.69
C SER A 1164 -21.72 -27.15 26.11
N SER A 1165 -22.86 -27.15 26.81
CA SER A 1165 -23.00 -26.58 28.16
C SER A 1165 -22.24 -27.30 29.28
N GLU A 1166 -21.36 -28.26 28.96
CA GLU A 1166 -20.55 -28.98 29.94
C GLU A 1166 -19.18 -28.30 30.07
N GLU A 1167 -19.00 -27.56 31.18
CA GLU A 1167 -17.85 -26.72 31.54
C GLU A 1167 -16.52 -27.48 31.78
N LYS A 1168 -16.14 -28.46 30.96
CA LYS A 1168 -14.78 -29.02 30.98
C LYS A 1168 -13.92 -28.32 29.93
N PRO A 1169 -12.98 -27.43 30.34
CA PRO A 1169 -12.07 -26.80 29.39
C PRO A 1169 -11.22 -27.88 28.72
N LEU A 1170 -11.27 -27.95 27.39
CA LEU A 1170 -10.40 -28.81 26.61
C LEU A 1170 -8.92 -28.43 26.87
N PRO A 1171 -8.00 -29.42 26.89
CA PRO A 1171 -6.58 -29.13 27.08
C PRO A 1171 -6.08 -28.20 25.97
N ILE A 1172 -5.46 -27.10 26.40
CA ILE A 1172 -4.80 -26.15 25.50
C ILE A 1172 -3.62 -26.88 24.85
N ARG A 1173 -3.56 -26.87 23.51
CA ARG A 1173 -2.46 -27.43 22.73
C ARG A 1173 -1.56 -26.28 22.23
N PRO A 1174 -0.23 -26.47 22.12
CA PRO A 1174 0.64 -25.45 21.53
C PRO A 1174 0.30 -25.24 20.05
N LEU A 1175 0.17 -23.99 19.64
CA LEU A 1175 -0.11 -23.64 18.24
C LEU A 1175 1.06 -24.00 17.33
N LYS A 1176 0.76 -24.62 16.20
CA LYS A 1176 1.72 -24.74 15.10
C LYS A 1176 1.89 -23.36 14.45
N THR A 1177 3.06 -22.73 14.64
CA THR A 1177 3.37 -21.38 14.13
C THR A 1177 4.28 -21.40 12.92
N THR A 1178 5.15 -22.41 12.80
CA THR A 1178 6.10 -22.52 11.69
C THR A 1178 5.47 -23.29 10.53
N LEU A 1179 5.31 -22.62 9.39
CA LEU A 1179 5.15 -23.31 8.12
C LEU A 1179 6.46 -24.07 7.89
N ARG A 1180 6.48 -25.40 8.11
CA ARG A 1180 7.49 -26.21 7.40
C ARG A 1180 7.31 -25.89 5.91
N SER A 1181 8.41 -25.88 5.16
CA SER A 1181 8.47 -25.64 3.71
C SER A 1181 7.17 -26.05 3.01
N ILE A 1182 6.79 -25.34 1.93
CA ILE A 1182 5.60 -25.48 1.04
C ILE A 1182 5.18 -26.94 0.65
N GLU A 1183 5.92 -27.93 1.12
CA GLU A 1183 5.81 -29.38 1.03
C GLU A 1183 4.68 -30.04 1.86
N ASP A 1184 3.99 -29.36 2.78
CA ASP A 1184 2.88 -29.99 3.54
C ASP A 1184 1.56 -30.13 2.76
N GLN A 1185 1.43 -29.48 1.58
CA GLN A 1185 0.40 -29.91 0.63
C GLN A 1185 0.93 -31.15 -0.11
N PRO A 1186 0.28 -32.33 0.03
CA PRO A 1186 0.73 -33.52 -0.69
C PRO A 1186 0.76 -33.19 -2.17
N SER A 1187 1.88 -33.41 -2.85
CA SER A 1187 2.07 -33.02 -4.27
C SER A 1187 1.05 -33.67 -5.22
N ALA A 1188 0.42 -34.75 -4.77
CA ALA A 1188 -0.63 -35.47 -5.44
C ALA A 1188 -1.88 -35.57 -4.54
N PHE A 1189 -3.04 -35.55 -5.19
CA PHE A 1189 -4.32 -35.86 -4.55
C PHE A 1189 -4.28 -37.26 -3.92
N ASN A 1190 -4.61 -37.36 -2.63
CA ASN A 1190 -4.69 -38.64 -1.92
C ASN A 1190 -6.17 -39.07 -1.75
N PRO A 1191 -6.67 -40.04 -2.56
CA PRO A 1191 -8.06 -40.47 -2.47
C PRO A 1191 -8.39 -41.15 -1.13
N PHE A 1192 -7.43 -41.81 -0.48
CA PHE A 1192 -7.65 -42.46 0.83
C PHE A 1192 -7.90 -41.43 1.94
N HIS A 1193 -7.30 -40.25 1.84
CA HIS A 1193 -7.57 -39.16 2.78
C HIS A 1193 -9.01 -38.65 2.64
N VAL A 1194 -9.49 -38.47 1.40
CA VAL A 1194 -10.89 -38.09 1.15
C VAL A 1194 -11.85 -39.18 1.59
N TYR A 1195 -11.55 -40.45 1.32
CA TYR A 1195 -12.34 -41.59 1.81
C TYR A 1195 -12.46 -41.57 3.33
N LYS A 1196 -11.34 -41.42 4.04
CA LYS A 1196 -11.31 -41.38 5.51
C LYS A 1196 -12.15 -40.22 6.05
N ALA A 1197 -11.98 -39.02 5.51
CA ALA A 1197 -12.79 -37.86 5.90
C ALA A 1197 -14.28 -38.06 5.58
N PHE A 1198 -14.60 -38.68 4.45
CA PHE A 1198 -15.97 -38.97 4.04
C PHE A 1198 -16.64 -40.01 4.95
N SER A 1199 -15.94 -41.09 5.29
CA SER A 1199 -16.46 -42.16 6.14
C SER A 1199 -16.53 -41.79 7.63
N GLU A 1200 -15.51 -41.09 8.15
CA GLU A 1200 -15.42 -40.78 9.59
C GLU A 1200 -16.23 -39.53 9.94
N ASN A 1201 -16.29 -38.51 9.06
CA ASN A 1201 -16.85 -37.20 9.39
C ASN A 1201 -18.15 -36.84 8.66
N MET A 1202 -18.51 -37.52 7.56
CA MET A 1202 -19.66 -37.10 6.72
C MET A 1202 -20.81 -38.09 6.69
N LEU A 1203 -20.54 -39.39 6.65
CA LEU A 1203 -21.57 -40.41 6.50
C LEU A 1203 -21.49 -41.48 7.60
N ASP A 1204 -22.26 -41.28 8.68
CA ASP A 1204 -22.71 -42.42 9.47
C ASP A 1204 -23.86 -43.09 8.71
N GLN A 1205 -23.51 -44.01 7.80
CA GLN A 1205 -24.47 -44.75 6.98
C GLN A 1205 -25.51 -45.47 7.86
N SER A 1206 -25.11 -45.92 9.05
CA SER A 1206 -26.01 -46.61 9.98
C SER A 1206 -27.06 -45.66 10.58
N ALA A 1207 -26.66 -44.43 10.91
CA ALA A 1207 -27.55 -43.39 11.40
C ALA A 1207 -28.51 -42.90 10.31
N ILE A 1208 -28.02 -42.70 9.08
CA ILE A 1208 -28.83 -42.19 7.96
C ILE A 1208 -29.90 -43.23 7.55
N THR A 1209 -29.54 -44.51 7.44
CA THR A 1209 -30.47 -45.56 7.03
C THR A 1209 -31.56 -45.81 8.08
N LYS A 1210 -31.23 -45.69 9.38
CA LYS A 1210 -32.16 -45.90 10.50
C LYS A 1210 -32.95 -44.64 10.90
N TRP A 1211 -32.75 -43.51 10.23
CA TRP A 1211 -33.36 -42.25 10.63
C TRP A 1211 -34.89 -42.27 10.49
N ASN A 1212 -35.59 -41.96 11.58
CA ASN A 1212 -37.04 -41.83 11.63
C ASN A 1212 -37.46 -40.42 11.20
N TRP A 1213 -37.81 -40.27 9.93
CA TRP A 1213 -38.30 -39.00 9.36
C TRP A 1213 -39.63 -38.59 9.97
N ASN A 1214 -39.71 -37.38 10.53
CA ASN A 1214 -40.97 -36.80 11.01
C ASN A 1214 -41.78 -36.25 9.82
N TRP A 1215 -42.43 -37.14 9.08
CA TRP A 1215 -43.23 -36.82 7.90
C TRP A 1215 -44.33 -35.80 8.18
N ALA A 1216 -44.93 -35.85 9.38
CA ALA A 1216 -45.98 -34.92 9.81
C ALA A 1216 -45.50 -33.45 9.89
N LYS A 1217 -44.22 -33.22 10.17
CA LYS A 1217 -43.63 -31.86 10.14
C LYS A 1217 -43.17 -31.45 8.74
N LEU A 1218 -42.79 -32.43 7.92
CA LEU A 1218 -42.07 -32.19 6.68
C LEU A 1218 -43.02 -32.08 5.46
N LEU A 1219 -44.00 -32.98 5.35
CA LEU A 1219 -44.96 -33.02 4.24
C LEU A 1219 -45.84 -31.77 4.13
N PRO A 1220 -46.32 -31.13 5.22
CA PRO A 1220 -47.17 -29.94 5.12
C PRO A 1220 -46.52 -28.78 4.36
N ASN A 1221 -45.19 -28.71 4.35
CA ASN A 1221 -44.49 -27.69 3.58
C ASN A 1221 -44.87 -27.83 2.08
N TYR A 1222 -45.06 -29.06 1.58
CA TYR A 1222 -45.24 -29.44 0.16
C TYR A 1222 -46.65 -29.24 -0.39
N LEU A 1223 -47.59 -28.71 0.41
CA LEU A 1223 -48.96 -28.43 -0.03
C LEU A 1223 -49.06 -27.43 -1.18
N ARG A 1224 -48.07 -26.55 -1.36
CA ARG A 1224 -48.00 -25.60 -2.49
C ARG A 1224 -47.09 -26.08 -3.64
N LEU A 1225 -46.76 -27.37 -3.69
CA LEU A 1225 -46.03 -27.92 -4.84
C LEU A 1225 -46.92 -27.86 -6.08
N ASP A 1226 -46.32 -27.49 -7.21
CA ASP A 1226 -47.03 -27.48 -8.51
C ASP A 1226 -47.67 -28.85 -8.80
N LYS A 1227 -48.95 -28.84 -9.17
CA LYS A 1227 -49.78 -30.04 -9.36
C LYS A 1227 -49.19 -30.98 -10.42
N MET A 1228 -48.58 -30.44 -11.47
CA MET A 1228 -47.91 -31.23 -12.50
C MET A 1228 -46.67 -31.93 -11.92
N THR A 1229 -45.84 -31.20 -11.18
CA THR A 1229 -44.64 -31.74 -10.51
C THR A 1229 -45.01 -32.85 -9.51
N PHE A 1230 -46.01 -32.62 -8.67
CA PHE A 1230 -46.51 -33.65 -7.74
C PHE A 1230 -47.03 -34.88 -8.48
N SER A 1231 -47.85 -34.69 -9.53
CA SER A 1231 -48.40 -35.80 -10.32
C SER A 1231 -47.31 -36.66 -10.96
N VAL A 1232 -46.26 -36.02 -11.51
CA VAL A 1232 -45.13 -36.74 -12.12
C VAL A 1232 -44.36 -37.55 -11.08
N LEU A 1233 -44.05 -36.97 -9.91
CA LEU A 1233 -43.35 -37.71 -8.85
C LEU A 1233 -44.22 -38.81 -8.25
N LEU A 1234 -45.53 -38.58 -8.08
CA LEU A 1234 -46.47 -39.58 -7.56
C LEU A 1234 -46.51 -40.82 -8.47
N LYS A 1235 -46.51 -40.64 -9.80
CA LYS A 1235 -46.47 -41.74 -10.78
C LYS A 1235 -45.23 -42.63 -10.67
N ASN A 1236 -44.13 -42.11 -10.15
CA ASN A 1236 -42.85 -42.82 -10.06
C ASN A 1236 -42.71 -43.64 -8.78
N ARG A 1237 -43.68 -43.54 -7.86
CA ARG A 1237 -43.70 -44.32 -6.63
C ARG A 1237 -43.88 -45.82 -6.90
N TRP A 1238 -43.31 -46.65 -6.03
CA TRP A 1238 -43.39 -48.10 -6.15
C TRP A 1238 -44.84 -48.61 -6.06
N GLU A 1239 -45.70 -47.93 -5.31
CA GLU A 1239 -47.12 -48.27 -5.19
C GLU A 1239 -47.92 -48.03 -6.50
N MET A 1240 -47.39 -47.28 -7.48
CA MET A 1240 -48.07 -47.02 -8.76
C MET A 1240 -47.75 -48.06 -9.85
N LYS A 1241 -46.90 -49.06 -9.57
CA LYS A 1241 -46.53 -50.10 -10.53
C LYS A 1241 -47.68 -51.10 -10.73
N LYS A 1242 -47.86 -51.59 -11.97
CA LYS A 1242 -49.02 -52.39 -12.38
C LYS A 1242 -49.14 -53.78 -11.70
N ASP A 1243 -48.05 -54.29 -11.13
CA ASP A 1243 -47.94 -55.67 -10.64
C ASP A 1243 -47.69 -55.81 -9.12
N GLU A 1244 -47.79 -54.72 -8.34
CA GLU A 1244 -47.51 -54.74 -6.90
C GLU A 1244 -48.76 -55.08 -6.06
N THR A 1245 -48.59 -55.93 -5.04
CA THR A 1245 -49.69 -56.33 -4.14
C THR A 1245 -49.89 -55.29 -3.05
N LEU A 1246 -50.84 -54.38 -3.28
CA LEU A 1246 -51.28 -53.36 -2.34
C LEU A 1246 -52.46 -53.83 -1.48
N GLU A 1247 -52.54 -53.33 -0.26
CA GLU A 1247 -53.73 -53.49 0.59
C GLU A 1247 -54.90 -52.67 0.01
N GLU A 1248 -56.16 -53.08 0.27
CA GLU A 1248 -57.34 -52.38 -0.25
C GLU A 1248 -57.41 -50.91 0.22
N GLU A 1249 -56.95 -50.64 1.44
CA GLU A 1249 -56.82 -49.27 1.96
C GLU A 1249 -55.81 -48.44 1.14
N GLU A 1250 -54.67 -49.03 0.81
CA GLU A 1250 -53.63 -48.36 -0.01
C GLU A 1250 -54.15 -48.08 -1.43
N LYS A 1251 -54.90 -49.01 -2.02
CA LYS A 1251 -55.55 -48.82 -3.33
C LYS A 1251 -56.54 -47.66 -3.29
N ALA A 1252 -57.40 -47.60 -2.26
CA ALA A 1252 -58.36 -46.51 -2.09
C ALA A 1252 -57.67 -45.15 -1.93
N ILE A 1253 -56.59 -45.10 -1.14
CA ILE A 1253 -55.75 -43.92 -0.96
C ILE A 1253 -55.14 -43.46 -2.29
N LEU A 1254 -54.58 -44.38 -3.08
CA LEU A 1254 -53.94 -44.05 -4.36
C LEU A 1254 -54.94 -43.56 -5.40
N GLU A 1255 -56.12 -44.18 -5.50
CA GLU A 1255 -57.18 -43.73 -6.41
C GLU A 1255 -57.65 -42.32 -6.06
N HIS A 1256 -57.80 -42.01 -4.77
CA HIS A 1256 -58.13 -40.65 -4.34
C HIS A 1256 -57.03 -39.64 -4.70
N LEU A 1257 -55.76 -39.98 -4.48
CA LEU A 1257 -54.63 -39.12 -4.88
C LEU A 1257 -54.55 -38.92 -6.40
N LYS A 1258 -54.85 -39.94 -7.21
CA LYS A 1258 -54.93 -39.82 -8.68
C LYS A 1258 -56.07 -38.88 -9.12
N GLN A 1259 -57.23 -38.96 -8.48
CA GLN A 1259 -58.35 -38.06 -8.75
C GLN A 1259 -58.01 -36.61 -8.43
N ILE A 1260 -57.31 -36.35 -7.33
CA ILE A 1260 -56.82 -35.00 -6.99
C ILE A 1260 -55.86 -34.47 -8.07
N CYS A 1261 -55.03 -35.34 -8.66
CA CYS A 1261 -53.97 -34.97 -9.60
C CYS A 1261 -54.42 -34.79 -11.06
N THR A 1262 -55.57 -35.30 -11.48
CA THR A 1262 -56.02 -35.19 -12.88
C THR A 1262 -56.55 -33.77 -13.15
N PRO A 1263 -56.08 -33.08 -14.20
CA PRO A 1263 -56.70 -31.82 -14.63
C PRO A 1263 -58.06 -32.14 -15.24
N GLN A 1264 -59.14 -31.55 -14.70
CA GLN A 1264 -60.44 -31.56 -15.36
C GLN A 1264 -60.33 -30.75 -16.66
N ASN A 1265 -60.12 -31.43 -17.79
CA ASN A 1265 -60.35 -30.86 -19.11
C ASN A 1265 -61.85 -30.62 -19.25
N SER A 1266 -62.31 -29.44 -18.81
CA SER A 1266 -63.62 -28.93 -19.18
C SER A 1266 -63.52 -28.36 -20.61
N SER A 1267 -64.49 -28.72 -21.46
CA SER A 1267 -64.69 -28.29 -22.86
C SER A 1267 -63.95 -29.04 -23.98
N ALA A 1268 -64.36 -30.27 -24.24
CA ALA A 1268 -64.61 -30.75 -25.61
C ALA A 1268 -65.67 -31.85 -25.53
N SER A 1269 -66.91 -31.43 -25.73
CA SER A 1269 -68.10 -32.25 -25.84
C SER A 1269 -67.97 -33.27 -26.99
N ASP A 1270 -68.35 -34.50 -26.66
CA ASP A 1270 -69.14 -35.44 -27.45
C ASP A 1270 -68.78 -35.73 -28.92
N ASN A 1271 -68.68 -37.03 -29.18
CA ASN A 1271 -68.75 -37.73 -30.45
C ASN A 1271 -67.39 -37.93 -31.16
N ILE A 1272 -66.80 -39.12 -31.01
CA ILE A 1272 -66.94 -40.21 -31.99
C ILE A 1272 -66.07 -41.40 -31.54
N GLU A 1273 -66.70 -42.57 -31.58
CA GLU A 1273 -66.16 -43.92 -31.42
C GLU A 1273 -65.08 -44.26 -32.47
N GLU A 1274 -64.23 -45.23 -32.12
CA GLU A 1274 -63.41 -46.07 -33.02
C GLU A 1274 -62.20 -45.43 -33.76
N GLN A 1275 -61.01 -45.48 -33.10
CA GLN A 1275 -59.80 -46.18 -33.59
C GLN A 1275 -58.69 -46.25 -32.53
#